data_AF-A0A970KYS6-F1
#
_entry.id   AF-A0A970KYS6-F1
#
_cell.length_a   1.000
_cell.length_b   1.000
_cell.length_c   1.000
_cell.angle_alpha   90.00
_cell.angle_beta   90.00
_cell.angle_gamma   90.00
#
_symmetry.space_group_name_H-M   'P 1'
#
loop_
_entity.id
_entity.type
_entity.pdbx_description
1 polymer ?
#
loop_
_entity_poly.entity_id
_entity_poly.type
_entity_poly.pdbx_seq_one_letter_code
_entity_poly.pdbx_strand_id
1 'polypeptide(L)'
;MSACLPKRRRLTERCLLIGLLIMLTFTVWSAESATILFSDDFSADEIGARPKAWRVESEPGSIEVVAADGPASGRAVHIVAHPDRKETRMSAPLADTESSTIVVEHQVRWVSGKGINLYVSRSGHNLNWFITETGQLGYRASRGTGTASLTLADLKDGWNRIRLIADCERDEVFVYLNDMDNPIAGPLTLRERIGSWQGARLIVQHTWNEMRGDVYYADFKVYVPDEQISQAPVPVRSSVWRGDLPERPVPEPPVFQTSAVTIERIPLRVTERQGFDRDAQPVSTGVPLPAGHLWDPASVRLMDPEGRQLPLQTEVLSRWPDGSIRWLLLDFQASVAAGAVAEYVLEYGSEVTRLSVEGIRVEEDDDTIIVDTGPLAVEFGKSGSLLRRLKVDAMSWDDASSPEIIFHGAGGLTVTTTEAPHTVEIEEAGSERVVVKASGEIHAVRGDESLNFAYDLRFHFYRHSSVIRIDPTITNLLAWEPHIGISYTDLTRVSLRLPGWVPAKQLVFRIGTDREPISGQGRHVSLLQSEANAFEIVADGKQIGSGRRATGWVDLSDGDIRLSLGIRHFWEQAPKAIWVDGEGDLIVDLWAKQDNHLIMGGGEAKRHELYLAWGDTGAETPKAMLDPLRAVAPASWYSATGGFGRPFLLIEEDELVLYEPHVAIYEEFVKQGYERLMENRDRLGEYGWRNFGDWSTTWDNDGWGNCEYDLAHVYFQQFARTGDLRFFDLAETAARHWMDVDLIWAANNRWWLGGGLQHSEAHRRYAAADHTWNQGLIDYYHLTGDRRSLEAAQAVGDFFAYLALERPNQRRPRVVQTPDKDLPTRNPGWALIALISLYESTLDPYYLQAAEAVVEILAEEQQDDGQWTYRIPANEIESRPIATKPFMTAIILRALGDYHRVTGDEKAAEMLVRGLEFLVEELWCPQTLGYPYIDHPQYPPQVSNTNLLLLDAFAYAYELTKEPRFAEVARQGFRSAIERQIAQLTSPNLGKTVAQALRHTPQSLAVLMQPKETVLSGPNRIDVGRCGPVEVDVTLTRLHTAEPLEGILTIENLPPGLIAKPDKIPYVLAPGQKRITLPLVLEAETTAAPGNYRPVLTDRNRSELMLTMPVTLPGWRLADDFRPPIAHSWFGEAAFQVWEEKSAGWQYVTEDPGLFYDDAHRLRRGQDGEEYLIYDAPGLYDFALTFYAPVSVKQEAASLIGIDIRDEQGTWQTIPIDISWTLPTSGECAMGVIRPAERIFRGDVKLRITVRAGGDPAFPQLGRLELTGWR
;
A
#
# COMPACT_ATOMS: atom_id res chain seq x y z
N MET A 1 -17.27 -43.93 26.55
CA MET A 1 -18.42 -44.66 27.11
C MET A 1 -19.46 -43.65 27.55
N SER A 2 -20.66 -43.79 26.99
CA SER A 2 -22.02 -43.31 27.35
C SER A 2 -22.25 -42.65 28.73
N ALA A 3 -23.18 -41.72 28.96
CA ALA A 3 -24.17 -41.00 28.15
C ALA A 3 -24.97 -39.98 29.03
N CYS A 4 -25.66 -39.04 28.36
CA CYS A 4 -27.00 -38.45 28.61
C CYS A 4 -27.34 -37.52 29.83
N LEU A 5 -27.53 -36.23 29.47
CA LEU A 5 -28.72 -35.33 29.63
C LEU A 5 -29.46 -35.18 30.99
N PRO A 6 -29.79 -33.93 31.41
CA PRO A 6 -30.77 -33.65 32.47
C PRO A 6 -32.18 -33.33 31.91
N LYS A 7 -33.22 -33.83 32.58
CA LYS A 7 -34.63 -33.40 32.43
C LYS A 7 -35.04 -32.56 33.64
N ARG A 8 -35.40 -31.28 33.40
CA ARG A 8 -36.19 -30.46 34.34
C ARG A 8 -37.69 -30.57 34.00
N ARG A 9 -38.54 -30.80 35.00
CA ARG A 9 -39.94 -30.34 35.03
C ARG A 9 -40.45 -30.15 36.47
N ARG A 10 -40.92 -28.93 36.72
CA ARG A 10 -42.06 -28.46 37.56
C ARG A 10 -41.99 -28.63 39.09
N LEU A 11 -42.14 -27.53 39.82
CA LEU A 11 -43.38 -27.04 40.51
C LEU A 11 -42.99 -25.78 41.32
N THR A 12 -43.59 -24.61 41.07
CA THR A 12 -44.71 -24.00 41.82
C THR A 12 -44.48 -23.87 43.33
N GLU A 13 -44.30 -22.63 43.83
CA GLU A 13 -45.07 -21.98 44.93
C GLU A 13 -44.32 -20.81 45.60
N ARG A 14 -45.12 -19.79 45.99
CA ARG A 14 -44.89 -18.67 46.93
C ARG A 14 -44.27 -17.37 46.40
N CYS A 15 -45.08 -16.32 46.32
CA CYS A 15 -45.11 -15.28 47.36
C CYS A 15 -46.33 -14.35 47.21
N LEU A 16 -47.11 -14.25 48.29
CA LEU A 16 -48.27 -13.37 48.50
C LEU A 16 -47.97 -12.59 49.79
N LEU A 17 -48.33 -11.30 49.81
CA LEU A 17 -48.32 -10.34 50.92
C LEU A 17 -46.95 -9.83 51.42
N ILE A 18 -46.55 -8.64 50.95
CA ILE A 18 -46.51 -7.42 51.79
C ILE A 18 -47.03 -6.26 50.92
N GLY A 19 -48.15 -5.66 51.34
CA GLY A 19 -48.74 -4.47 50.74
C GLY A 19 -48.80 -3.32 51.74
N LEU A 20 -48.96 -2.11 51.19
CA LEU A 20 -49.19 -0.82 51.86
C LEU A 20 -48.02 -0.17 52.62
N LEU A 21 -47.27 0.72 51.96
CA LEU A 21 -47.20 2.18 52.23
C LEU A 21 -45.96 2.79 51.53
N ILE A 22 -46.12 3.31 50.31
CA ILE A 22 -45.46 4.57 49.89
C ILE A 22 -46.51 5.30 49.04
N MET A 23 -47.01 6.41 49.59
CA MET A 23 -47.95 7.28 48.91
C MET A 23 -47.30 7.85 47.66
N LEU A 24 -47.93 7.53 46.52
CA LEU A 24 -47.79 8.20 45.26
C LEU A 24 -48.12 9.69 45.42
N THR A 25 -47.14 10.57 45.26
CA THR A 25 -47.34 11.76 44.42
C THR A 25 -46.98 11.36 42.99
N PHE A 26 -47.80 10.49 42.39
CA PHE A 26 -47.90 10.49 40.94
C PHE A 26 -48.84 11.62 40.61
N THR A 27 -48.29 12.71 40.10
CA THR A 27 -49.00 13.50 39.11
C THR A 27 -49.46 12.52 38.04
N VAL A 28 -50.76 12.19 38.07
CA VAL A 28 -51.45 11.64 36.92
C VAL A 28 -51.36 12.74 35.87
N TRP A 29 -50.34 12.66 35.01
CA TRP A 29 -50.47 13.24 33.69
C TRP A 29 -51.59 12.46 33.02
N SER A 30 -52.69 13.15 32.73
CA SER A 30 -53.70 12.61 31.84
C SER A 30 -53.01 12.36 30.50
N ALA A 31 -52.86 11.09 30.12
CA ALA A 31 -52.76 10.77 28.71
C ALA A 31 -54.07 11.24 28.08
N GLU A 32 -54.08 12.44 27.49
CA GLU A 32 -55.09 12.77 26.50
C GLU A 32 -54.98 11.71 25.42
N SER A 33 -56.08 11.00 25.18
CA SER A 33 -56.11 9.94 24.19
C SER A 33 -55.83 10.51 22.81
N ALA A 34 -54.80 10.01 22.12
CA ALA A 34 -54.54 10.26 20.71
C ALA A 34 -55.83 10.42 19.89
N THR A 35 -55.99 11.58 19.26
CA THR A 35 -57.18 11.88 18.46
C THR A 35 -57.16 11.05 17.18
N ILE A 36 -58.05 10.07 17.07
CA ILE A 36 -58.14 9.17 15.91
C ILE A 36 -58.82 9.90 14.75
N LEU A 37 -58.12 10.01 13.62
CA LEU A 37 -58.60 10.59 12.37
C LEU A 37 -59.25 9.53 11.46
N PHE A 38 -58.78 8.29 11.52
CA PHE A 38 -59.36 7.13 10.85
C PHE A 38 -58.87 5.83 11.53
N SER A 39 -59.71 4.79 11.63
CA SER A 39 -59.24 3.46 12.05
C SER A 39 -60.17 2.36 11.54
N ASP A 40 -59.58 1.24 11.11
CA ASP A 40 -60.30 0.04 10.66
C ASP A 40 -59.43 -1.21 10.83
N ASP A 41 -59.92 -2.18 11.62
CA ASP A 41 -59.32 -3.50 11.83
C ASP A 41 -60.07 -4.61 11.06
N PHE A 42 -61.10 -4.24 10.28
CA PHE A 42 -61.99 -5.10 9.50
C PHE A 42 -62.85 -6.06 10.33
N SER A 43 -62.90 -5.93 11.66
CA SER A 43 -63.70 -6.80 12.53
C SER A 43 -65.22 -6.64 12.32
N ALA A 44 -65.66 -5.52 11.74
CA ALA A 44 -67.05 -5.23 11.40
C ALA A 44 -67.50 -5.74 10.01
N ASP A 45 -66.57 -6.24 9.19
CA ASP A 45 -66.81 -6.66 7.80
C ASP A 45 -66.96 -8.18 7.66
N GLU A 46 -67.83 -8.62 6.76
CA GLU A 46 -68.05 -10.05 6.49
C GLU A 46 -66.93 -10.62 5.61
N ILE A 47 -66.49 -11.86 5.90
CA ILE A 47 -65.48 -12.55 5.08
C ILE A 47 -66.04 -12.77 3.66
N GLY A 48 -65.23 -12.45 2.66
CA GLY A 48 -65.59 -12.47 1.23
C GLY A 48 -66.29 -11.20 0.75
N ALA A 49 -66.52 -10.21 1.62
CA ALA A 49 -67.12 -8.93 1.24
C ALA A 49 -66.07 -7.84 1.06
N ARG A 50 -66.47 -6.72 0.42
CA ARG A 50 -65.66 -5.50 0.38
C ARG A 50 -65.68 -4.78 1.74
N PRO A 51 -64.58 -4.14 2.15
CA PRO A 51 -64.53 -3.41 3.42
C PRO A 51 -65.48 -2.20 3.41
N LYS A 52 -66.38 -2.10 4.40
CA LYS A 52 -67.48 -1.12 4.44
C LYS A 52 -67.02 0.31 4.71
N ALA A 53 -65.95 0.49 5.48
CA ALA A 53 -65.41 1.80 5.82
C ALA A 53 -64.66 2.48 4.65
N TRP A 54 -64.44 1.75 3.55
CA TRP A 54 -63.61 2.19 2.43
C TRP A 54 -64.41 2.36 1.15
N ARG A 55 -64.06 3.40 0.39
CA ARG A 55 -64.49 3.52 -1.01
C ARG A 55 -63.61 2.62 -1.87
N VAL A 56 -64.16 1.49 -2.33
CA VAL A 56 -63.48 0.52 -3.18
C VAL A 56 -63.73 0.81 -4.67
N GLU A 57 -62.66 0.92 -5.45
CA GLU A 57 -62.67 1.17 -6.88
C GLU A 57 -61.95 0.03 -7.61
N SER A 58 -62.62 -1.13 -7.67
CA SER A 58 -62.17 -2.35 -8.34
C SER A 58 -63.36 -3.19 -8.80
N GLU A 59 -63.12 -4.26 -9.57
CA GLU A 59 -64.12 -5.31 -9.83
C GLU A 59 -64.29 -6.23 -8.60
N PRO A 60 -65.41 -6.95 -8.44
CA PRO A 60 -65.58 -7.97 -7.38
C PRO A 60 -64.48 -9.04 -7.46
N GLY A 61 -63.95 -9.51 -6.32
CA GLY A 61 -62.83 -10.47 -6.29
C GLY A 61 -61.43 -9.89 -6.17
N SER A 62 -61.23 -8.57 -6.37
CA SER A 62 -59.87 -7.96 -6.30
C SER A 62 -59.54 -7.32 -4.95
N ILE A 63 -60.56 -6.97 -4.15
CA ILE A 63 -60.43 -6.40 -2.80
C ILE A 63 -61.51 -7.05 -1.94
N GLU A 64 -61.12 -7.94 -1.02
CA GLU A 64 -62.04 -8.68 -0.16
C GLU A 64 -61.49 -8.86 1.24
N VAL A 65 -62.36 -8.87 2.25
CA VAL A 65 -62.00 -9.18 3.63
C VAL A 65 -61.87 -10.69 3.78
N VAL A 66 -60.77 -11.16 4.35
CA VAL A 66 -60.44 -12.58 4.52
C VAL A 66 -60.12 -12.89 5.98
N ALA A 67 -60.22 -14.16 6.37
CA ALA A 67 -59.67 -14.64 7.63
C ALA A 67 -58.14 -14.59 7.58
N ALA A 68 -57.51 -14.12 8.65
CA ALA A 68 -56.06 -14.01 8.73
C ALA A 68 -55.54 -14.37 10.13
N ASP A 69 -54.57 -15.26 10.18
CA ASP A 69 -53.82 -15.56 11.40
C ASP A 69 -52.74 -14.49 11.61
N GLY A 70 -52.76 -13.81 12.75
CA GLY A 70 -51.80 -12.75 13.11
C GLY A 70 -52.46 -11.48 13.67
N PRO A 71 -53.27 -10.75 12.87
CA PRO A 71 -53.95 -9.54 13.32
C PRO A 71 -54.92 -9.80 14.48
N ALA A 72 -55.09 -8.83 15.38
CA ALA A 72 -55.90 -8.99 16.59
C ALA A 72 -57.39 -9.25 16.29
N SER A 73 -57.90 -8.70 15.19
CA SER A 73 -59.28 -8.91 14.72
C SER A 73 -59.52 -10.30 14.10
N GLY A 74 -58.45 -11.05 13.81
CA GLY A 74 -58.51 -12.30 13.03
C GLY A 74 -58.91 -12.10 11.56
N ARG A 75 -58.92 -10.84 11.07
CA ARG A 75 -59.32 -10.47 9.72
C ARG A 75 -58.31 -9.54 9.07
N ALA A 76 -58.25 -9.58 7.75
CA ALA A 76 -57.45 -8.70 6.92
C ALA A 76 -58.19 -8.40 5.62
N VAL A 77 -57.80 -7.34 4.92
CA VAL A 77 -58.20 -7.13 3.53
C VAL A 77 -57.13 -7.70 2.60
N HIS A 78 -57.54 -8.57 1.69
CA HIS A 78 -56.73 -9.12 0.60
C HIS A 78 -56.91 -8.26 -0.64
N ILE A 79 -55.80 -7.82 -1.23
CA ILE A 79 -55.81 -7.01 -2.46
C ILE A 79 -54.93 -7.67 -3.51
N VAL A 80 -55.51 -7.89 -4.69
CA VAL A 80 -54.82 -8.42 -5.88
C VAL A 80 -54.98 -7.47 -7.06
N ALA A 81 -53.88 -7.12 -7.71
CA ALA A 81 -53.91 -6.25 -8.90
C ALA A 81 -54.71 -6.89 -10.06
N HIS A 82 -55.69 -6.15 -10.60
CA HIS A 82 -56.54 -6.63 -11.70
C HIS A 82 -55.87 -6.49 -13.09
N PRO A 83 -55.90 -7.52 -13.97
CA PRO A 83 -55.23 -7.51 -15.28
C PRO A 83 -55.68 -6.43 -16.26
N ASP A 84 -56.99 -6.14 -16.30
CA ASP A 84 -57.58 -5.25 -17.30
C ASP A 84 -57.81 -3.81 -16.81
N ARG A 85 -57.42 -3.49 -15.56
CA ARG A 85 -57.56 -2.15 -14.98
C ARG A 85 -56.18 -1.56 -14.73
N LYS A 86 -56.04 -0.27 -15.01
CA LYS A 86 -54.80 0.45 -14.72
C LYS A 86 -54.47 0.42 -13.21
N GLU A 87 -55.47 0.46 -12.34
CA GLU A 87 -55.31 0.52 -10.88
C GLU A 87 -56.45 -0.20 -10.16
N THR A 88 -56.12 -0.91 -9.07
CA THR A 88 -57.04 -1.50 -8.08
C THR A 88 -56.86 -0.73 -6.78
N ARG A 89 -57.88 0.00 -6.29
CA ARG A 89 -57.69 0.90 -5.15
C ARG A 89 -58.85 0.93 -4.16
N MET A 90 -58.53 1.21 -2.91
CA MET A 90 -59.50 1.59 -1.87
C MET A 90 -59.05 2.88 -1.17
N SER A 91 -59.99 3.73 -0.76
CA SER A 91 -59.68 4.97 -0.03
C SER A 91 -60.69 5.33 1.05
N ALA A 92 -60.22 5.96 2.13
CA ALA A 92 -61.03 6.45 3.23
C ALA A 92 -60.71 7.94 3.54
N PRO A 93 -61.73 8.78 3.84
CA PRO A 93 -61.49 10.14 4.32
C PRO A 93 -60.89 10.12 5.73
N LEU A 94 -59.99 11.07 6.01
CA LEU A 94 -59.55 11.37 7.38
C LEU A 94 -60.45 12.44 7.99
N ALA A 95 -60.67 12.40 9.31
CA ALA A 95 -61.26 13.53 10.02
C ALA A 95 -60.32 14.74 9.97
N ASP A 96 -60.88 15.96 9.97
CA ASP A 96 -60.09 17.19 9.94
C ASP A 96 -59.34 17.40 11.26
N THR A 97 -58.12 17.95 11.17
CA THR A 97 -57.26 18.27 12.31
C THR A 97 -56.52 19.59 12.08
N GLU A 98 -56.24 20.32 13.16
CA GLU A 98 -55.37 21.51 13.17
C GLU A 98 -53.91 21.14 13.47
N SER A 99 -53.63 19.89 13.86
CA SER A 99 -52.26 19.42 14.09
C SER A 99 -51.46 19.40 12.79
N SER A 100 -50.23 19.90 12.82
CA SER A 100 -49.26 19.76 11.73
C SER A 100 -48.74 18.33 11.61
N THR A 101 -48.80 17.54 12.68
CA THR A 101 -48.30 16.16 12.73
C THR A 101 -49.45 15.14 12.72
N ILE A 102 -49.30 14.09 11.90
CA ILE A 102 -50.15 12.89 11.92
C ILE A 102 -49.30 11.62 12.01
N VAL A 103 -49.89 10.55 12.53
CA VAL A 103 -49.33 9.20 12.53
C VAL A 103 -50.22 8.29 11.70
N VAL A 104 -49.62 7.50 10.79
CA VAL A 104 -50.28 6.45 10.02
C VAL A 104 -49.69 5.12 10.43
N GLU A 105 -50.51 4.15 10.80
CA GLU A 105 -50.08 2.82 11.24
C GLU A 105 -50.95 1.74 10.59
N HIS A 106 -50.34 0.63 10.17
CA HIS A 106 -51.03 -0.55 9.64
C HIS A 106 -50.14 -1.79 9.70
N GLN A 107 -50.76 -2.97 9.58
CA GLN A 107 -50.07 -4.22 9.34
C GLN A 107 -50.15 -4.63 7.86
N VAL A 108 -49.07 -5.21 7.36
CA VAL A 108 -48.98 -5.72 5.99
C VAL A 108 -48.34 -7.11 5.95
N ARG A 109 -48.87 -7.98 5.11
CA ARG A 109 -48.23 -9.25 4.71
C ARG A 109 -48.12 -9.27 3.20
N TRP A 110 -46.89 -9.15 2.71
CA TRP A 110 -46.57 -9.23 1.28
C TRP A 110 -46.35 -10.68 0.88
N VAL A 111 -46.94 -11.10 -0.25
CA VAL A 111 -46.74 -12.44 -0.82
C VAL A 111 -45.91 -12.36 -2.10
N SER A 112 -46.29 -11.49 -3.04
CA SER A 112 -45.55 -11.30 -4.29
C SER A 112 -45.94 -10.03 -5.03
N GLY A 113 -45.15 -9.65 -6.05
CA GLY A 113 -45.51 -8.66 -7.07
C GLY A 113 -45.11 -7.20 -6.79
N LYS A 114 -45.39 -6.33 -7.76
CA LYS A 114 -44.98 -4.91 -7.79
C LYS A 114 -46.18 -3.97 -7.94
N GLY A 115 -45.95 -2.66 -7.84
CA GLY A 115 -46.99 -1.65 -8.08
C GLY A 115 -47.85 -1.36 -6.85
N ILE A 116 -47.39 -1.77 -5.68
CA ILE A 116 -48.08 -1.67 -4.39
C ILE A 116 -47.76 -0.32 -3.75
N ASN A 117 -48.73 0.58 -3.68
CA ASN A 117 -48.54 1.94 -3.18
C ASN A 117 -49.60 2.31 -2.15
N LEU A 118 -49.17 3.03 -1.12
CA LEU A 118 -50.04 3.62 -0.11
C LEU A 118 -49.78 5.13 -0.03
N TYR A 119 -50.84 5.89 0.25
CA TYR A 119 -50.78 7.35 0.28
C TYR A 119 -51.60 7.95 1.40
N VAL A 120 -51.13 9.08 1.93
CA VAL A 120 -52.03 10.12 2.47
C VAL A 120 -51.99 11.29 1.50
N SER A 121 -53.15 11.67 0.97
CA SER A 121 -53.26 12.64 -0.12
C SER A 121 -54.42 13.62 0.11
N ARG A 122 -54.13 14.91 -0.08
CA ARG A 122 -55.14 15.97 -0.21
C ARG A 122 -55.19 16.51 -1.64
N SER A 123 -54.01 16.75 -2.22
CA SER A 123 -53.82 17.15 -3.62
C SER A 123 -52.51 16.55 -4.12
N GLY A 124 -52.59 15.70 -5.14
CA GLY A 124 -51.40 14.99 -5.65
C GLY A 124 -50.99 13.83 -4.74
N HIS A 125 -49.70 13.58 -4.58
CA HIS A 125 -49.16 12.48 -3.78
C HIS A 125 -48.30 13.02 -2.64
N ASN A 126 -48.92 13.40 -1.51
CA ASN A 126 -48.23 14.11 -0.42
C ASN A 126 -47.34 13.19 0.43
N LEU A 127 -47.93 12.14 1.04
CA LEU A 127 -47.21 11.08 1.74
C LEU A 127 -47.29 9.81 0.91
N ASN A 128 -46.17 9.11 0.67
CA ASN A 128 -46.19 7.90 -0.16
C ASN A 128 -45.13 6.86 0.22
N TRP A 129 -45.59 5.68 0.63
CA TRP A 129 -44.77 4.49 0.82
C TRP A 129 -45.27 3.35 -0.05
N PHE A 130 -44.39 2.40 -0.37
CA PHE A 130 -44.64 1.34 -1.33
C PHE A 130 -43.89 0.05 -0.97
N ILE A 131 -44.20 -1.05 -1.66
CA ILE A 131 -43.47 -2.32 -1.52
C ILE A 131 -42.84 -2.68 -2.87
N THR A 132 -41.56 -3.04 -2.88
CA THR A 132 -40.80 -3.44 -4.07
C THR A 132 -41.18 -4.85 -4.54
N GLU A 133 -40.70 -5.24 -5.72
CA GLU A 133 -40.88 -6.61 -6.24
C GLU A 133 -40.12 -7.68 -5.45
N THR A 134 -39.15 -7.28 -4.64
CA THR A 134 -38.31 -8.12 -3.78
C THR A 134 -38.78 -8.15 -2.32
N GLY A 135 -39.94 -7.55 -2.01
CA GLY A 135 -40.49 -7.56 -0.65
C GLY A 135 -39.87 -6.54 0.30
N GLN A 136 -39.42 -5.40 -0.23
CA GLN A 136 -38.79 -4.34 0.56
C GLN A 136 -39.74 -3.16 0.74
N LEU A 137 -39.76 -2.55 1.92
CA LEU A 137 -40.48 -1.31 2.18
C LEU A 137 -39.73 -0.14 1.55
N GLY A 138 -40.41 0.65 0.73
CA GLY A 138 -39.89 1.87 0.13
C GLY A 138 -40.71 3.11 0.47
N TYR A 139 -40.10 4.27 0.36
CA TYR A 139 -40.72 5.58 0.57
C TYR A 139 -40.34 6.55 -0.57
N ARG A 140 -41.22 7.49 -0.90
CA ARG A 140 -40.94 8.54 -1.88
C ARG A 140 -40.83 9.90 -1.20
N ALA A 141 -39.68 10.54 -1.33
CA ALA A 141 -39.37 11.84 -0.74
C ALA A 141 -39.18 12.91 -1.83
N SER A 142 -39.39 14.19 -1.50
CA SER A 142 -39.04 15.31 -2.38
C SER A 142 -37.51 15.46 -2.49
N ARG A 143 -37.00 15.78 -3.68
CA ARG A 143 -35.59 16.11 -3.93
C ARG A 143 -35.49 17.22 -4.98
N GLY A 144 -35.25 18.45 -4.53
CA GLY A 144 -35.26 19.63 -5.40
C GLY A 144 -36.63 19.83 -6.07
N THR A 145 -36.68 19.72 -7.41
CA THR A 145 -37.94 19.80 -8.19
C THR A 145 -38.55 18.43 -8.52
N GLY A 146 -37.94 17.32 -8.07
CA GLY A 146 -38.36 15.96 -8.38
C GLY A 146 -38.67 15.09 -7.15
N THR A 147 -38.91 13.80 -7.37
CA THR A 147 -39.16 12.81 -6.32
C THR A 147 -38.05 11.75 -6.31
N ALA A 148 -37.46 11.48 -5.14
CA ALA A 148 -36.56 10.35 -4.93
C ALA A 148 -37.32 9.14 -4.37
N SER A 149 -37.04 7.94 -4.89
CA SER A 149 -37.54 6.68 -4.30
C SER A 149 -36.44 6.05 -3.45
N LEU A 150 -36.73 5.83 -2.18
CA LEU A 150 -35.83 5.27 -1.19
C LEU A 150 -36.30 3.86 -0.85
N THR A 151 -35.39 2.89 -0.86
CA THR A 151 -35.63 1.55 -0.31
C THR A 151 -35.15 1.58 1.13
N LEU A 152 -36.04 1.26 2.09
CA LEU A 152 -35.78 1.48 3.51
C LEU A 152 -35.34 0.20 4.24
N ALA A 153 -36.09 -0.89 4.09
CA ALA A 153 -35.79 -2.15 4.79
C ALA A 153 -36.50 -3.36 4.15
N ASP A 154 -35.98 -4.56 4.37
CA ASP A 154 -36.63 -5.81 3.99
C ASP A 154 -37.81 -6.12 4.92
N LEU A 155 -38.93 -6.58 4.35
CA LEU A 155 -40.04 -7.12 5.14
C LEU A 155 -39.68 -8.53 5.61
N LYS A 156 -40.03 -8.87 6.86
CA LYS A 156 -39.91 -10.23 7.38
C LYS A 156 -40.99 -11.13 6.78
N ASP A 157 -40.73 -12.44 6.75
CA ASP A 157 -41.76 -13.43 6.41
C ASP A 157 -42.99 -13.27 7.32
N GLY A 158 -44.17 -13.15 6.71
CA GLY A 158 -45.44 -12.99 7.44
C GLY A 158 -45.85 -11.53 7.63
N TRP A 159 -46.42 -11.22 8.80
CA TRP A 159 -46.99 -9.90 9.12
C TRP A 159 -45.92 -8.93 9.59
N ASN A 160 -45.96 -7.73 9.02
CA ASN A 160 -45.08 -6.62 9.36
C ASN A 160 -45.91 -5.42 9.81
N ARG A 161 -45.50 -4.74 10.87
CA ARG A 161 -46.15 -3.51 11.35
C ARG A 161 -45.41 -2.29 10.82
N ILE A 162 -46.12 -1.36 10.21
CA ILE A 162 -45.55 -0.14 9.65
C ILE A 162 -46.19 1.07 10.32
N ARG A 163 -45.37 2.04 10.74
CA ARG A 163 -45.82 3.35 11.21
C ARG A 163 -45.09 4.45 10.45
N LEU A 164 -45.81 5.53 10.09
CA LEU A 164 -45.25 6.77 9.58
C LEU A 164 -45.69 7.91 10.49
N ILE A 165 -44.76 8.73 10.95
CA ILE A 165 -45.03 10.00 11.64
C ILE A 165 -44.69 11.12 10.65
N ALA A 166 -45.65 11.96 10.28
CA ALA A 166 -45.47 12.98 9.24
C ALA A 166 -45.89 14.37 9.75
N ASP A 167 -44.97 15.33 9.67
CA ASP A 167 -45.17 16.74 10.04
C ASP A 167 -45.15 17.60 8.77
N CYS A 168 -46.27 18.27 8.47
CA CYS A 168 -46.41 19.07 7.26
C CYS A 168 -45.78 20.46 7.35
N GLU A 169 -45.55 20.99 8.56
CA GLU A 169 -44.90 22.29 8.75
C GLU A 169 -43.38 22.17 8.64
N ARG A 170 -42.80 21.16 9.32
CA ARG A 170 -41.37 20.85 9.27
C ARG A 170 -40.95 20.16 7.97
N ASP A 171 -41.91 19.60 7.23
CA ASP A 171 -41.67 18.75 6.05
C ASP A 171 -40.83 17.51 6.40
N GLU A 172 -41.21 16.84 7.50
CA GLU A 172 -40.48 15.71 8.08
C GLU A 172 -41.36 14.47 8.18
N VAL A 173 -40.79 13.31 7.85
CA VAL A 173 -41.44 12.01 7.90
C VAL A 173 -40.50 10.97 8.49
N PHE A 174 -40.96 10.27 9.52
CA PHE A 174 -40.26 9.14 10.13
C PHE A 174 -41.03 7.86 9.86
N VAL A 175 -40.32 6.82 9.43
CA VAL A 175 -40.89 5.51 9.07
C VAL A 175 -40.36 4.46 10.06
N TYR A 176 -41.24 3.62 10.56
CA TYR A 176 -40.98 2.54 11.50
C TYR A 176 -41.44 1.21 10.88
N LEU A 177 -40.68 0.15 11.14
CA LEU A 177 -41.00 -1.20 10.69
C LEU A 177 -40.70 -2.20 11.79
N ASN A 178 -41.76 -2.87 12.28
CA ASN A 178 -41.76 -3.90 13.33
C ASN A 178 -41.30 -3.43 14.73
N ASP A 179 -40.21 -2.67 14.83
CA ASP A 179 -39.85 -1.88 16.01
C ASP A 179 -40.60 -0.54 15.97
N MET A 180 -41.38 -0.26 17.01
CA MET A 180 -42.23 0.94 17.10
C MET A 180 -41.65 2.00 18.05
N ASP A 181 -40.50 1.71 18.64
CA ASP A 181 -39.77 2.61 19.54
C ASP A 181 -38.65 3.32 18.75
N ASN A 182 -38.05 2.65 17.76
CA ASN A 182 -37.00 3.20 16.90
C ASN A 182 -37.45 3.31 15.43
N PRO A 183 -37.35 4.48 14.77
CA PRO A 183 -37.61 4.57 13.35
C PRO A 183 -36.54 3.82 12.56
N ILE A 184 -36.92 3.29 11.39
CA ILE A 184 -35.98 2.72 10.41
C ILE A 184 -35.51 3.77 9.40
N ALA A 185 -36.17 4.92 9.32
CA ALA A 185 -35.78 6.04 8.46
C ALA A 185 -36.43 7.35 8.93
N GLY A 186 -35.73 8.48 8.79
CA GLY A 186 -36.28 9.82 9.06
C GLY A 186 -35.21 10.79 9.57
N PRO A 187 -35.43 12.12 9.55
CA PRO A 187 -36.53 12.80 8.89
C PRO A 187 -36.36 12.72 7.36
N LEU A 188 -37.36 12.15 6.69
CA LEU A 188 -37.52 12.20 5.24
C LEU A 188 -38.43 13.38 4.89
N THR A 189 -38.34 13.92 3.69
CA THR A 189 -39.32 14.94 3.25
C THR A 189 -40.64 14.32 2.84
N LEU A 190 -41.72 15.11 2.83
CA LEU A 190 -42.94 14.70 2.12
C LEU A 190 -42.62 14.53 0.63
N ARG A 191 -43.34 13.64 -0.07
CA ARG A 191 -43.20 13.49 -1.53
C ARG A 191 -43.59 14.79 -2.24
N GLU A 192 -44.71 15.38 -1.81
CA GLU A 192 -45.20 16.68 -2.27
C GLU A 192 -45.68 17.46 -1.05
N ARG A 193 -45.06 18.63 -0.81
CA ARG A 193 -45.36 19.46 0.36
C ARG A 193 -46.85 19.81 0.45
N ILE A 194 -47.39 19.75 1.65
CA ILE A 194 -48.77 20.09 1.97
C ILE A 194 -48.77 21.13 3.10
N GLY A 195 -49.69 22.09 3.06
CA GLY A 195 -49.77 23.12 4.13
C GLY A 195 -50.66 22.73 5.32
N SER A 196 -51.45 21.65 5.20
CA SER A 196 -52.35 21.14 6.25
C SER A 196 -52.99 19.83 5.82
N TRP A 197 -53.21 18.92 6.78
CA TRP A 197 -53.88 17.62 6.59
C TRP A 197 -55.40 17.68 6.42
N GLN A 198 -56.03 18.85 6.55
CA GLN A 198 -57.47 19.01 6.37
C GLN A 198 -57.94 18.53 4.99
N GLY A 199 -58.98 17.70 4.96
CA GLY A 199 -59.50 17.07 3.74
C GLY A 199 -58.62 15.99 3.12
N ALA A 200 -57.58 15.51 3.82
CA ALA A 200 -56.74 14.41 3.34
C ALA A 200 -57.47 13.04 3.38
N ARG A 201 -56.96 12.10 2.58
CA ARG A 201 -57.49 10.74 2.44
C ARG A 201 -56.37 9.72 2.53
N LEU A 202 -56.65 8.59 3.19
CA LEU A 202 -55.81 7.39 3.13
C LEU A 202 -56.19 6.58 1.87
N ILE A 203 -55.19 6.19 1.08
CA ILE A 203 -55.38 5.47 -0.18
C ILE A 203 -54.44 4.26 -0.22
N VAL A 204 -54.99 3.09 -0.53
CA VAL A 204 -54.22 1.87 -0.86
C VAL A 204 -54.47 1.55 -2.33
N GLN A 205 -53.42 1.47 -3.13
CA GLN A 205 -53.49 1.35 -4.58
C GLN A 205 -52.48 0.34 -5.11
N HIS A 206 -52.97 -0.62 -5.90
CA HIS A 206 -52.18 -1.62 -6.60
C HIS A 206 -52.31 -1.42 -8.11
N THR A 207 -51.20 -1.11 -8.77
CA THR A 207 -51.15 -0.88 -10.23
C THR A 207 -50.79 -2.16 -10.96
N TRP A 208 -51.53 -2.47 -12.04
CA TRP A 208 -51.24 -3.63 -12.87
C TRP A 208 -49.85 -3.55 -13.53
N ASN A 209 -49.11 -4.65 -13.45
CA ASN A 209 -47.86 -4.91 -14.16
C ASN A 209 -47.73 -6.43 -14.44
N GLU A 210 -46.69 -6.87 -15.14
CA GLU A 210 -46.48 -8.29 -15.49
C GLU A 210 -46.44 -9.23 -14.26
N MET A 211 -46.06 -8.72 -13.08
CA MET A 211 -46.05 -9.43 -11.80
C MET A 211 -47.14 -8.91 -10.85
N ARG A 212 -48.24 -9.66 -10.74
CA ARG A 212 -49.41 -9.26 -9.94
C ARG A 212 -49.03 -9.04 -8.47
N GLY A 213 -49.29 -7.85 -7.94
CA GLY A 213 -49.23 -7.59 -6.50
C GLY A 213 -50.27 -8.44 -5.76
N ASP A 214 -49.82 -9.19 -4.76
CA ASP A 214 -50.63 -10.02 -3.86
C ASP A 214 -50.25 -9.68 -2.41
N VAL A 215 -51.13 -8.95 -1.72
CA VAL A 215 -50.84 -8.36 -0.41
C VAL A 215 -52.07 -8.36 0.49
N TYR A 216 -51.85 -8.59 1.78
CA TYR A 216 -52.85 -8.50 2.83
C TYR A 216 -52.55 -7.32 3.75
N TYR A 217 -53.58 -6.59 4.18
CA TYR A 217 -53.47 -5.47 5.12
C TYR A 217 -54.42 -5.65 6.30
N ALA A 218 -54.01 -5.19 7.49
CA ALA A 218 -54.84 -5.19 8.70
C ALA A 218 -54.54 -3.96 9.58
N ASP A 219 -55.42 -3.71 10.55
CA ASP A 219 -55.23 -2.72 11.63
C ASP A 219 -54.82 -1.31 11.17
N PHE A 220 -55.53 -0.72 10.20
CA PHE A 220 -55.26 0.66 9.80
C PHE A 220 -55.64 1.63 10.92
N LYS A 221 -54.77 2.59 11.21
CA LYS A 221 -55.00 3.69 12.15
C LYS A 221 -54.29 4.95 11.67
N VAL A 222 -55.00 6.08 11.63
CA VAL A 222 -54.45 7.41 11.41
C VAL A 222 -54.86 8.29 12.59
N TYR A 223 -53.93 8.93 13.26
CA TYR A 223 -54.19 9.68 14.49
C TYR A 223 -53.22 10.86 14.69
N VAL A 224 -53.60 11.80 15.54
CA VAL A 224 -52.70 12.87 16.04
C VAL A 224 -51.87 12.31 17.20
N PRO A 225 -50.54 12.47 17.21
CA PRO A 225 -49.68 11.95 18.28
C PRO A 225 -49.87 12.71 19.60
N ASP A 226 -49.72 12.01 20.73
CA ASP A 226 -49.69 12.61 22.08
C ASP A 226 -48.30 13.22 22.38
N GLU A 227 -48.14 14.02 23.44
CA GLU A 227 -46.86 14.69 23.80
C GLU A 227 -45.65 13.74 23.90
N GLN A 228 -45.88 12.46 24.18
CA GLN A 228 -44.83 11.43 24.28
C GLN A 228 -44.33 10.93 22.91
N ILE A 229 -45.16 11.04 21.86
CA ILE A 229 -44.84 10.73 20.45
C ILE A 229 -44.48 12.03 19.69
N SER A 230 -44.78 13.21 20.26
CA SER A 230 -44.55 14.52 19.63
C SER A 230 -43.11 15.03 19.71
N GLN A 231 -42.22 14.36 20.44
CA GLN A 231 -40.79 14.66 20.35
C GLN A 231 -40.28 14.18 19.00
N ALA A 232 -39.61 15.06 18.24
CA ALA A 232 -39.02 14.70 16.96
C ALA A 232 -38.07 13.51 17.19
N PRO A 233 -38.28 12.36 16.52
CA PRO A 233 -37.40 11.23 16.68
C PRO A 233 -35.97 11.59 16.29
N VAL A 234 -34.99 10.92 16.89
CA VAL A 234 -33.59 11.04 16.47
C VAL A 234 -33.51 10.71 14.97
N PRO A 235 -32.91 11.59 14.14
CA PRO A 235 -32.70 11.29 12.74
C PRO A 235 -31.97 9.94 12.57
N VAL A 236 -32.48 9.08 11.70
CA VAL A 236 -32.00 7.72 11.46
C VAL A 236 -31.21 7.70 10.16
N ARG A 237 -29.96 7.24 10.22
CA ARG A 237 -29.13 7.04 9.02
C ARG A 237 -29.76 6.00 8.07
N SER A 238 -29.61 6.20 6.76
CA SER A 238 -30.06 5.23 5.73
C SER A 238 -29.04 4.12 5.46
N SER A 239 -27.89 4.15 6.15
CA SER A 239 -26.75 3.27 5.93
C SER A 239 -26.56 2.33 7.13
N VAL A 240 -25.96 1.17 6.88
CA VAL A 240 -25.36 0.33 7.90
C VAL A 240 -23.92 0.79 8.06
N TRP A 241 -23.48 1.00 9.29
CA TRP A 241 -22.10 1.30 9.65
C TRP A 241 -21.41 0.07 10.21
N ARG A 242 -20.08 -0.03 10.08
CA ARG A 242 -19.31 -1.15 10.65
C ARG A 242 -19.55 -1.35 12.14
N GLY A 243 -19.74 -0.28 12.91
CA GLY A 243 -20.03 -0.34 14.34
C GLY A 243 -21.42 -0.89 14.69
N ASP A 244 -22.34 -1.00 13.72
CA ASP A 244 -23.64 -1.68 13.91
C ASP A 244 -23.49 -3.21 13.96
N LEU A 245 -22.42 -3.74 13.38
CA LEU A 245 -22.25 -5.18 13.26
C LEU A 245 -21.79 -5.75 14.60
N PRO A 246 -22.39 -6.89 15.03
CA PRO A 246 -22.05 -7.48 16.31
C PRO A 246 -20.57 -7.85 16.34
N GLU A 247 -19.92 -7.62 17.49
CA GLU A 247 -18.57 -8.11 17.72
C GLU A 247 -18.55 -9.64 17.66
N ARG A 248 -17.57 -10.19 16.94
CA ARG A 248 -17.34 -11.64 16.95
C ARG A 248 -16.59 -12.01 18.22
N PRO A 249 -16.98 -13.11 18.88
CA PRO A 249 -16.26 -13.58 20.06
C PRO A 249 -14.82 -13.91 19.70
N VAL A 250 -13.88 -13.43 20.52
CA VAL A 250 -12.46 -13.79 20.41
C VAL A 250 -12.33 -15.29 20.71
N PRO A 251 -11.63 -16.08 19.87
CA PRO A 251 -11.38 -17.49 20.14
C PRO A 251 -10.70 -17.68 21.50
N GLU A 252 -11.17 -18.65 22.29
CA GLU A 252 -10.55 -18.93 23.59
C GLU A 252 -9.09 -19.35 23.41
N PRO A 253 -8.16 -18.80 24.21
CA PRO A 253 -6.77 -19.22 24.14
C PRO A 253 -6.65 -20.67 24.61
N PRO A 254 -5.81 -21.50 23.97
CA PRO A 254 -5.58 -22.87 24.40
C PRO A 254 -4.85 -22.90 25.75
N VAL A 255 -4.87 -24.08 26.39
CA VAL A 255 -4.24 -24.30 27.69
C VAL A 255 -2.75 -24.00 27.61
N PHE A 256 -2.24 -23.18 28.55
CA PHE A 256 -0.82 -22.86 28.64
C PHE A 256 0.03 -24.12 28.75
N GLN A 257 1.03 -24.22 27.89
CA GLN A 257 2.08 -25.23 27.95
C GLN A 257 3.39 -24.62 28.42
N THR A 258 4.37 -25.46 28.77
CA THR A 258 5.71 -24.99 29.10
C THR A 258 6.41 -24.52 27.83
N SER A 259 7.00 -23.31 27.89
CA SER A 259 7.82 -22.75 26.81
C SER A 259 8.94 -23.72 26.39
N ALA A 260 9.16 -23.87 25.08
CA ALA A 260 10.20 -24.73 24.53
C ALA A 260 11.63 -24.26 24.87
N VAL A 261 11.79 -22.98 25.21
CA VAL A 261 13.06 -22.36 25.59
C VAL A 261 13.08 -22.01 27.08
N THR A 262 14.24 -22.15 27.71
CA THR A 262 14.46 -21.78 29.12
C THR A 262 14.58 -20.26 29.27
N ILE A 263 15.52 -19.66 28.52
CA ILE A 263 15.70 -18.21 28.35
C ILE A 263 16.19 -17.98 26.93
N GLU A 264 15.46 -17.20 26.15
CA GLU A 264 15.85 -16.73 24.82
C GLU A 264 15.91 -15.19 24.81
N ARG A 265 16.79 -14.62 23.97
CA ARG A 265 17.13 -13.19 24.00
C ARG A 265 16.95 -12.53 22.64
N ILE A 266 16.22 -11.43 22.62
CA ILE A 266 16.02 -10.60 21.42
C ILE A 266 16.58 -9.21 21.69
N PRO A 267 17.66 -8.78 21.02
CA PRO A 267 18.10 -7.39 21.10
C PRO A 267 17.12 -6.50 20.34
N LEU A 268 16.69 -5.40 20.95
CA LEU A 268 15.76 -4.42 20.40
C LEU A 268 16.47 -3.08 20.29
N ARG A 269 16.68 -2.61 19.07
CA ARG A 269 17.34 -1.32 18.81
C ARG A 269 16.31 -0.20 18.80
N VAL A 270 16.57 0.86 19.57
CA VAL A 270 15.78 2.09 19.60
C VAL A 270 16.67 3.24 19.12
N THR A 271 16.28 3.87 18.02
CA THR A 271 17.08 4.91 17.35
C THR A 271 16.45 6.28 17.50
N GLU A 272 17.22 7.26 17.97
CA GLU A 272 16.81 8.67 18.02
C GLU A 272 17.15 9.38 16.70
N ARG A 273 16.17 10.04 16.06
CA ARG A 273 16.30 10.61 14.70
C ARG A 273 16.15 12.13 14.62
N GLN A 274 15.81 12.80 15.73
CA GLN A 274 15.49 14.24 15.74
C GLN A 274 16.58 15.11 16.36
N GLY A 275 17.65 14.51 16.90
CA GLY A 275 18.81 15.21 17.42
C GLY A 275 18.63 15.80 18.83
N PHE A 276 17.76 15.23 19.66
CA PHE A 276 17.60 15.62 21.06
C PHE A 276 17.37 14.41 21.97
N ASP A 277 17.69 14.55 23.25
CA ASP A 277 17.55 13.47 24.23
C ASP A 277 16.09 13.07 24.40
N ARG A 278 15.84 11.75 24.38
CA ARG A 278 14.57 11.14 24.73
C ARG A 278 14.70 10.57 26.12
N ASP A 279 13.83 10.98 27.03
CA ASP A 279 13.81 10.46 28.40
C ASP A 279 12.44 9.83 28.70
N ALA A 280 12.46 8.55 29.10
CA ALA A 280 11.29 7.75 29.44
C ALA A 280 10.12 7.90 28.44
N GLN A 281 10.43 7.98 27.13
CA GLN A 281 9.39 8.13 26.13
C GLN A 281 8.63 6.81 25.95
N PRO A 282 7.29 6.82 25.91
CA PRO A 282 6.50 5.63 25.61
C PRO A 282 6.86 5.01 24.25
N VAL A 283 7.06 3.70 24.25
CA VAL A 283 7.31 2.87 23.07
C VAL A 283 6.32 1.72 23.06
N SER A 284 5.63 1.57 21.93
CA SER A 284 4.80 0.40 21.62
C SER A 284 5.40 -0.30 20.40
N THR A 285 5.79 -1.56 20.52
CA THR A 285 6.33 -2.35 19.40
C THR A 285 5.89 -3.80 19.47
N GLY A 286 5.51 -4.34 18.32
CA GLY A 286 5.21 -5.76 18.17
C GLY A 286 6.44 -6.57 17.78
N VAL A 287 6.64 -7.68 18.47
CA VAL A 287 7.74 -8.62 18.19
C VAL A 287 7.18 -10.00 17.88
N PRO A 288 7.56 -10.62 16.75
CA PRO A 288 7.15 -11.98 16.45
C PRO A 288 7.97 -13.00 17.24
N LEU A 289 7.34 -14.11 17.59
CA LEU A 289 7.95 -15.23 18.32
C LEU A 289 7.73 -16.54 17.55
N PRO A 290 8.72 -17.47 17.54
CA PRO A 290 8.55 -18.75 16.84
C PRO A 290 7.48 -19.64 17.50
N ALA A 291 6.89 -20.56 16.73
CA ALA A 291 5.92 -21.51 17.26
C ALA A 291 6.51 -22.35 18.42
N GLY A 292 5.72 -22.57 19.48
CA GLY A 292 6.09 -23.31 20.68
C GLY A 292 6.99 -22.56 21.68
N HIS A 293 7.51 -21.38 21.34
CA HIS A 293 8.51 -20.69 22.15
C HIS A 293 7.96 -20.02 23.41
N LEU A 294 6.76 -19.43 23.35
CA LEU A 294 6.14 -18.74 24.47
C LEU A 294 4.63 -18.96 24.50
N TRP A 295 4.06 -19.22 25.67
CA TRP A 295 2.63 -19.48 25.85
C TRP A 295 1.96 -18.45 26.75
N ASP A 296 2.65 -18.09 27.84
CA ASP A 296 2.23 -17.13 28.84
C ASP A 296 2.93 -15.78 28.61
N PRO A 297 2.18 -14.69 28.33
CA PRO A 297 2.76 -13.37 28.13
C PRO A 297 3.40 -12.76 29.39
N ALA A 298 3.20 -13.34 30.58
CA ALA A 298 3.90 -12.92 31.81
C ALA A 298 5.32 -13.51 31.93
N SER A 299 5.66 -14.53 31.14
CA SER A 299 6.97 -15.20 31.14
C SER A 299 8.01 -14.47 30.27
N VAL A 300 8.07 -13.14 30.41
CA VAL A 300 8.92 -12.23 29.63
C VAL A 300 9.44 -11.08 30.51
N ARG A 301 10.59 -10.49 30.14
CA ARG A 301 11.08 -9.26 30.75
C ARG A 301 11.92 -8.44 29.78
N LEU A 302 11.94 -7.13 29.97
CA LEU A 302 12.79 -6.23 29.21
C LEU A 302 13.97 -5.76 30.06
N MET A 303 15.16 -5.74 29.47
CA MET A 303 16.39 -5.23 30.06
C MET A 303 16.81 -3.94 29.34
N ASP A 304 17.21 -2.93 30.09
CA ASP A 304 17.77 -1.69 29.56
C ASP A 304 19.24 -1.86 29.11
N PRO A 305 19.85 -0.84 28.46
CA PRO A 305 21.25 -0.91 28.04
C PRO A 305 22.26 -1.14 29.18
N GLU A 306 21.89 -0.83 30.43
CA GLU A 306 22.71 -1.06 31.62
C GLU A 306 22.48 -2.46 32.25
N GLY A 307 21.61 -3.28 31.66
CA GLY A 307 21.28 -4.63 32.14
C GLY A 307 20.33 -4.65 33.34
N ARG A 308 19.59 -3.56 33.59
CA ARG A 308 18.53 -3.49 34.62
C ARG A 308 17.18 -3.85 34.00
N GLN A 309 16.35 -4.52 34.78
CA GLN A 309 15.00 -4.89 34.32
C GLN A 309 14.09 -3.66 34.33
N LEU A 310 13.39 -3.42 33.23
CA LEU A 310 12.39 -2.36 33.10
C LEU A 310 10.96 -2.88 33.36
N PRO A 311 10.07 -1.98 33.82
CA PRO A 311 8.64 -2.19 33.69
C PRO A 311 8.27 -2.52 32.25
N LEU A 312 7.41 -3.52 32.05
CA LEU A 312 6.98 -3.96 30.74
C LEU A 312 5.52 -4.39 30.83
N GLN A 313 4.69 -3.80 29.98
CA GLN A 313 3.35 -4.27 29.69
C GLN A 313 3.35 -5.04 28.38
N THR A 314 2.48 -6.04 28.27
CA THR A 314 2.41 -6.90 27.08
C THR A 314 0.99 -7.26 26.72
N GLU A 315 0.70 -7.33 25.42
CA GLU A 315 -0.56 -7.81 24.86
C GLU A 315 -0.27 -8.88 23.81
N VAL A 316 -1.04 -9.96 23.81
CA VAL A 316 -0.93 -11.00 22.77
C VAL A 316 -1.73 -10.54 21.56
N LEU A 317 -1.04 -10.20 20.47
CA LEU A 317 -1.67 -9.70 19.25
C LEU A 317 -2.20 -10.83 18.36
N SER A 318 -1.48 -11.96 18.32
CA SER A 318 -1.89 -13.17 17.62
C SER A 318 -1.21 -14.42 18.16
N ARG A 319 -1.77 -15.59 17.82
CA ARG A 319 -1.28 -16.92 18.21
C ARG A 319 -1.06 -17.81 17.01
N TRP A 320 -0.13 -18.74 17.15
CA TRP A 320 0.04 -19.85 16.21
C TRP A 320 -1.11 -20.85 16.36
N PRO A 321 -1.37 -21.71 15.35
CA PRO A 321 -2.39 -22.77 15.46
C PRO A 321 -2.17 -23.74 16.62
N ASP A 322 -0.93 -23.91 17.08
CA ASP A 322 -0.62 -24.72 18.27
C ASP A 322 -1.03 -24.04 19.59
N GLY A 323 -1.29 -22.73 19.56
CA GLY A 323 -1.66 -21.92 20.71
C GLY A 323 -0.58 -21.03 21.30
N SER A 324 0.67 -21.24 20.90
CA SER A 324 1.78 -20.40 21.33
C SER A 324 1.63 -18.99 20.77
N ILE A 325 2.23 -18.02 21.45
CA ILE A 325 2.18 -16.60 21.07
C ILE A 325 2.97 -16.43 19.78
N ARG A 326 2.34 -15.82 18.78
CA ARG A 326 2.95 -15.51 17.49
C ARG A 326 3.46 -14.07 17.44
N TRP A 327 2.65 -13.12 17.88
CA TRP A 327 3.02 -11.71 18.00
C TRP A 327 2.71 -11.20 19.40
N LEU A 328 3.69 -10.55 20.02
CA LEU A 328 3.59 -9.96 21.34
C LEU A 328 3.84 -8.46 21.24
N LEU A 329 2.89 -7.64 21.67
CA LEU A 329 3.07 -6.21 21.85
C LEU A 329 3.86 -5.97 23.13
N LEU A 330 4.80 -5.04 23.06
CA LEU A 330 5.58 -4.54 24.19
C LEU A 330 5.26 -3.06 24.37
N ASP A 331 4.78 -2.69 25.56
CA ASP A 331 4.60 -1.30 25.99
C ASP A 331 5.57 -1.01 27.15
N PHE A 332 6.46 -0.04 26.94
CA PHE A 332 7.47 0.37 27.92
C PHE A 332 7.92 1.81 27.69
N GLN A 333 8.73 2.36 28.60
CA GLN A 333 9.31 3.70 28.47
C GLN A 333 10.80 3.62 28.20
N ALA A 334 11.26 4.23 27.10
CA ALA A 334 12.64 4.17 26.63
C ALA A 334 13.35 5.53 26.78
N SER A 335 14.60 5.51 27.21
CA SER A 335 15.51 6.66 27.14
C SER A 335 16.60 6.42 26.09
N VAL A 336 16.90 7.43 25.27
CA VAL A 336 17.93 7.39 24.22
C VAL A 336 18.53 8.79 24.07
N ALA A 337 19.86 8.90 24.06
CA ALA A 337 20.53 10.17 23.84
C ALA A 337 20.33 10.71 22.42
N ALA A 338 20.45 12.03 22.24
CA ALA A 338 20.34 12.72 20.96
C ALA A 338 21.18 12.05 19.85
N GLY A 339 20.51 11.63 18.76
CA GLY A 339 21.17 10.98 17.61
C GLY A 339 21.84 9.63 17.91
N ALA A 340 21.57 9.03 19.08
CA ALA A 340 22.13 7.74 19.47
C ALA A 340 21.20 6.57 19.17
N VAL A 341 21.74 5.36 19.30
CA VAL A 341 21.00 4.10 19.30
C VAL A 341 21.17 3.46 20.68
N ALA A 342 20.06 3.12 21.33
CA ALA A 342 20.05 2.34 22.56
C ALA A 342 19.62 0.89 22.25
N GLU A 343 20.28 -0.08 22.87
CA GLU A 343 19.95 -1.49 22.74
C GLU A 343 19.30 -2.01 24.03
N TYR A 344 18.04 -2.40 23.91
CA TYR A 344 17.28 -3.08 24.96
C TYR A 344 17.30 -4.59 24.66
N VAL A 345 17.06 -5.44 25.66
CA VAL A 345 17.01 -6.89 25.45
C VAL A 345 15.71 -7.44 26.01
N LEU A 346 14.86 -8.01 25.14
CA LEU A 346 13.71 -8.81 25.56
C LEU A 346 14.20 -10.23 25.88
N GLU A 347 13.99 -10.66 27.11
CA GLU A 347 14.19 -12.04 27.53
C GLU A 347 12.83 -12.72 27.72
N TYR A 348 12.70 -13.97 27.28
CA TYR A 348 11.50 -14.77 27.49
C TYR A 348 11.82 -16.26 27.63
N GLY A 349 10.92 -17.03 28.24
CA GLY A 349 11.09 -18.47 28.41
C GLY A 349 10.58 -18.98 29.75
N SER A 350 10.69 -20.29 29.99
CA SER A 350 10.10 -20.94 31.17
C SER A 350 10.74 -20.54 32.51
N GLU A 351 11.94 -19.96 32.50
CA GLU A 351 12.62 -19.42 33.70
C GLU A 351 12.61 -17.88 33.77
N VAL A 352 11.87 -17.22 32.88
CA VAL A 352 11.77 -15.75 32.87
C VAL A 352 10.54 -15.31 33.64
N THR A 353 10.72 -14.34 34.54
CA THR A 353 9.63 -13.72 35.28
C THR A 353 9.71 -12.20 35.15
N ARG A 354 8.58 -11.60 34.82
CA ARG A 354 8.44 -10.14 34.71
C ARG A 354 8.45 -9.46 36.07
N LEU A 355 9.03 -8.26 36.11
CA LEU A 355 8.95 -7.36 37.26
C LEU A 355 7.49 -6.92 37.41
N SER A 356 6.93 -7.12 38.61
CA SER A 356 5.64 -6.53 38.95
C SER A 356 5.87 -5.11 39.47
N VAL A 357 5.20 -4.14 38.88
CA VAL A 357 5.25 -2.72 39.29
C VAL A 357 3.85 -2.19 39.57
N GLU A 358 3.75 -1.21 40.46
CA GLU A 358 2.56 -0.37 40.52
C GLU A 358 2.49 0.49 39.25
N GLY A 359 1.40 0.31 38.52
CA GLY A 359 1.14 0.95 37.23
C GLY A 359 0.17 2.13 37.32
N ILE A 360 -0.45 2.46 36.20
CA ILE A 360 -1.55 3.42 36.12
C ILE A 360 -2.75 2.88 36.94
N ARG A 361 -3.33 3.72 37.80
CA ARG A 361 -4.53 3.34 38.57
C ARG A 361 -5.77 3.59 37.70
N VAL A 362 -6.61 2.57 37.58
CA VAL A 362 -7.88 2.64 36.86
C VAL A 362 -9.00 2.21 37.80
N GLU A 363 -10.05 3.02 37.90
CA GLU A 363 -11.26 2.71 38.67
C GLU A 363 -12.47 2.87 37.75
N GLU A 364 -13.38 1.91 37.78
CA GLU A 364 -14.59 1.92 36.96
C GLU A 364 -15.80 1.56 37.82
N ASP A 365 -16.87 2.33 37.65
CA ASP A 365 -18.20 2.03 38.17
C ASP A 365 -19.28 2.22 37.09
N ASP A 366 -20.55 2.21 37.48
CA ASP A 366 -21.68 2.32 36.54
C ASP A 366 -21.81 3.71 35.89
N ASP A 367 -21.24 4.78 36.48
CA ASP A 367 -21.34 6.16 35.97
C ASP A 367 -20.00 6.71 35.45
N THR A 368 -18.86 6.20 35.92
CA THR A 368 -17.55 6.82 35.66
C THR A 368 -16.40 5.83 35.40
N ILE A 369 -15.37 6.31 34.69
CA ILE A 369 -14.05 5.69 34.57
C ILE A 369 -13.01 6.73 35.01
N ILE A 370 -12.17 6.40 35.99
CA ILE A 370 -11.06 7.24 36.47
C ILE A 370 -9.74 6.61 36.03
N VAL A 371 -8.89 7.40 35.39
CA VAL A 371 -7.51 7.01 35.04
C VAL A 371 -6.54 7.96 35.72
N ASP A 372 -5.61 7.44 36.54
CA ASP A 372 -4.62 8.21 37.29
C ASP A 372 -3.19 7.69 37.02
N THR A 373 -2.39 8.51 36.34
CA THR A 373 -0.98 8.22 36.00
C THR A 373 0.00 8.70 37.06
N GLY A 374 -0.48 9.38 38.11
CA GLY A 374 0.30 10.13 39.08
C GLY A 374 0.27 11.64 38.79
N PRO A 375 1.01 12.14 37.78
CA PRO A 375 0.99 13.55 37.40
C PRO A 375 -0.32 14.00 36.73
N LEU A 376 -1.10 13.08 36.16
CA LEU A 376 -2.36 13.36 35.46
C LEU A 376 -3.45 12.38 35.96
N ALA A 377 -4.63 12.91 36.27
CA ALA A 377 -5.82 12.11 36.53
C ALA A 377 -7.03 12.65 35.76
N VAL A 378 -7.78 11.75 35.12
CA VAL A 378 -8.93 12.05 34.28
C VAL A 378 -10.12 11.21 34.70
N GLU A 379 -11.27 11.85 34.90
CA GLU A 379 -12.54 11.22 35.26
C GLU A 379 -13.52 11.37 34.08
N PHE A 380 -13.81 10.25 33.42
CA PHE A 380 -14.75 10.16 32.32
C PHE A 380 -16.15 9.81 32.82
N GLY A 381 -17.18 10.50 32.32
CA GLY A 381 -18.58 10.18 32.57
C GLY A 381 -19.15 9.26 31.48
N LYS A 382 -19.76 8.14 31.88
CA LYS A 382 -20.53 7.24 30.99
C LYS A 382 -21.89 7.82 30.59
N SER A 383 -22.34 8.85 31.31
CA SER A 383 -23.57 9.59 31.02
C SER A 383 -23.37 11.10 31.25
N GLY A 384 -24.12 11.94 30.53
CA GLY A 384 -24.01 13.40 30.63
C GLY A 384 -22.71 13.92 30.02
N SER A 385 -21.89 14.64 30.78
CA SER A 385 -20.59 15.16 30.30
C SER A 385 -19.56 14.04 30.19
N LEU A 386 -18.87 13.95 29.04
CA LEU A 386 -17.81 12.98 28.78
C LEU A 386 -16.64 13.15 29.74
N LEU A 387 -16.19 14.39 29.98
CA LEU A 387 -15.18 14.71 30.97
C LEU A 387 -15.85 15.33 32.19
N ARG A 388 -15.69 14.71 33.36
CA ARG A 388 -16.19 15.22 34.65
C ARG A 388 -15.11 16.00 35.38
N ARG A 389 -13.87 15.53 35.33
CA ARG A 389 -12.72 16.15 35.98
C ARG A 389 -11.42 15.88 35.23
N LEU A 390 -10.59 16.90 35.17
CA LEU A 390 -9.18 16.82 34.75
C LEU A 390 -8.32 17.35 35.90
N LYS A 391 -7.31 16.60 36.30
CA LYS A 391 -6.34 17.01 37.31
C LYS A 391 -4.93 16.83 36.78
N VAL A 392 -4.11 17.86 36.88
CA VAL A 392 -2.70 17.84 36.52
C VAL A 392 -1.90 18.37 37.70
N ASP A 393 -1.03 17.53 38.27
CA ASP A 393 -0.27 17.82 39.48
C ASP A 393 -1.17 18.38 40.61
N ALA A 394 -0.98 19.65 40.99
CA ALA A 394 -1.76 20.34 42.01
C ALA A 394 -3.00 21.07 41.45
N MET A 395 -3.13 21.17 40.12
CA MET A 395 -4.21 21.86 39.44
C MET A 395 -5.37 20.90 39.15
N SER A 396 -6.60 21.39 39.33
CA SER A 396 -7.82 20.63 39.07
C SER A 396 -8.83 21.52 38.37
N TRP A 397 -9.44 20.97 37.33
CA TRP A 397 -10.61 21.52 36.66
C TRP A 397 -11.79 20.61 37.01
N ASP A 398 -12.53 21.01 38.03
CA ASP A 398 -13.84 20.41 38.35
C ASP A 398 -14.86 20.91 37.32
N ASP A 399 -15.70 20.02 36.79
CA ASP A 399 -16.63 20.31 35.69
C ASP A 399 -15.90 20.79 34.42
N ALA A 400 -14.71 20.22 34.15
CA ALA A 400 -13.96 20.51 32.94
C ALA A 400 -14.82 20.26 31.69
N SER A 401 -14.97 21.28 30.85
CA SER A 401 -15.74 21.13 29.61
C SER A 401 -15.16 20.01 28.76
N SER A 402 -16.05 19.14 28.28
CA SER A 402 -15.66 17.98 27.49
C SER A 402 -15.03 18.40 26.17
N PRO A 403 -13.98 17.69 25.71
CA PRO A 403 -13.52 17.79 24.33
C PRO A 403 -14.69 17.55 23.37
N GLU A 404 -14.82 18.39 22.34
CA GLU A 404 -15.92 18.28 21.40
C GLU A 404 -15.46 18.41 19.95
N ILE A 405 -15.99 17.54 19.07
CA ILE A 405 -15.80 17.68 17.62
C ILE A 405 -16.97 18.49 17.07
N ILE A 406 -16.66 19.59 16.39
CA ILE A 406 -17.63 20.52 15.81
C ILE A 406 -17.56 20.40 14.29
N PHE A 407 -18.71 20.15 13.67
CA PHE A 407 -18.86 20.10 12.22
C PHE A 407 -19.60 21.34 11.75
N HIS A 408 -19.03 22.06 10.79
CA HIS A 408 -19.66 23.22 10.15
C HIS A 408 -20.02 22.91 8.71
N GLY A 409 -21.30 22.69 8.43
CA GLY A 409 -21.83 22.45 7.09
C GLY A 409 -21.89 23.72 6.23
N ALA A 410 -21.78 23.54 4.91
CA ALA A 410 -21.84 24.64 3.93
C ALA A 410 -23.21 25.34 3.84
N GLY A 411 -24.30 24.65 4.15
CA GLY A 411 -25.64 25.22 4.31
C GLY A 411 -25.84 25.93 5.66
N GLY A 412 -24.78 26.01 6.49
CA GLY A 412 -24.71 26.70 7.77
C GLY A 412 -25.23 25.90 8.96
N LEU A 413 -25.53 24.59 8.80
CA LEU A 413 -25.81 23.71 9.92
C LEU A 413 -24.52 23.51 10.70
N THR A 414 -24.59 23.56 12.03
CA THR A 414 -23.45 23.28 12.91
C THR A 414 -23.91 22.31 13.97
N VAL A 415 -23.12 21.27 14.20
CA VAL A 415 -23.40 20.20 15.17
C VAL A 415 -22.14 19.88 15.95
N THR A 416 -22.31 19.41 17.19
CA THR A 416 -21.22 19.06 18.09
C THR A 416 -21.46 17.71 18.76
N THR A 417 -20.38 17.02 19.13
CA THR A 417 -20.44 15.72 19.81
C THR A 417 -21.04 15.79 21.22
N THR A 418 -21.00 16.95 21.88
CA THR A 418 -21.53 17.15 23.25
C THR A 418 -23.06 17.15 23.30
N GLU A 419 -23.73 17.34 22.17
CA GLU A 419 -25.19 17.27 22.05
C GLU A 419 -25.68 15.85 21.75
N ALA A 420 -24.77 14.89 21.52
CA ALA A 420 -25.07 13.52 21.16
C ALA A 420 -24.80 12.55 22.33
N PRO A 421 -25.62 11.49 22.50
CA PRO A 421 -25.29 10.40 23.40
C PRO A 421 -23.95 9.75 23.00
N HIS A 422 -23.22 9.29 24.02
CA HIS A 422 -21.94 8.61 23.83
C HIS A 422 -21.83 7.36 24.71
N THR A 423 -20.92 6.47 24.33
CA THR A 423 -20.45 5.35 25.14
C THR A 423 -19.01 5.60 25.55
N VAL A 424 -18.61 5.13 26.74
CA VAL A 424 -17.22 5.18 27.20
C VAL A 424 -16.82 3.80 27.69
N GLU A 425 -15.68 3.30 27.21
CA GLU A 425 -15.14 2.01 27.57
C GLU A 425 -13.62 2.05 27.75
N ILE A 426 -13.11 1.12 28.55
CA ILE A 426 -11.66 0.89 28.67
C ILE A 426 -11.28 -0.12 27.60
N GLU A 427 -10.59 0.34 26.55
CA GLU A 427 -10.04 -0.54 25.51
C GLU A 427 -8.84 -1.33 26.08
N GLU A 428 -7.98 -0.67 26.84
CA GLU A 428 -6.75 -1.26 27.38
C GLU A 428 -6.48 -0.77 28.80
N ALA A 429 -6.17 -1.70 29.71
CA ALA A 429 -5.75 -1.38 31.07
C ALA A 429 -4.49 -2.16 31.45
N GLY A 430 -3.36 -1.47 31.53
CA GLY A 430 -2.13 -2.08 32.02
C GLY A 430 -1.22 -1.11 32.77
N SER A 431 -0.03 -1.60 33.15
CA SER A 431 0.86 -0.86 34.03
C SER A 431 1.53 0.34 33.37
N GLU A 432 1.85 0.25 32.08
CA GLU A 432 2.57 1.28 31.32
C GLU A 432 1.63 2.15 30.49
N ARG A 433 0.51 1.58 30.02
CA ARG A 433 -0.46 2.26 29.15
C ARG A 433 -1.90 1.88 29.48
N VAL A 434 -2.78 2.88 29.43
CA VAL A 434 -4.24 2.74 29.51
C VAL A 434 -4.86 3.46 28.32
N VAL A 435 -5.89 2.87 27.71
CA VAL A 435 -6.64 3.47 26.60
C VAL A 435 -8.13 3.49 26.94
N VAL A 436 -8.72 4.68 26.93
CA VAL A 436 -10.16 4.90 27.08
C VAL A 436 -10.72 5.38 25.75
N LYS A 437 -11.77 4.73 25.26
CA LYS A 437 -12.46 5.11 24.03
C LYS A 437 -13.83 5.70 24.38
N ALA A 438 -14.12 6.87 23.83
CA ALA A 438 -15.46 7.42 23.80
C ALA A 438 -15.99 7.41 22.36
N SER A 439 -17.20 6.90 22.16
CA SER A 439 -17.79 6.76 20.81
C SER A 439 -19.21 7.32 20.79
N GLY A 440 -19.64 7.84 19.65
CA GLY A 440 -21.02 8.30 19.48
C GLY A 440 -21.38 8.60 18.04
N GLU A 441 -22.65 8.96 17.83
CA GLU A 441 -23.19 9.29 16.53
C GLU A 441 -23.91 10.63 16.57
N ILE A 442 -23.73 11.42 15.52
CA ILE A 442 -24.41 12.69 15.30
C ILE A 442 -25.29 12.54 14.08
N HIS A 443 -26.56 12.90 14.21
CA HIS A 443 -27.49 12.98 13.10
C HIS A 443 -28.28 14.28 13.15
N ALA A 444 -28.12 15.12 12.13
CA ALA A 444 -28.86 16.35 12.00
C ALA A 444 -29.22 16.65 10.54
N VAL A 445 -30.38 17.26 10.34
CA VAL A 445 -30.89 17.69 9.04
C VAL A 445 -31.48 19.08 9.16
N ARG A 446 -31.19 19.95 8.19
CA ARG A 446 -31.82 21.27 8.06
C ARG A 446 -32.00 21.64 6.59
N GLY A 447 -33.24 21.60 6.11
CA GLY A 447 -33.52 21.74 4.67
C GLY A 447 -32.88 20.59 3.89
N ASP A 448 -32.09 20.91 2.86
CA ASP A 448 -31.38 19.91 2.05
C ASP A 448 -30.01 19.49 2.64
N GLU A 449 -29.55 20.12 3.73
CA GLU A 449 -28.27 19.82 4.37
C GLU A 449 -28.43 18.75 5.46
N SER A 450 -27.58 17.73 5.42
CA SER A 450 -27.55 16.64 6.41
C SER A 450 -26.13 16.35 6.86
N LEU A 451 -25.93 16.32 8.19
CA LEU A 451 -24.68 15.97 8.85
C LEU A 451 -24.91 14.67 9.64
N ASN A 452 -24.36 13.57 9.14
CA ASN A 452 -24.45 12.24 9.74
C ASN A 452 -23.05 11.69 9.95
N PHE A 453 -22.59 11.61 11.19
CA PHE A 453 -21.22 11.20 11.52
C PHE A 453 -21.18 10.26 12.71
N ALA A 454 -20.37 9.21 12.62
CA ALA A 454 -19.87 8.51 13.80
C ALA A 454 -18.53 9.12 14.19
N TYR A 455 -18.23 9.13 15.48
CA TYR A 455 -16.95 9.58 15.99
C TYR A 455 -16.38 8.63 17.04
N ASP A 456 -15.06 8.49 17.03
CA ASP A 456 -14.29 7.89 18.12
C ASP A 456 -13.31 8.92 18.67
N LEU A 457 -13.19 9.00 20.00
CA LEU A 457 -12.14 9.71 20.72
C LEU A 457 -11.40 8.70 21.59
N ARG A 458 -10.20 8.30 21.17
CA ARG A 458 -9.32 7.43 21.97
C ARG A 458 -8.31 8.25 22.75
N PHE A 459 -8.28 8.07 24.06
CA PHE A 459 -7.38 8.73 25.00
C PHE A 459 -6.35 7.72 25.50
N HIS A 460 -5.08 7.92 25.16
CA HIS A 460 -3.98 7.08 25.64
C HIS A 460 -3.22 7.78 26.76
N PHE A 461 -3.09 7.06 27.87
CA PHE A 461 -2.41 7.50 29.09
C PHE A 461 -1.15 6.67 29.30
N TYR A 462 -0.11 7.30 29.82
CA TYR A 462 1.19 6.67 30.03
C TYR A 462 1.63 6.81 31.49
N ARG A 463 2.27 5.76 32.03
CA ARG A 463 2.69 5.69 33.42
C ARG A 463 3.63 6.84 33.80
N HIS A 464 3.39 7.52 34.93
CA HIS A 464 4.16 8.67 35.42
C HIS A 464 4.30 9.82 34.40
N SER A 465 3.34 9.97 33.50
CA SER A 465 3.34 11.01 32.48
C SER A 465 2.15 11.95 32.62
N SER A 466 2.37 13.24 32.36
CA SER A 466 1.32 14.22 32.11
C SER A 466 0.91 14.29 30.63
N VAL A 467 1.53 13.46 29.76
CA VAL A 467 1.20 13.41 28.34
C VAL A 467 -0.04 12.56 28.12
N ILE A 468 -0.99 13.09 27.35
CA ILE A 468 -2.13 12.35 26.82
C ILE A 468 -2.08 12.40 25.30
N ARG A 469 -2.25 11.24 24.66
CA ARG A 469 -2.51 11.16 23.22
C ARG A 469 -4.00 11.06 22.97
N ILE A 470 -4.52 11.86 22.05
CA ILE A 470 -5.92 11.86 21.65
C ILE A 470 -6.02 11.59 20.16
N ASP A 471 -6.79 10.56 19.80
CA ASP A 471 -7.02 10.17 18.41
C ASP A 471 -8.48 10.37 18.02
N PRO A 472 -8.87 11.57 17.53
CA PRO A 472 -10.19 11.78 16.98
C PRO A 472 -10.31 11.09 15.62
N THR A 473 -11.35 10.29 15.47
CA THR A 473 -11.76 9.70 14.20
C THR A 473 -13.17 10.15 13.86
N ILE A 474 -13.38 10.60 12.63
CA ILE A 474 -14.72 10.90 12.10
C ILE A 474 -15.03 9.93 10.95
N THR A 475 -16.27 9.45 10.88
CA THR A 475 -16.76 8.60 9.79
C THR A 475 -18.05 9.19 9.25
N ASN A 476 -18.12 9.46 7.94
CA ASN A 476 -19.34 9.94 7.31
C ASN A 476 -20.33 8.78 7.14
N LEU A 477 -21.49 8.88 7.80
CA LEU A 477 -22.53 7.86 7.82
C LEU A 477 -23.53 8.02 6.67
N LEU A 478 -23.31 8.94 5.74
CA LEU A 478 -24.17 9.01 4.56
C LEU A 478 -24.03 7.77 3.66
N ALA A 479 -25.07 7.56 2.88
CA ALA A 479 -25.20 6.48 1.92
C ALA A 479 -24.00 6.35 0.95
N TRP A 480 -23.46 5.14 0.85
CA TRP A 480 -22.60 4.71 -0.26
C TRP A 480 -23.30 3.61 -1.06
N GLU A 481 -23.44 3.77 -2.38
CA GLU A 481 -23.96 2.73 -3.30
C GLU A 481 -23.39 2.89 -4.73
N PRO A 482 -22.76 1.85 -5.33
CA PRO A 482 -21.97 1.97 -6.57
C PRO A 482 -22.80 2.14 -7.86
N HIS A 483 -24.12 2.02 -7.80
CA HIS A 483 -25.01 2.14 -8.98
C HIS A 483 -26.01 3.30 -8.90
N ILE A 484 -26.10 3.96 -7.75
CA ILE A 484 -27.02 5.08 -7.51
C ILE A 484 -26.23 6.39 -7.32
N GLY A 485 -25.03 6.31 -6.76
CA GLY A 485 -24.15 7.43 -6.46
C GLY A 485 -23.73 7.44 -4.98
N ILE A 486 -22.61 8.10 -4.69
CA ILE A 486 -22.14 8.33 -3.33
C ILE A 486 -22.83 9.60 -2.82
N SER A 487 -23.41 9.57 -1.63
CA SER A 487 -23.89 10.77 -0.95
C SER A 487 -22.71 11.52 -0.34
N TYR A 488 -22.77 12.84 -0.33
CA TYR A 488 -21.68 13.68 0.15
C TYR A 488 -22.15 14.64 1.23
N THR A 489 -21.26 14.91 2.17
CA THR A 489 -21.39 16.02 3.09
C THR A 489 -20.44 17.13 2.65
N ASP A 490 -20.97 18.34 2.56
CA ASP A 490 -20.22 19.54 2.23
C ASP A 490 -19.90 20.33 3.52
N LEU A 491 -18.63 20.35 3.92
CA LEU A 491 -18.16 20.92 5.19
C LEU A 491 -17.23 22.11 4.94
N THR A 492 -17.46 23.21 5.65
CA THR A 492 -16.59 24.39 5.64
C THR A 492 -15.46 24.30 6.65
N ARG A 493 -15.65 23.53 7.74
CA ARG A 493 -14.69 23.38 8.83
C ARG A 493 -15.04 22.16 9.69
N VAL A 494 -14.02 21.47 10.18
CA VAL A 494 -14.14 20.45 11.23
C VAL A 494 -13.10 20.73 12.30
N SER A 495 -13.53 20.83 13.56
CA SER A 495 -12.66 21.25 14.66
C SER A 495 -12.80 20.33 15.87
N LEU A 496 -11.69 20.04 16.55
CA LEU A 496 -11.68 19.55 17.92
C LEU A 496 -11.46 20.75 18.85
N ARG A 497 -12.43 21.04 19.72
CA ARG A 497 -12.36 22.13 20.71
C ARG A 497 -12.12 21.55 22.10
N LEU A 498 -11.19 22.16 22.83
CA LEU A 498 -10.83 21.86 24.21
C LEU A 498 -11.20 23.09 25.07
N PRO A 499 -12.43 23.17 25.60
CA PRO A 499 -12.97 24.43 26.11
C PRO A 499 -12.41 24.79 27.49
N GLY A 500 -11.80 25.97 27.62
CA GLY A 500 -11.24 26.47 28.89
C GLY A 500 -10.02 25.70 29.42
N TRP A 501 -9.36 24.90 28.58
CA TRP A 501 -8.17 24.12 28.98
C TRP A 501 -6.89 24.96 29.06
N VAL A 502 -6.93 26.20 28.55
CA VAL A 502 -5.84 27.17 28.62
C VAL A 502 -6.32 28.41 29.39
N PRO A 503 -5.47 29.06 30.22
CA PRO A 503 -5.86 30.29 30.91
C PRO A 503 -6.26 31.42 29.96
N ALA A 504 -7.39 32.09 30.24
CA ALA A 504 -7.91 33.25 29.49
C ALA A 504 -7.10 34.56 29.73
N LYS A 505 -5.78 34.51 29.55
CA LYS A 505 -4.85 35.62 29.79
C LYS A 505 -3.97 35.87 28.57
N GLN A 506 -3.06 36.84 28.68
CA GLN A 506 -2.01 37.03 27.68
C GLN A 506 -1.05 35.83 27.71
N LEU A 507 -1.04 35.05 26.63
CA LEU A 507 -0.20 33.87 26.48
C LEU A 507 1.15 34.25 25.88
N VAL A 508 2.21 33.64 26.39
CA VAL A 508 3.49 33.50 25.70
C VAL A 508 3.42 32.18 24.93
N PHE A 509 3.80 32.20 23.67
CA PHE A 509 3.78 31.01 22.84
C PHE A 509 5.07 30.81 22.06
N ARG A 510 5.34 29.55 21.72
CA ARG A 510 6.38 29.11 20.80
C ARG A 510 5.78 28.10 19.83
N ILE A 511 5.97 28.32 18.53
CA ILE A 511 5.37 27.52 17.47
C ILE A 511 6.47 26.93 16.59
N GLY A 512 6.44 25.62 16.37
CA GLY A 512 7.40 24.91 15.55
C GLY A 512 7.23 25.16 14.05
N THR A 513 8.34 25.37 13.35
CA THR A 513 8.38 25.58 11.90
C THR A 513 9.47 24.72 11.27
N ASP A 514 9.49 24.62 9.94
CA ASP A 514 10.59 24.03 9.16
C ASP A 514 11.90 24.81 9.26
N ARG A 515 11.88 25.96 9.94
CA ARG A 515 13.02 26.76 10.34
C ARG A 515 13.08 26.83 11.88
N GLU A 516 13.64 27.91 12.40
CA GLU A 516 13.61 28.18 13.84
C GLU A 516 12.18 28.37 14.35
N PRO A 517 11.84 27.86 15.55
CA PRO A 517 10.54 28.11 16.15
C PRO A 517 10.26 29.61 16.36
N ILE A 518 9.04 30.04 16.07
CA ILE A 518 8.61 31.43 16.21
C ILE A 518 7.98 31.62 17.59
N SER A 519 8.46 32.62 18.34
CA SER A 519 7.93 32.96 19.66
C SER A 519 7.20 34.30 19.63
N GLY A 520 6.17 34.44 20.48
CA GLY A 520 5.42 35.67 20.59
C GLY A 520 4.55 35.72 21.85
N GLN A 521 3.74 36.77 21.93
CA GLN A 521 2.75 36.92 22.99
C GLN A 521 1.43 37.46 22.42
N GLY A 522 0.31 37.02 22.97
CA GLY A 522 -1.01 37.50 22.56
C GLY A 522 -2.14 36.84 23.34
N ARG A 523 -3.34 37.43 23.24
CA ARG A 523 -4.58 36.80 23.77
C ARG A 523 -5.23 35.89 22.75
N HIS A 524 -5.14 36.24 21.47
CA HIS A 524 -5.56 35.41 20.36
C HIS A 524 -4.33 34.99 19.59
N VAL A 525 -4.14 33.70 19.41
CA VAL A 525 -2.98 33.16 18.68
C VAL A 525 -3.52 32.11 17.72
N SER A 526 -3.12 32.17 16.45
CA SER A 526 -3.44 31.14 15.48
C SER A 526 -2.22 30.77 14.64
N LEU A 527 -2.09 29.47 14.39
CA LEU A 527 -1.28 28.86 13.36
C LEU A 527 -2.24 28.26 12.34
N LEU A 528 -2.17 28.73 11.09
CA LEU A 528 -2.88 28.14 9.96
C LEU A 528 -1.87 27.57 8.98
N GLN A 529 -1.96 26.28 8.70
CA GLN A 529 -1.34 25.67 7.52
C GLN A 529 -2.43 25.52 6.45
N SER A 530 -2.48 26.43 5.49
CA SER A 530 -3.52 26.47 4.46
C SER A 530 -3.32 25.40 3.37
N GLU A 531 -2.06 25.09 3.06
CA GLU A 531 -1.65 24.08 2.07
C GLU A 531 -0.32 23.47 2.51
N ALA A 532 0.14 22.38 1.89
CA ALA A 532 1.37 21.69 2.30
C ALA A 532 2.65 22.56 2.27
N ASN A 533 2.63 23.69 1.57
CA ASN A 533 3.77 24.60 1.42
C ASN A 533 3.48 26.06 1.85
N ALA A 534 2.42 26.32 2.63
CA ALA A 534 2.18 27.63 3.21
C ALA A 534 1.58 27.54 4.63
N PHE A 535 2.20 28.27 5.56
CA PHE A 535 1.62 28.56 6.87
C PHE A 535 1.67 30.05 7.19
N GLU A 536 0.75 30.46 8.06
CA GLU A 536 0.67 31.79 8.65
C GLU A 536 0.51 31.67 10.18
N ILE A 537 1.16 32.59 10.91
CA ILE A 537 0.97 32.76 12.35
C ILE A 537 0.46 34.18 12.60
N VAL A 538 -0.68 34.28 13.28
CA VAL A 538 -1.32 35.54 13.66
C VAL A 538 -1.42 35.61 15.18
N ALA A 539 -1.07 36.76 15.75
CA ALA A 539 -1.28 37.07 17.15
C ALA A 539 -2.02 38.42 17.30
N ASP A 540 -3.13 38.43 18.03
CA ASP A 540 -4.00 39.60 18.26
C ASP A 540 -4.31 40.38 16.96
N GLY A 541 -4.64 39.64 15.89
CA GLY A 541 -4.99 40.20 14.57
C GLY A 541 -3.81 40.70 13.74
N LYS A 542 -2.56 40.52 14.20
CA LYS A 542 -1.35 40.86 13.46
C LYS A 542 -0.61 39.60 13.02
N GLN A 543 -0.31 39.50 11.74
CA GLN A 543 0.60 38.46 11.24
C GLN A 543 2.01 38.68 11.82
N ILE A 544 2.54 37.64 12.47
CA ILE A 544 3.86 37.66 13.10
C ILE A 544 4.83 36.65 12.49
N GLY A 545 4.32 35.71 11.69
CA GLY A 545 5.14 34.71 11.01
C GLY A 545 4.44 34.13 9.78
N SER A 546 5.24 33.64 8.84
CA SER A 546 4.79 32.80 7.73
C SER A 546 5.97 32.01 7.17
N GLY A 547 5.68 30.93 6.46
CA GLY A 547 6.68 30.06 5.88
C GLY A 547 6.05 28.92 5.11
N ARG A 548 6.81 27.84 4.89
CA ARG A 548 6.33 26.72 4.07
C ARG A 548 5.65 25.64 4.89
N ARG A 549 6.32 25.10 5.90
CA ARG A 549 5.82 23.96 6.68
C ARG A 549 5.91 24.26 8.17
N ALA A 550 4.79 24.28 8.86
CA ALA A 550 4.76 24.26 10.32
C ALA A 550 4.92 22.82 10.79
N THR A 551 5.78 22.57 11.78
CA THR A 551 6.05 21.20 12.26
C THR A 551 4.90 20.61 13.08
N GLY A 552 3.83 21.37 13.33
CA GLY A 552 2.62 20.87 13.96
C GLY A 552 2.64 20.86 15.49
N TRP A 553 3.58 21.55 16.14
CA TRP A 553 3.56 21.71 17.60
C TRP A 553 3.52 23.18 18.02
N VAL A 554 2.81 23.43 19.12
CA VAL A 554 2.71 24.72 19.80
C VAL A 554 2.94 24.52 21.29
N ASP A 555 3.59 25.50 21.91
CA ASP A 555 3.79 25.58 23.34
C ASP A 555 3.18 26.89 23.83
N LEU A 556 2.33 26.81 24.84
CA LEU A 556 1.49 27.90 25.33
C LEU A 556 1.71 28.05 26.84
N SER A 557 1.98 29.25 27.32
CA SER A 557 2.12 29.51 28.75
C SER A 557 1.58 30.88 29.15
N ASP A 558 0.95 30.98 30.32
CA ASP A 558 0.58 32.25 30.94
C ASP A 558 1.52 32.65 32.10
N GLY A 559 2.59 31.88 32.33
CA GLY A 559 3.53 32.01 33.44
C GLY A 559 3.21 31.11 34.65
N ASP A 560 1.96 30.69 34.82
CA ASP A 560 1.53 29.77 35.88
C ASP A 560 1.32 28.35 35.33
N ILE A 561 0.71 28.25 34.14
CA ILE A 561 0.47 27.00 33.42
C ILE A 561 1.29 26.99 32.14
N ARG A 562 1.77 25.81 31.76
CA ARG A 562 2.30 25.52 30.43
C ARG A 562 1.56 24.33 29.85
N LEU A 563 1.02 24.50 28.64
CA LEU A 563 0.39 23.46 27.84
C LEU A 563 1.08 23.42 26.49
N SER A 564 1.57 22.26 26.12
CA SER A 564 2.14 22.04 24.81
C SER A 564 1.29 21.02 24.04
N LEU A 565 1.03 21.31 22.77
CA LEU A 565 0.23 20.49 21.84
C LEU A 565 1.09 20.13 20.64
N GLY A 566 1.04 18.87 20.21
CA GLY A 566 1.58 18.38 18.95
C GLY A 566 0.52 17.66 18.13
N ILE A 567 0.54 17.82 16.81
CA ILE A 567 -0.31 17.10 15.86
C ILE A 567 0.59 16.40 14.85
N ARG A 568 0.49 15.07 14.79
CA ARG A 568 1.30 14.29 13.86
C ARG A 568 0.80 14.49 12.43
N HIS A 569 1.73 14.64 11.49
CA HIS A 569 1.46 14.91 10.07
C HIS A 569 0.68 16.20 9.80
N PHE A 570 0.96 17.27 10.55
CA PHE A 570 0.21 18.54 10.49
C PHE A 570 0.26 19.22 9.11
N TRP A 571 1.46 19.46 8.57
CA TRP A 571 1.57 20.14 7.28
C TRP A 571 1.27 19.21 6.12
N GLU A 572 1.57 17.92 6.28
CA GLU A 572 1.32 16.88 5.30
C GLU A 572 -0.18 16.67 5.08
N GLN A 573 -1.01 16.89 6.10
CA GLN A 573 -2.46 16.75 6.03
C GLN A 573 -3.21 18.09 5.97
N ALA A 574 -2.55 19.17 5.51
CA ALA A 574 -3.19 20.47 5.31
C ALA A 574 -4.49 20.37 4.47
N PRO A 575 -5.47 21.28 4.66
CA PRO A 575 -5.46 22.43 5.55
C PRO A 575 -5.73 22.07 7.02
N LYS A 576 -4.92 22.63 7.93
CA LYS A 576 -5.08 22.46 9.39
C LYS A 576 -4.77 23.75 10.13
N ALA A 577 -5.35 23.92 11.32
CA ALA A 577 -5.05 25.07 12.15
C ALA A 577 -5.02 24.71 13.64
N ILE A 578 -4.26 25.48 14.41
CA ILE A 578 -4.26 25.47 15.88
C ILE A 578 -4.48 26.92 16.30
N TRP A 579 -5.45 27.18 17.16
CA TRP A 579 -5.69 28.53 17.65
C TRP A 579 -6.30 28.55 19.04
N VAL A 580 -6.01 29.64 19.75
CA VAL A 580 -6.58 29.93 21.07
C VAL A 580 -7.40 31.20 20.96
N ASP A 581 -8.61 31.15 21.51
CA ASP A 581 -9.49 32.31 21.57
C ASP A 581 -9.25 33.17 22.83
N GLY A 582 -9.88 34.34 22.88
CA GLY A 582 -9.72 35.27 24.00
C GLY A 582 -10.35 34.80 25.32
N GLU A 583 -11.09 33.69 25.30
CA GLU A 583 -11.82 33.07 26.42
C GLU A 583 -11.09 31.84 27.00
N GLY A 584 -9.99 31.39 26.36
CA GLY A 584 -9.15 30.29 26.85
C GLY A 584 -9.45 28.92 26.22
N ASP A 585 -10.26 28.89 25.16
CA ASP A 585 -10.48 27.67 24.41
C ASP A 585 -9.31 27.41 23.46
N LEU A 586 -8.81 26.17 23.48
CA LEU A 586 -7.87 25.68 22.49
C LEU A 586 -8.63 24.91 21.41
N ILE A 587 -8.51 25.36 20.16
CA ILE A 587 -9.19 24.73 19.03
C ILE A 587 -8.15 24.22 18.03
N VAL A 588 -8.35 22.98 17.62
CA VAL A 588 -7.63 22.34 16.53
C VAL A 588 -8.58 22.14 15.37
N ASP A 589 -8.33 22.80 14.26
CA ASP A 589 -9.05 22.53 13.03
C ASP A 589 -8.45 21.28 12.36
N LEU A 590 -9.22 20.19 12.41
CA LEU A 590 -8.92 18.96 11.69
C LEU A 590 -9.04 19.17 10.18
N TRP A 591 -9.97 20.03 9.77
CA TRP A 591 -10.04 20.68 8.46
C TRP A 591 -10.31 22.18 8.67
N ALA A 592 -9.33 23.02 8.33
CA ALA A 592 -9.43 24.47 8.55
C ALA A 592 -10.33 25.15 7.53
N LYS A 593 -11.00 26.23 7.95
CA LYS A 593 -11.82 27.05 7.06
C LYS A 593 -10.95 27.66 5.97
N GLN A 594 -11.30 27.40 4.72
CA GLN A 594 -10.66 27.92 3.50
C GLN A 594 -11.75 28.39 2.52
N ASP A 595 -11.33 28.91 1.37
CA ASP A 595 -12.25 29.20 0.26
C ASP A 595 -12.87 27.92 -0.33
N ASN A 596 -12.14 26.79 -0.22
CA ASN A 596 -12.60 25.47 -0.65
C ASN A 596 -13.26 24.71 0.51
N HIS A 597 -14.28 23.93 0.19
CA HIS A 597 -14.96 23.07 1.15
C HIS A 597 -14.42 21.63 1.16
N LEU A 598 -14.55 20.95 2.29
CA LEU A 598 -14.36 19.51 2.41
C LEU A 598 -15.63 18.79 1.97
N ILE A 599 -15.59 18.20 0.78
CA ILE A 599 -16.64 17.31 0.30
C ILE A 599 -16.31 15.88 0.76
N MET A 600 -16.93 15.38 1.83
CA MET A 600 -16.68 14.03 2.36
C MET A 600 -17.69 13.03 1.82
N GLY A 601 -17.23 11.90 1.26
CA GLY A 601 -18.10 10.84 0.74
C GLY A 601 -18.72 9.98 1.83
N GLY A 602 -19.91 9.44 1.59
CA GLY A 602 -20.52 8.44 2.47
C GLY A 602 -19.60 7.23 2.63
N GLY A 603 -19.42 6.77 3.87
CA GLY A 603 -18.51 5.69 4.23
C GLY A 603 -17.04 6.07 4.35
N GLU A 604 -16.64 7.29 3.95
CA GLU A 604 -15.27 7.80 4.16
C GLU A 604 -15.02 8.04 5.65
N ALA A 605 -13.79 7.81 6.12
CA ALA A 605 -13.37 8.13 7.48
C ALA A 605 -12.05 8.92 7.50
N LYS A 606 -11.73 9.51 8.65
CA LYS A 606 -10.42 10.09 8.89
C LYS A 606 -10.06 10.10 10.36
N ARG A 607 -8.87 9.58 10.68
CA ARG A 607 -8.24 9.71 12.00
C ARG A 607 -7.17 10.80 11.99
N HIS A 608 -7.04 11.48 13.13
CA HIS A 608 -5.89 12.32 13.45
C HIS A 608 -5.24 11.86 14.75
N GLU A 609 -4.02 12.32 15.02
CA GLU A 609 -3.22 11.93 16.19
C GLU A 609 -2.62 13.19 16.83
N LEU A 610 -3.03 13.44 18.07
CA LEU A 610 -2.66 14.64 18.82
C LEU A 610 -2.02 14.25 20.15
N TYR A 611 -1.06 15.05 20.61
CA TYR A 611 -0.38 14.89 21.89
C TYR A 611 -0.51 16.18 22.70
N LEU A 612 -1.03 16.10 23.91
CA LEU A 612 -1.11 17.20 24.86
C LEU A 612 -0.20 16.89 26.05
N ALA A 613 0.55 17.88 26.52
CA ALA A 613 1.44 17.76 27.67
C ALA A 613 1.34 19.00 28.55
N TRP A 614 1.17 18.80 29.86
CA TRP A 614 1.15 19.90 30.83
C TRP A 614 2.42 19.95 31.67
N GLY A 615 2.73 21.15 32.15
CA GLY A 615 3.82 21.40 33.09
C GLY A 615 5.16 21.69 32.41
N ASP A 616 6.24 21.72 33.19
CA ASP A 616 7.60 21.96 32.67
C ASP A 616 8.22 20.66 32.14
N THR A 617 7.55 20.06 31.15
CA THR A 617 8.02 18.86 30.45
C THR A 617 9.11 19.18 29.42
N GLY A 618 9.54 20.45 29.32
CA GLY A 618 10.44 20.94 28.28
C GLY A 618 9.73 21.15 26.93
N ALA A 619 10.10 22.19 26.18
CA ALA A 619 9.44 22.56 24.91
C ALA A 619 9.49 21.46 23.84
N GLU A 620 10.41 20.49 23.98
CA GLU A 620 10.66 19.46 22.97
C GLU A 620 9.81 18.19 23.18
N THR A 621 9.01 18.08 24.26
CA THR A 621 8.25 16.86 24.58
C THR A 621 7.16 16.51 23.56
N PRO A 622 6.20 17.38 23.19
CA PRO A 622 5.25 17.05 22.13
C PRO A 622 5.94 16.87 20.78
N LYS A 623 7.00 17.62 20.49
CA LYS A 623 7.82 17.45 19.29
C LYS A 623 8.44 16.06 19.22
N ALA A 624 8.92 15.51 20.35
CA ALA A 624 9.39 14.14 20.47
C ALA A 624 8.31 13.11 20.12
N MET A 625 7.07 13.37 20.53
CA MET A 625 5.96 12.44 20.26
C MET A 625 5.49 12.45 18.80
N LEU A 626 5.80 13.49 18.02
CA LEU A 626 5.50 13.53 16.58
C LEU A 626 6.37 12.57 15.75
N ASP A 627 7.53 12.18 16.30
CA ASP A 627 8.41 11.13 15.79
C ASP A 627 8.60 10.05 16.87
N PRO A 628 7.59 9.16 17.05
CA PRO A 628 7.58 8.19 18.14
C PRO A 628 8.73 7.19 17.98
N LEU A 629 9.38 6.87 19.10
CA LEU A 629 10.42 5.85 19.14
C LEU A 629 9.84 4.46 18.84
N ARG A 630 10.65 3.63 18.18
CA ARG A 630 10.32 2.23 17.90
C ARG A 630 11.49 1.34 18.33
N ALA A 631 11.16 0.22 18.97
CA ALA A 631 12.13 -0.84 19.23
C ALA A 631 12.07 -1.87 18.08
N VAL A 632 13.20 -2.07 17.42
CA VAL A 632 13.32 -2.89 16.20
C VAL A 632 14.13 -4.15 16.52
N ALA A 633 13.52 -5.32 16.29
CA ALA A 633 14.24 -6.59 16.36
C ALA A 633 15.17 -6.77 15.14
N PRO A 634 16.20 -7.64 15.19
CA PRO A 634 17.07 -7.87 14.05
C PRO A 634 16.29 -8.45 12.87
N ALA A 635 16.69 -8.12 11.64
CA ALA A 635 16.07 -8.68 10.44
C ALA A 635 16.09 -10.22 10.41
N SER A 636 17.18 -10.82 10.92
CA SER A 636 17.29 -12.27 11.11
C SER A 636 16.20 -12.84 12.01
N TRP A 637 15.75 -12.09 13.01
CA TRP A 637 14.67 -12.48 13.90
C TRP A 637 13.31 -12.44 13.19
N TYR A 638 12.98 -11.33 12.52
CA TYR A 638 11.74 -11.22 11.75
C TYR A 638 11.62 -12.33 10.69
N SER A 639 12.71 -12.63 9.97
CA SER A 639 12.72 -13.67 8.95
C SER A 639 12.60 -15.08 9.53
N ALA A 640 13.35 -15.41 10.59
CA ALA A 640 13.41 -16.76 11.15
C ALA A 640 12.15 -17.18 11.93
N THR A 641 11.42 -16.23 12.51
CA THR A 641 10.22 -16.53 13.31
C THR A 641 9.01 -16.96 12.48
N GLY A 642 8.96 -16.63 11.20
CA GLY A 642 7.77 -16.81 10.37
C GLY A 642 6.65 -15.81 10.67
N GLY A 643 6.91 -14.73 11.41
CA GLY A 643 5.91 -13.72 11.78
C GLY A 643 5.16 -13.14 10.59
N PHE A 644 5.84 -12.97 9.45
CA PHE A 644 5.29 -12.51 8.16
C PHE A 644 4.98 -13.66 7.17
N GLY A 645 4.77 -14.88 7.67
CA GLY A 645 4.57 -16.07 6.84
C GLY A 645 5.89 -16.78 6.53
N ARG A 646 6.32 -16.79 5.26
CA ARG A 646 7.56 -17.46 4.84
C ARG A 646 8.80 -16.57 5.10
N PRO A 647 9.97 -17.15 5.41
CA PRO A 647 11.21 -16.39 5.57
C PRO A 647 11.57 -15.56 4.33
N PHE A 648 12.21 -14.41 4.55
CA PHE A 648 12.70 -13.53 3.51
C PHE A 648 14.18 -13.76 3.23
N LEU A 649 14.61 -13.42 2.00
CA LEU A 649 16.03 -13.30 1.70
C LEU A 649 16.61 -12.10 2.45
N LEU A 650 17.61 -12.36 3.29
CA LEU A 650 18.41 -11.35 3.98
C LEU A 650 19.76 -11.28 3.30
N ILE A 651 20.23 -10.07 3.01
CA ILE A 651 21.50 -9.86 2.32
C ILE A 651 22.21 -8.69 2.96
N GLU A 652 23.45 -8.91 3.37
CA GLU A 652 24.37 -7.84 3.71
C GLU A 652 24.99 -7.26 2.43
N GLU A 653 25.19 -5.95 2.36
CA GLU A 653 25.67 -5.28 1.14
C GLU A 653 27.02 -5.86 0.64
N ASP A 654 27.89 -6.27 1.55
CA ASP A 654 29.18 -6.90 1.23
C ASP A 654 29.06 -8.34 0.72
N GLU A 655 27.92 -9.00 0.93
CA GLU A 655 27.61 -10.35 0.46
C GLU A 655 26.92 -10.37 -0.91
N LEU A 656 26.45 -9.24 -1.43
CA LEU A 656 25.76 -9.17 -2.74
C LEU A 656 26.59 -9.78 -3.89
N VAL A 657 27.91 -9.67 -3.82
CA VAL A 657 28.84 -10.26 -4.80
C VAL A 657 28.80 -11.79 -4.85
N LEU A 658 28.32 -12.44 -3.77
CA LEU A 658 28.13 -13.89 -3.69
C LEU A 658 26.86 -14.35 -4.42
N TYR A 659 25.94 -13.44 -4.71
CA TYR A 659 24.68 -13.75 -5.40
C TYR A 659 24.78 -13.50 -6.91
N GLU A 660 23.75 -13.93 -7.64
CA GLU A 660 23.61 -13.56 -9.04
C GLU A 660 23.40 -12.04 -9.19
N PRO A 661 23.92 -11.39 -10.26
CA PRO A 661 23.84 -9.94 -10.43
C PRO A 661 22.42 -9.35 -10.34
N HIS A 662 21.42 -10.12 -10.75
CA HIS A 662 20.01 -9.72 -10.73
C HIS A 662 19.46 -9.53 -9.30
N VAL A 663 20.08 -10.16 -8.29
CA VAL A 663 19.74 -9.92 -6.88
C VAL A 663 20.21 -8.52 -6.47
N ALA A 664 21.38 -8.07 -6.92
CA ALA A 664 21.83 -6.70 -6.71
C ALA A 664 20.94 -5.67 -7.44
N ILE A 665 20.45 -6.00 -8.65
CA ILE A 665 19.46 -5.16 -9.35
C ILE A 665 18.15 -5.07 -8.55
N TYR A 666 17.74 -6.16 -7.90
CA TYR A 666 16.56 -6.15 -7.04
C TYR A 666 16.75 -5.27 -5.80
N GLU A 667 17.87 -5.36 -5.09
CA GLU A 667 18.14 -4.48 -3.94
C GLU A 667 18.23 -2.99 -4.38
N GLU A 668 18.81 -2.73 -5.56
CA GLU A 668 18.81 -1.38 -6.14
C GLU A 668 17.40 -0.91 -6.51
N PHE A 669 16.55 -1.79 -7.04
CA PHE A 669 15.15 -1.50 -7.32
C PHE A 669 14.37 -1.15 -6.04
N VAL A 670 14.59 -1.87 -4.94
CA VAL A 670 13.97 -1.56 -3.63
C VAL A 670 14.35 -0.15 -3.19
N LYS A 671 15.66 0.16 -3.23
CA LYS A 671 16.21 1.46 -2.82
C LYS A 671 15.70 2.60 -3.70
N GLN A 672 15.92 2.51 -5.02
CA GLN A 672 15.51 3.56 -5.95
C GLN A 672 13.99 3.71 -6.01
N GLY A 673 13.23 2.61 -5.87
CA GLY A 673 11.77 2.66 -5.80
C GLY A 673 11.27 3.50 -4.63
N TYR A 674 11.84 3.30 -3.44
CA TYR A 674 11.54 4.14 -2.28
C TYR A 674 11.95 5.60 -2.50
N GLU A 675 13.20 5.85 -2.92
CA GLU A 675 13.71 7.20 -3.16
C GLU A 675 12.81 7.95 -4.14
N ARG A 676 12.40 7.28 -5.23
CA ARG A 676 11.57 7.88 -6.27
C ARG A 676 10.11 8.10 -5.85
N LEU A 677 9.54 7.24 -5.01
CA LEU A 677 8.22 7.48 -4.41
C LEU A 677 8.26 8.72 -3.51
N MET A 678 9.30 8.87 -2.69
CA MET A 678 9.47 10.04 -1.83
C MET A 678 9.72 11.32 -2.64
N GLU A 679 10.54 11.25 -3.71
CA GLU A 679 10.71 12.37 -4.64
C GLU A 679 9.40 12.75 -5.34
N ASN A 680 8.61 11.77 -5.78
CA ASN A 680 7.32 12.01 -6.42
C ASN A 680 6.34 12.65 -5.44
N ARG A 681 6.33 12.24 -4.17
CA ARG A 681 5.47 12.86 -3.15
C ARG A 681 5.71 14.35 -3.03
N ASP A 682 6.97 14.78 -2.92
CA ASP A 682 7.32 16.20 -2.90
C ASP A 682 7.04 16.90 -4.24
N ARG A 683 7.39 16.27 -5.37
CA ARG A 683 7.32 16.88 -6.71
C ARG A 683 5.89 17.02 -7.23
N LEU A 684 5.03 16.03 -6.96
CA LEU A 684 3.64 15.96 -7.40
C LEU A 684 2.68 16.53 -6.35
N GLY A 685 3.17 16.82 -5.14
CA GLY A 685 2.36 17.36 -4.06
C GLY A 685 1.37 16.32 -3.52
N GLU A 686 1.83 15.09 -3.29
CA GLU A 686 1.02 13.98 -2.74
C GLU A 686 0.83 14.14 -1.22
N TYR A 687 0.29 15.31 -0.88
CA TYR A 687 -0.06 15.77 0.46
C TYR A 687 -1.53 16.18 0.45
N GLY A 688 -2.05 16.42 1.65
CA GLY A 688 -3.40 16.90 1.87
C GLY A 688 -4.16 16.00 2.81
N TRP A 689 -5.23 16.54 3.38
CA TRP A 689 -6.08 15.87 4.35
C TRP A 689 -6.54 14.47 3.89
N ARG A 690 -6.91 14.32 2.61
CA ARG A 690 -7.27 13.03 2.00
C ARG A 690 -6.05 12.26 1.54
N ASN A 691 -5.15 12.92 0.82
CA ASN A 691 -4.24 12.25 -0.11
C ASN A 691 -2.95 11.73 0.54
N PHE A 692 -2.56 12.29 1.69
CA PHE A 692 -1.30 11.96 2.32
C PHE A 692 -1.28 10.50 2.80
N GLY A 693 -0.41 9.71 2.17
CA GLY A 693 -0.22 8.29 2.42
C GLY A 693 -0.37 7.45 1.16
N ASP A 694 -1.07 7.97 0.14
CA ASP A 694 -1.20 7.35 -1.17
C ASP A 694 -0.19 7.89 -2.20
N TRP A 695 -0.34 7.49 -3.46
CA TRP A 695 0.43 7.92 -4.62
C TRP A 695 -0.50 8.26 -5.80
N SER A 696 -0.12 9.26 -6.58
CA SER A 696 -0.89 9.77 -7.71
C SER A 696 -0.71 8.92 -8.98
N THR A 697 -1.72 8.93 -9.85
CA THR A 697 -1.74 8.24 -11.13
C THR A 697 -2.01 9.21 -12.26
N THR A 698 -1.77 8.80 -13.51
CA THR A 698 -2.11 9.59 -14.70
C THR A 698 -3.33 9.04 -15.45
N TRP A 699 -4.13 8.18 -14.82
CA TRP A 699 -5.31 7.59 -15.48
C TRP A 699 -6.48 8.55 -15.57
N ASP A 700 -6.62 9.43 -14.57
CA ASP A 700 -7.70 10.41 -14.45
C ASP A 700 -7.10 11.81 -14.10
N ASN A 701 -7.85 12.89 -14.36
CA ASN A 701 -7.47 14.25 -13.94
C ASN A 701 -7.72 14.37 -12.43
N ASP A 702 -6.69 14.21 -11.58
CA ASP A 702 -6.76 13.96 -10.10
C ASP A 702 -6.92 12.47 -9.72
N GLY A 703 -6.32 11.57 -10.50
CA GLY A 703 -6.34 10.13 -10.22
C GLY A 703 -5.39 9.70 -9.11
N TRP A 704 -5.89 8.88 -8.19
CA TRP A 704 -5.14 8.29 -7.08
C TRP A 704 -5.01 6.78 -7.21
N GLY A 705 -3.88 6.24 -6.75
CA GLY A 705 -3.56 4.82 -6.85
C GLY A 705 -4.35 3.95 -5.88
N ASN A 706 -4.91 4.55 -4.84
CA ASN A 706 -5.59 3.93 -3.72
C ASN A 706 -4.80 2.74 -3.18
N CYS A 707 -3.49 2.91 -2.96
CA CYS A 707 -2.59 1.86 -2.47
C CYS A 707 -2.60 0.56 -3.30
N GLU A 708 -2.81 0.62 -4.63
CA GLU A 708 -2.95 -0.57 -5.48
C GLU A 708 -1.83 -1.60 -5.25
N TYR A 709 -2.22 -2.84 -4.94
CA TYR A 709 -1.36 -3.96 -4.53
C TYR A 709 -0.71 -3.84 -3.14
N ASP A 710 -1.35 -3.14 -2.21
CA ASP A 710 -1.01 -3.09 -0.77
C ASP A 710 0.42 -2.57 -0.54
N LEU A 711 0.64 -1.31 -0.90
CA LEU A 711 1.93 -0.64 -0.72
C LEU A 711 2.44 -0.69 0.74
N ALA A 712 1.51 -0.71 1.71
CA ALA A 712 1.83 -0.89 3.12
C ALA A 712 2.49 -2.25 3.39
N HIS A 713 1.87 -3.35 2.97
CA HIS A 713 2.42 -4.70 3.15
C HIS A 713 3.84 -4.83 2.59
N VAL A 714 4.09 -4.30 1.37
CA VAL A 714 5.39 -4.50 0.73
C VAL A 714 6.51 -3.78 1.46
N TYR A 715 6.25 -2.59 2.01
CA TYR A 715 7.25 -1.82 2.73
C TYR A 715 7.39 -2.22 4.21
N PHE A 716 6.35 -2.76 4.85
CA PHE A 716 6.53 -3.44 6.14
C PHE A 716 7.46 -4.65 6.02
N GLN A 717 7.38 -5.40 4.92
CA GLN A 717 8.36 -6.47 4.65
C GLN A 717 9.77 -5.91 4.45
N GLN A 718 9.96 -4.82 3.70
CA GLN A 718 11.30 -4.22 3.54
C GLN A 718 11.85 -3.66 4.85
N PHE A 719 10.99 -3.10 5.72
CA PHE A 719 11.34 -2.77 7.09
C PHE A 719 11.82 -4.01 7.86
N ALA A 720 11.05 -5.10 7.84
CA ALA A 720 11.40 -6.34 8.52
C ALA A 720 12.72 -6.95 8.02
N ARG A 721 13.06 -6.77 6.73
CA ARG A 721 14.31 -7.26 6.12
C ARG A 721 15.55 -6.45 6.43
N THR A 722 15.41 -5.16 6.74
CA THR A 722 16.55 -4.23 6.83
C THR A 722 16.67 -3.56 8.19
N GLY A 723 15.58 -3.50 8.96
CA GLY A 723 15.46 -2.66 10.15
C GLY A 723 15.39 -1.16 9.85
N ASP A 724 15.29 -0.75 8.57
CA ASP A 724 15.26 0.66 8.19
C ASP A 724 13.86 1.27 8.42
N LEU A 725 13.78 2.18 9.39
CA LEU A 725 12.55 2.87 9.79
C LEU A 725 11.94 3.73 8.67
N ARG A 726 12.70 4.09 7.63
CA ARG A 726 12.17 4.82 6.47
C ARG A 726 11.09 4.02 5.74
N PHE A 727 11.28 2.70 5.61
CA PHE A 727 10.27 1.83 5.02
C PHE A 727 9.05 1.69 5.93
N PHE A 728 9.28 1.63 7.25
CA PHE A 728 8.18 1.63 8.23
C PHE A 728 7.34 2.90 8.09
N ASP A 729 7.95 4.08 8.06
CA ASP A 729 7.24 5.36 8.01
C ASP A 729 6.36 5.47 6.74
N LEU A 730 6.90 5.06 5.58
CA LEU A 730 6.11 5.00 4.35
C LEU A 730 4.94 4.03 4.47
N ALA A 731 5.18 2.82 4.98
CA ALA A 731 4.15 1.81 5.16
C ALA A 731 3.05 2.22 6.16
N GLU A 732 3.42 2.88 7.27
CA GLU A 732 2.47 3.42 8.25
C GLU A 732 1.57 4.48 7.61
N THR A 733 2.14 5.40 6.82
CA THR A 733 1.32 6.42 6.12
C THR A 733 0.36 5.79 5.11
N ALA A 734 0.80 4.77 4.36
CA ALA A 734 -0.03 4.05 3.41
C ALA A 734 -1.15 3.24 4.10
N ALA A 735 -0.84 2.54 5.20
CA ALA A 735 -1.82 1.77 5.96
C ALA A 735 -2.90 2.68 6.58
N ARG A 736 -2.49 3.84 7.13
CA ARG A 736 -3.40 4.84 7.67
C ARG A 736 -4.31 5.44 6.61
N HIS A 737 -3.76 5.79 5.44
CA HIS A 737 -4.55 6.25 4.30
C HIS A 737 -5.56 5.18 3.87
N TRP A 738 -5.10 3.94 3.70
CA TRP A 738 -5.94 2.82 3.26
C TRP A 738 -7.14 2.59 4.19
N MET A 739 -6.92 2.50 5.50
CA MET A 739 -8.02 2.26 6.45
C MET A 739 -8.96 3.45 6.65
N ASP A 740 -8.50 4.68 6.41
CA ASP A 740 -9.32 5.87 6.64
C ASP A 740 -10.08 6.27 5.37
N VAL A 741 -9.39 6.43 4.25
CA VAL A 741 -9.91 7.11 3.06
C VAL A 741 -10.42 6.13 2.00
N ASP A 742 -9.69 5.03 1.76
CA ASP A 742 -9.97 4.12 0.64
C ASP A 742 -10.83 2.90 1.03
N LEU A 743 -11.29 2.84 2.29
CA LEU A 743 -12.12 1.76 2.83
C LEU A 743 -13.54 2.26 3.13
N ILE A 744 -14.55 1.43 2.83
CA ILE A 744 -15.96 1.76 3.07
C ILE A 744 -16.38 1.37 4.49
N TRP A 745 -16.59 2.37 5.35
CA TRP A 745 -17.05 2.16 6.73
C TRP A 745 -18.56 2.19 6.91
N ALA A 746 -19.30 2.81 5.98
CA ALA A 746 -20.75 2.90 6.00
C ALA A 746 -21.31 2.77 4.58
N ALA A 747 -22.38 1.99 4.41
CA ALA A 747 -23.01 1.75 3.11
C ALA A 747 -24.51 1.49 3.25
N ASN A 748 -25.30 1.78 2.22
CA ASN A 748 -26.73 1.45 2.22
C ASN A 748 -26.98 -0.05 2.28
N ASN A 749 -26.03 -0.82 1.74
CA ASN A 749 -26.06 -2.26 1.76
C ASN A 749 -24.81 -2.79 2.46
N ARG A 750 -25.02 -3.60 3.50
CA ARG A 750 -23.95 -4.23 4.30
C ARG A 750 -22.91 -4.97 3.44
N TRP A 751 -23.28 -5.37 2.22
CA TRP A 751 -22.39 -6.10 1.29
C TRP A 751 -21.12 -5.32 0.92
N TRP A 752 -21.15 -4.00 1.05
CA TRP A 752 -20.04 -3.13 0.65
C TRP A 752 -19.17 -2.68 1.82
N LEU A 753 -19.58 -2.95 3.06
CA LEU A 753 -18.78 -2.63 4.24
C LEU A 753 -17.45 -3.39 4.20
N GLY A 754 -16.35 -2.66 4.39
CA GLY A 754 -14.99 -3.21 4.27
C GLY A 754 -14.50 -3.40 2.82
N GLY A 755 -15.30 -3.04 1.82
CA GLY A 755 -14.86 -3.02 0.43
C GLY A 755 -13.87 -1.89 0.17
N GLY A 756 -12.80 -2.18 -0.56
CA GLY A 756 -11.78 -1.22 -0.98
C GLY A 756 -12.17 -0.48 -2.26
N LEU A 757 -11.86 0.81 -2.33
CA LEU A 757 -12.11 1.66 -3.48
C LEU A 757 -11.03 1.46 -4.55
N GLN A 758 -11.43 1.18 -5.80
CA GLN A 758 -10.50 1.14 -6.92
C GLN A 758 -9.81 2.51 -7.10
N HIS A 759 -8.55 2.49 -7.55
CA HIS A 759 -7.83 3.66 -8.04
C HIS A 759 -8.75 4.62 -8.80
N SER A 760 -8.79 5.89 -8.39
CA SER A 760 -9.85 6.79 -8.80
C SER A 760 -9.56 8.26 -8.63
N GLU A 761 -10.32 9.07 -9.36
CA GLU A 761 -10.41 10.50 -9.11
C GLU A 761 -10.88 10.77 -7.68
N ALA A 762 -10.12 11.60 -6.95
CA ALA A 762 -10.43 12.08 -5.59
C ALA A 762 -10.73 10.99 -4.54
N HIS A 763 -10.28 9.74 -4.75
CA HIS A 763 -10.55 8.56 -3.90
C HIS A 763 -12.04 8.14 -3.81
N ARG A 764 -12.86 8.35 -4.84
CA ARG A 764 -14.35 8.26 -4.72
C ARG A 764 -15.07 7.44 -5.79
N ARG A 765 -14.43 6.43 -6.36
CA ARG A 765 -15.10 5.58 -7.36
C ARG A 765 -15.85 4.40 -6.72
N TYR A 766 -15.97 3.30 -7.44
CA TYR A 766 -16.71 2.11 -7.00
C TYR A 766 -15.79 1.14 -6.26
N ALA A 767 -16.34 0.47 -5.25
CA ALA A 767 -15.67 -0.62 -4.57
C ALA A 767 -15.47 -1.80 -5.51
N ALA A 768 -14.35 -2.50 -5.35
CA ALA A 768 -14.09 -3.69 -6.13
C ALA A 768 -13.33 -4.74 -5.32
N ALA A 769 -13.84 -5.97 -5.34
CA ALA A 769 -13.18 -7.10 -4.67
C ALA A 769 -11.76 -7.36 -5.19
N ASP A 770 -11.45 -6.96 -6.42
CA ASP A 770 -10.11 -7.06 -6.99
C ASP A 770 -9.17 -5.88 -6.74
N HIS A 771 -9.62 -4.92 -5.93
CA HIS A 771 -8.86 -3.77 -5.45
C HIS A 771 -9.08 -3.56 -3.95
N THR A 772 -9.17 -4.67 -3.20
CA THR A 772 -9.30 -4.66 -1.74
C THR A 772 -8.16 -5.49 -1.15
N TRP A 773 -7.34 -4.89 -0.29
CA TRP A 773 -6.18 -5.53 0.33
C TRP A 773 -6.26 -5.53 1.86
N ASN A 774 -5.64 -6.51 2.50
CA ASN A 774 -5.76 -6.74 3.94
C ASN A 774 -4.43 -6.89 4.69
N GLN A 775 -3.37 -7.33 4.01
CA GLN A 775 -2.14 -7.77 4.70
C GLN A 775 -1.39 -6.59 5.31
N GLY A 776 -1.37 -5.42 4.66
CA GLY A 776 -0.74 -4.22 5.22
C GLY A 776 -1.41 -3.71 6.50
N LEU A 777 -2.73 -3.91 6.65
CA LEU A 777 -3.45 -3.59 7.89
C LEU A 777 -3.08 -4.58 9.01
N ILE A 778 -3.02 -5.87 8.68
CA ILE A 778 -2.59 -6.91 9.62
C ILE A 778 -1.14 -6.67 10.07
N ASP A 779 -0.24 -6.34 9.15
CA ASP A 779 1.16 -6.05 9.46
C ASP A 779 1.27 -4.81 10.37
N TYR A 780 0.50 -3.75 10.07
CA TYR A 780 0.50 -2.55 10.90
C TYR A 780 0.00 -2.84 12.32
N TYR A 781 -1.10 -3.60 12.46
CA TYR A 781 -1.57 -4.06 13.76
C TYR A 781 -0.52 -4.92 14.47
N HIS A 782 0.07 -5.90 13.82
CA HIS A 782 1.08 -6.77 14.42
C HIS A 782 2.33 -6.01 14.87
N LEU A 783 2.76 -4.99 14.13
CA LEU A 783 3.96 -4.21 14.45
C LEU A 783 3.71 -3.12 15.51
N THR A 784 2.46 -2.68 15.73
CA THR A 784 2.17 -1.48 16.53
C THR A 784 1.10 -1.65 17.61
N GLY A 785 0.29 -2.70 17.53
CA GLY A 785 -0.91 -2.86 18.35
C GLY A 785 -2.08 -1.93 17.95
N ASP A 786 -2.04 -1.30 16.77
CA ASP A 786 -3.09 -0.35 16.37
C ASP A 786 -4.44 -1.04 16.16
N ARG A 787 -5.35 -0.87 17.13
CA ARG A 787 -6.65 -1.53 17.15
C ARG A 787 -7.56 -1.14 15.99
N ARG A 788 -7.51 0.12 15.56
CA ARG A 788 -8.27 0.58 14.38
C ARG A 788 -7.84 -0.16 13.12
N SER A 789 -6.55 -0.46 12.98
CA SER A 789 -6.06 -1.28 11.89
C SER A 789 -6.61 -2.72 11.93
N LEU A 790 -6.73 -3.32 13.11
CA LEU A 790 -7.41 -4.62 13.27
C LEU A 790 -8.90 -4.54 12.93
N GLU A 791 -9.61 -3.52 13.39
CA GLU A 791 -11.03 -3.28 13.06
C GLU A 791 -11.23 -3.17 11.53
N ALA A 792 -10.35 -2.42 10.86
CA ALA A 792 -10.33 -2.28 9.41
C ALA A 792 -10.03 -3.61 8.71
N ALA A 793 -9.04 -4.36 9.21
CA ALA A 793 -8.68 -5.66 8.64
C ALA A 793 -9.82 -6.69 8.77
N GLN A 794 -10.54 -6.66 9.89
CA GLN A 794 -11.74 -7.45 10.11
C GLN A 794 -12.89 -7.02 9.19
N ALA A 795 -13.08 -5.71 8.97
CA ALA A 795 -14.07 -5.24 8.01
C ALA A 795 -13.80 -5.76 6.59
N VAL A 796 -12.54 -5.72 6.14
CA VAL A 796 -12.12 -6.32 4.85
C VAL A 796 -12.34 -7.83 4.82
N GLY A 797 -12.02 -8.54 5.91
CA GLY A 797 -12.31 -9.98 6.03
C GLY A 797 -13.80 -10.29 5.92
N ASP A 798 -14.64 -9.47 6.55
CA ASP A 798 -16.09 -9.63 6.58
C ASP A 798 -16.71 -9.37 5.20
N PHE A 799 -16.19 -8.38 4.49
CA PHE A 799 -16.52 -8.14 3.09
C PHE A 799 -16.30 -9.40 2.25
N PHE A 800 -15.11 -9.99 2.29
CA PHE A 800 -14.80 -11.18 1.51
C PHE A 800 -15.56 -12.42 1.98
N ALA A 801 -15.71 -12.61 3.29
CA ALA A 801 -16.46 -13.72 3.86
C ALA A 801 -17.93 -13.67 3.42
N TYR A 802 -18.52 -12.48 3.42
CA TYR A 802 -19.85 -12.25 2.89
C TYR A 802 -19.96 -12.64 1.42
N LEU A 803 -19.03 -12.17 0.56
CA LEU A 803 -19.03 -12.49 -0.87
C LEU A 803 -18.84 -14.00 -1.17
N ALA A 804 -18.13 -14.72 -0.30
CA ALA A 804 -17.87 -16.14 -0.43
C ALA A 804 -19.05 -17.01 0.05
N LEU A 805 -19.66 -16.67 1.18
CA LEU A 805 -20.65 -17.51 1.86
C LEU A 805 -22.10 -17.26 1.39
N GLU A 806 -22.45 -16.02 1.04
CA GLU A 806 -23.84 -15.65 0.77
C GLU A 806 -24.25 -15.90 -0.69
N ARG A 807 -25.44 -16.51 -0.87
CA ARG A 807 -26.00 -16.90 -2.18
C ARG A 807 -27.43 -16.38 -2.39
N PRO A 808 -27.66 -15.06 -2.43
CA PRO A 808 -29.01 -14.52 -2.62
C PRO A 808 -29.49 -14.77 -4.06
N ASN A 809 -30.44 -15.69 -4.23
CA ASN A 809 -31.18 -15.97 -5.48
C ASN A 809 -30.34 -16.36 -6.73
N GLN A 810 -29.07 -16.74 -6.56
CA GLN A 810 -28.15 -17.12 -7.64
C GLN A 810 -27.62 -18.55 -7.46
N ARG A 811 -27.24 -19.21 -8.57
CA ARG A 811 -26.63 -20.55 -8.54
C ARG A 811 -25.16 -20.53 -8.05
N ARG A 812 -24.43 -19.41 -8.15
CA ARG A 812 -23.03 -19.29 -7.71
C ARG A 812 -22.82 -18.09 -6.75
N PRO A 813 -21.78 -18.09 -5.90
CA PRO A 813 -21.43 -16.99 -4.99
C PRO A 813 -20.93 -15.73 -5.70
N ARG A 814 -21.02 -14.57 -5.03
CA ARG A 814 -20.66 -13.26 -5.60
C ARG A 814 -19.16 -13.04 -5.78
N VAL A 815 -18.32 -13.75 -5.01
CA VAL A 815 -16.86 -13.70 -5.18
C VAL A 815 -16.40 -14.07 -6.61
N VAL A 816 -17.25 -14.79 -7.36
CA VAL A 816 -17.05 -15.17 -8.76
C VAL A 816 -18.15 -14.68 -9.72
N GLN A 817 -19.12 -13.85 -9.28
CA GLN A 817 -20.24 -13.39 -10.11
C GLN A 817 -20.68 -11.93 -9.90
N THR A 818 -21.14 -11.32 -11.00
CA THR A 818 -22.19 -10.28 -10.99
C THR A 818 -23.25 -10.60 -12.04
N PRO A 819 -24.49 -10.06 -11.96
CA PRO A 819 -25.59 -10.38 -12.88
C PRO A 819 -25.27 -10.21 -14.38
N ASP A 820 -24.31 -9.35 -14.74
CA ASP A 820 -24.08 -8.90 -16.12
C ASP A 820 -22.63 -9.09 -16.62
N LYS A 821 -21.71 -9.58 -15.78
CA LYS A 821 -20.28 -9.76 -16.11
C LYS A 821 -19.68 -10.99 -15.39
N ASP A 822 -18.99 -11.85 -16.16
CA ASP A 822 -18.02 -12.79 -15.59
C ASP A 822 -16.92 -11.95 -14.91
N LEU A 823 -16.73 -12.12 -13.60
CA LEU A 823 -15.70 -11.39 -12.85
C LEU A 823 -14.30 -11.89 -13.24
N PRO A 824 -13.26 -11.05 -13.17
CA PRO A 824 -11.88 -11.48 -13.37
C PRO A 824 -11.50 -12.62 -12.42
N THR A 825 -10.71 -13.58 -12.90
CA THR A 825 -10.29 -14.77 -12.14
C THR A 825 -9.49 -14.44 -10.87
N ARG A 826 -8.91 -13.24 -10.76
CA ARG A 826 -8.16 -12.80 -9.57
C ARG A 826 -9.00 -12.57 -8.32
N ASN A 827 -10.32 -12.34 -8.44
CA ASN A 827 -11.20 -12.04 -7.30
C ASN A 827 -11.17 -13.11 -6.18
N PRO A 828 -11.41 -14.41 -6.48
CA PRO A 828 -11.30 -15.46 -5.47
C PRO A 828 -9.87 -15.58 -4.92
N GLY A 829 -8.83 -15.30 -5.70
CA GLY A 829 -7.45 -15.27 -5.22
C GLY A 829 -7.23 -14.19 -4.16
N TRP A 830 -7.69 -12.96 -4.40
CA TRP A 830 -7.60 -11.88 -3.41
C TRP A 830 -8.43 -12.14 -2.16
N ALA A 831 -9.64 -12.68 -2.33
CA ALA A 831 -10.48 -13.09 -1.21
C ALA A 831 -9.77 -14.12 -0.33
N LEU A 832 -9.19 -15.16 -0.93
CA LEU A 832 -8.50 -16.21 -0.20
C LEU A 832 -7.25 -15.70 0.51
N ILE A 833 -6.45 -14.82 -0.11
CA ILE A 833 -5.30 -14.14 0.55
C ILE A 833 -5.76 -13.36 1.78
N ALA A 834 -6.82 -12.55 1.65
CA ALA A 834 -7.31 -11.72 2.74
C ALA A 834 -7.88 -12.55 3.90
N LEU A 835 -8.66 -13.58 3.58
CA LEU A 835 -9.30 -14.47 4.56
C LEU A 835 -8.27 -15.32 5.30
N ILE A 836 -7.31 -15.94 4.59
CA ILE A 836 -6.33 -16.81 5.23
C ILE A 836 -5.33 -16.01 6.09
N SER A 837 -4.89 -14.83 5.61
CA SER A 837 -3.99 -13.97 6.38
C SER A 837 -4.65 -13.50 7.68
N LEU A 838 -5.96 -13.19 7.63
CA LEU A 838 -6.72 -12.77 8.80
C LEU A 838 -6.98 -13.95 9.75
N TYR A 839 -7.34 -15.13 9.23
CA TYR A 839 -7.46 -16.34 10.04
C TYR A 839 -6.15 -16.68 10.76
N GLU A 840 -4.99 -16.61 10.09
CA GLU A 840 -3.70 -16.84 10.75
C GLU A 840 -3.38 -15.81 11.85
N SER A 841 -4.03 -14.65 11.82
CA SER A 841 -3.81 -13.56 12.78
C SER A 841 -4.81 -13.60 13.94
N THR A 842 -6.04 -14.03 13.70
CA THR A 842 -7.12 -14.01 14.71
C THR A 842 -7.53 -15.39 15.21
N LEU A 843 -7.21 -16.45 14.46
CA LEU A 843 -7.74 -17.82 14.62
C LEU A 843 -9.27 -17.90 14.61
N ASP A 844 -9.94 -16.89 14.04
CA ASP A 844 -11.40 -16.85 13.96
C ASP A 844 -11.90 -17.85 12.89
N PRO A 845 -12.62 -18.91 13.30
CA PRO A 845 -13.06 -19.97 12.39
C PRO A 845 -14.02 -19.47 11.30
N TYR A 846 -14.65 -18.30 11.47
CA TYR A 846 -15.48 -17.69 10.44
C TYR A 846 -14.69 -17.42 9.15
N TYR A 847 -13.46 -16.93 9.27
CA TYR A 847 -12.61 -16.65 8.12
C TYR A 847 -12.07 -17.92 7.46
N LEU A 848 -11.75 -18.94 8.27
CA LEU A 848 -11.36 -20.24 7.72
C LEU A 848 -12.51 -20.88 6.93
N GLN A 849 -13.73 -20.86 7.47
CA GLN A 849 -14.92 -21.36 6.77
C GLN A 849 -15.16 -20.64 5.43
N ALA A 850 -14.99 -19.32 5.42
CA ALA A 850 -15.09 -18.55 4.19
C ALA A 850 -13.96 -18.90 3.19
N ALA A 851 -12.73 -19.08 3.67
CA ALA A 851 -11.60 -19.51 2.84
C ALA A 851 -11.83 -20.89 2.22
N GLU A 852 -12.32 -21.86 3.00
CA GLU A 852 -12.74 -23.19 2.53
C GLU A 852 -13.77 -23.06 1.40
N ALA A 853 -14.79 -22.21 1.58
CA ALA A 853 -15.79 -21.98 0.54
C ALA A 853 -15.17 -21.42 -0.75
N VAL A 854 -14.18 -20.52 -0.67
CA VAL A 854 -13.46 -20.01 -1.85
C VAL A 854 -12.65 -21.12 -2.52
N VAL A 855 -11.99 -22.00 -1.75
CA VAL A 855 -11.23 -23.13 -2.28
C VAL A 855 -12.14 -24.12 -3.01
N GLU A 856 -13.32 -24.43 -2.48
CA GLU A 856 -14.31 -25.27 -3.20
C GLU A 856 -14.77 -24.62 -4.51
N ILE A 857 -15.01 -23.30 -4.53
CA ILE A 857 -15.34 -22.57 -5.76
C ILE A 857 -14.19 -22.67 -6.77
N LEU A 858 -12.95 -22.48 -6.35
CA LEU A 858 -11.79 -22.59 -7.23
C LEU A 858 -11.64 -24.00 -7.81
N ALA A 859 -11.93 -25.04 -7.02
CA ALA A 859 -11.92 -26.42 -7.48
C ALA A 859 -13.04 -26.70 -8.51
N GLU A 860 -14.23 -26.14 -8.31
CA GLU A 860 -15.35 -26.24 -9.26
C GLU A 860 -15.06 -25.52 -10.60
N GLU A 861 -14.31 -24.42 -10.57
CA GLU A 861 -14.05 -23.60 -11.78
C GLU A 861 -12.73 -23.94 -12.50
N GLN A 862 -11.82 -24.70 -11.87
CA GLN A 862 -10.56 -25.11 -12.51
C GLN A 862 -10.85 -26.08 -13.66
N GLN A 863 -10.35 -25.77 -14.86
CA GLN A 863 -10.49 -26.62 -16.04
C GLN A 863 -9.62 -27.89 -15.95
N ASP A 864 -9.86 -28.86 -16.84
CA ASP A 864 -9.12 -30.14 -16.86
C ASP A 864 -7.60 -29.95 -17.09
N ASP A 865 -7.21 -28.95 -17.86
CA ASP A 865 -5.80 -28.57 -18.12
C ASP A 865 -5.18 -27.75 -16.97
N GLY A 866 -5.95 -27.38 -15.93
CA GLY A 866 -5.45 -26.66 -14.76
C GLY A 866 -5.70 -25.15 -14.76
N GLN A 867 -6.26 -24.57 -15.82
CA GLN A 867 -6.46 -23.13 -15.92
C GLN A 867 -7.77 -22.65 -15.24
N TRP A 868 -7.84 -21.34 -14.94
CA TRP A 868 -9.08 -20.63 -14.65
C TRP A 868 -9.32 -19.59 -15.74
N THR A 869 -10.52 -19.56 -16.31
CA THR A 869 -10.86 -18.65 -17.42
C THR A 869 -12.00 -17.72 -17.05
N TYR A 870 -12.06 -16.59 -17.75
CA TYR A 870 -13.19 -15.67 -17.69
C TYR A 870 -13.38 -14.99 -19.04
N ARG A 871 -14.51 -14.30 -19.21
CA ARG A 871 -14.79 -13.55 -20.43
C ARG A 871 -14.02 -12.24 -20.46
N ILE A 872 -13.08 -12.14 -21.39
CA ILE A 872 -12.26 -10.94 -21.56
C ILE A 872 -13.15 -9.72 -21.90
N PRO A 873 -12.92 -8.56 -21.27
CA PRO A 873 -13.65 -7.33 -21.58
C PRO A 873 -13.50 -6.86 -23.03
N ALA A 874 -14.56 -6.26 -23.58
CA ALA A 874 -14.60 -5.80 -24.97
C ALA A 874 -13.56 -4.71 -25.30
N ASN A 875 -13.13 -3.94 -24.28
CA ASN A 875 -12.10 -2.91 -24.42
C ASN A 875 -10.67 -3.49 -24.46
N GLU A 876 -10.47 -4.76 -24.10
CA GLU A 876 -9.19 -5.45 -24.27
C GLU A 876 -9.21 -6.26 -25.57
N ILE A 877 -10.25 -7.08 -25.77
CA ILE A 877 -10.46 -7.84 -27.00
C ILE A 877 -11.93 -7.72 -27.40
N GLU A 878 -12.19 -7.14 -28.57
CA GLU A 878 -13.55 -6.84 -29.07
C GLU A 878 -14.46 -8.07 -29.12
N SER A 879 -13.92 -9.23 -29.51
CA SER A 879 -14.67 -10.50 -29.59
C SER A 879 -15.03 -11.11 -28.23
N ARG A 880 -14.48 -10.58 -27.13
CA ARG A 880 -14.70 -11.04 -25.76
C ARG A 880 -14.49 -12.56 -25.59
N PRO A 881 -13.32 -13.11 -25.97
CA PRO A 881 -13.04 -14.53 -25.84
C PRO A 881 -13.08 -14.96 -24.37
N ILE A 882 -13.31 -16.25 -24.14
CA ILE A 882 -13.04 -16.88 -22.84
C ILE A 882 -11.57 -17.25 -22.84
N ALA A 883 -10.80 -16.65 -21.93
CA ALA A 883 -9.35 -16.85 -21.85
C ALA A 883 -8.87 -16.61 -20.42
N THR A 884 -7.57 -16.78 -20.19
CA THR A 884 -6.91 -16.49 -18.92
C THR A 884 -5.82 -15.43 -19.05
N LYS A 885 -5.41 -14.87 -17.92
CA LYS A 885 -4.26 -13.96 -17.81
C LYS A 885 -3.27 -14.52 -16.79
N PRO A 886 -2.00 -14.79 -17.18
CA PRO A 886 -1.03 -15.43 -16.29
C PRO A 886 -0.86 -14.75 -14.93
N PHE A 887 -0.83 -13.40 -14.89
CA PHE A 887 -0.70 -12.68 -13.62
C PHE A 887 -1.95 -12.78 -12.72
N MET A 888 -3.14 -12.96 -13.28
CA MET A 888 -4.36 -13.17 -12.49
C MET A 888 -4.37 -14.58 -11.90
N THR A 889 -3.98 -15.56 -12.71
CA THR A 889 -3.77 -16.94 -12.25
C THR A 889 -2.71 -17.00 -11.14
N ALA A 890 -1.64 -16.21 -11.23
CA ALA A 890 -0.63 -16.11 -10.18
C ALA A 890 -1.21 -15.75 -8.80
N ILE A 891 -2.21 -14.88 -8.75
CA ILE A 891 -2.87 -14.47 -7.49
C ILE A 891 -3.65 -15.65 -6.88
N ILE A 892 -4.34 -16.45 -7.71
CA ILE A 892 -5.01 -17.68 -7.26
C ILE A 892 -3.99 -18.69 -6.73
N LEU A 893 -2.94 -18.96 -7.52
CA LEU A 893 -1.92 -19.94 -7.18
C LEU A 893 -1.20 -19.58 -5.88
N ARG A 894 -0.88 -18.29 -5.71
CA ARG A 894 -0.36 -17.77 -4.44
C ARG A 894 -1.32 -18.03 -3.28
N ALA A 895 -2.60 -17.69 -3.46
CA ALA A 895 -3.61 -17.86 -2.41
C ALA A 895 -3.79 -19.33 -2.01
N LEU A 896 -3.77 -20.25 -2.96
CA LEU A 896 -3.79 -21.70 -2.72
C LEU A 896 -2.54 -22.16 -1.97
N GLY A 897 -1.37 -21.61 -2.29
CA GLY A 897 -0.13 -21.89 -1.58
C GLY A 897 -0.18 -21.48 -0.11
N ASP A 898 -0.67 -20.26 0.18
CA ASP A 898 -0.88 -19.79 1.55
C ASP A 898 -1.93 -20.62 2.29
N TYR A 899 -3.05 -20.93 1.66
CA TYR A 899 -4.07 -21.80 2.24
C TYR A 899 -3.51 -23.18 2.58
N HIS A 900 -2.83 -23.85 1.65
CA HIS A 900 -2.19 -25.14 1.90
C HIS A 900 -1.17 -25.07 3.05
N ARG A 901 -0.35 -24.01 3.11
CA ARG A 901 0.64 -23.84 4.18
C ARG A 901 -0.01 -23.80 5.57
N VAL A 902 -1.19 -23.20 5.66
CA VAL A 902 -1.91 -22.97 6.92
C VAL A 902 -2.76 -24.17 7.31
N THR A 903 -3.43 -24.81 6.35
CA THR A 903 -4.43 -25.86 6.61
C THR A 903 -3.90 -27.28 6.38
N GLY A 904 -2.87 -27.45 5.55
CA GLY A 904 -2.41 -28.75 5.07
C GLY A 904 -3.37 -29.43 4.10
N ASP A 905 -4.32 -28.70 3.50
CA ASP A 905 -5.29 -29.27 2.56
C ASP A 905 -4.64 -29.59 1.21
N GLU A 906 -4.37 -30.87 0.97
CA GLU A 906 -3.76 -31.39 -0.25
C GLU A 906 -4.54 -31.01 -1.53
N LYS A 907 -5.86 -30.76 -1.45
CA LYS A 907 -6.64 -30.30 -2.61
C LYS A 907 -6.09 -28.97 -3.16
N ALA A 908 -5.72 -28.05 -2.26
CA ALA A 908 -5.15 -26.77 -2.66
C ALA A 908 -3.77 -26.93 -3.29
N ALA A 909 -2.94 -27.85 -2.77
CA ALA A 909 -1.66 -28.21 -3.36
C ALA A 909 -1.81 -28.81 -4.76
N GLU A 910 -2.75 -29.73 -4.97
CA GLU A 910 -3.04 -30.33 -6.28
C GLU A 910 -3.48 -29.27 -7.30
N MET A 911 -4.41 -28.38 -6.92
CA MET A 911 -4.85 -27.28 -7.79
C MET A 911 -3.70 -26.33 -8.16
N LEU A 912 -2.85 -25.98 -7.18
CA LEU A 912 -1.67 -25.15 -7.38
C LEU A 912 -0.71 -25.77 -8.40
N VAL A 913 -0.36 -27.05 -8.23
CA VAL A 913 0.60 -27.73 -9.12
C VAL A 913 0.04 -27.81 -10.54
N ARG A 914 -1.22 -28.20 -10.72
CA ARG A 914 -1.87 -28.27 -12.04
C ARG A 914 -1.88 -26.92 -12.75
N GLY A 915 -2.19 -25.84 -12.03
CA GLY A 915 -2.18 -24.50 -12.62
C GLY A 915 -0.78 -24.01 -12.99
N LEU A 916 0.26 -24.40 -12.25
CA LEU A 916 1.65 -24.10 -12.63
C LEU A 916 2.14 -24.95 -13.81
N GLU A 917 1.73 -26.22 -13.89
CA GLU A 917 1.99 -27.09 -15.05
C GLU A 917 1.43 -26.46 -16.33
N PHE A 918 0.17 -26.01 -16.32
CA PHE A 918 -0.42 -25.25 -17.42
C PHE A 918 0.43 -24.02 -17.81
N LEU A 919 0.84 -23.21 -16.83
CA LEU A 919 1.66 -22.03 -17.11
C LEU A 919 3.00 -22.40 -17.75
N VAL A 920 3.67 -23.45 -17.28
CA VAL A 920 4.98 -23.89 -17.79
C VAL A 920 4.87 -24.54 -19.17
N GLU A 921 3.84 -25.35 -19.40
CA GLU A 921 3.74 -26.20 -20.57
C GLU A 921 3.06 -25.49 -21.74
N GLU A 922 2.07 -24.64 -21.48
CA GLU A 922 1.27 -23.98 -22.52
C GLU A 922 1.65 -22.50 -22.75
N LEU A 923 2.01 -21.75 -21.70
CA LEU A 923 2.15 -20.29 -21.79
C LEU A 923 3.58 -19.75 -21.66
N TRP A 924 4.52 -20.50 -21.08
CA TRP A 924 5.91 -20.07 -20.93
C TRP A 924 6.61 -20.07 -22.30
N CYS A 925 7.27 -18.96 -22.64
CA CYS A 925 8.05 -18.85 -23.86
C CYS A 925 9.56 -18.79 -23.56
N PRO A 926 10.32 -19.87 -23.76
CA PRO A 926 11.77 -19.90 -23.49
C PRO A 926 12.59 -18.91 -24.31
N GLN A 927 12.10 -18.50 -25.49
CA GLN A 927 12.81 -17.53 -26.35
C GLN A 927 12.71 -16.11 -25.80
N THR A 928 11.61 -15.78 -25.12
CA THR A 928 11.38 -14.45 -24.55
C THR A 928 11.56 -14.40 -23.03
N LEU A 929 11.71 -15.56 -22.39
CA LEU A 929 11.74 -15.72 -20.92
C LEU A 929 10.52 -15.06 -20.25
N GLY A 930 9.36 -15.21 -20.91
CA GLY A 930 8.17 -14.42 -20.64
C GLY A 930 6.86 -15.17 -20.88
N TYR A 931 5.79 -14.54 -20.41
CA TYR A 931 4.39 -14.96 -20.58
C TYR A 931 3.63 -13.97 -21.48
N PRO A 932 2.57 -14.41 -22.17
CA PRO A 932 1.64 -13.49 -22.81
C PRO A 932 0.84 -12.70 -21.76
N TYR A 933 0.35 -11.50 -22.11
CA TYR A 933 -0.51 -10.73 -21.18
C TYR A 933 -1.91 -11.36 -21.04
N ILE A 934 -2.46 -11.85 -22.15
CA ILE A 934 -3.68 -12.65 -22.24
C ILE A 934 -3.33 -13.89 -23.05
N ASP A 935 -3.84 -15.05 -22.66
CA ASP A 935 -3.78 -16.27 -23.48
C ASP A 935 -4.64 -16.11 -24.75
N HIS A 936 -4.12 -15.34 -25.71
CA HIS A 936 -4.77 -15.04 -26.97
C HIS A 936 -3.72 -14.61 -28.01
N PRO A 937 -3.87 -14.98 -29.30
CA PRO A 937 -2.90 -14.65 -30.35
C PRO A 937 -2.60 -13.15 -30.54
N GLN A 938 -3.49 -12.25 -30.09
CA GLN A 938 -3.25 -10.80 -30.13
C GLN A 938 -2.20 -10.32 -29.11
N TYR A 939 -1.88 -11.14 -28.10
CA TYR A 939 -0.95 -10.81 -27.04
C TYR A 939 0.20 -11.83 -26.98
N PRO A 940 1.04 -11.94 -28.03
CA PRO A 940 2.15 -12.88 -28.02
C PRO A 940 3.11 -12.56 -26.85
N PRO A 941 3.81 -13.57 -26.29
CA PRO A 941 4.82 -13.37 -25.26
C PRO A 941 5.87 -12.36 -25.71
N GLN A 942 6.21 -11.41 -24.83
CA GLN A 942 7.23 -10.39 -25.07
C GLN A 942 8.42 -10.61 -24.12
N VAL A 943 9.60 -10.20 -24.54
CA VAL A 943 10.80 -10.22 -23.69
C VAL A 943 10.53 -9.41 -22.42
N SER A 944 10.90 -9.93 -21.26
CA SER A 944 10.72 -9.27 -19.97
C SER A 944 9.27 -9.01 -19.56
N ASN A 945 8.30 -9.73 -20.14
CA ASN A 945 6.88 -9.55 -19.81
C ASN A 945 6.41 -10.39 -18.60
N THR A 946 7.32 -11.04 -17.89
CA THR A 946 7.00 -11.81 -16.67
C THR A 946 6.60 -10.86 -15.54
N ASN A 947 5.43 -11.09 -14.96
CA ASN A 947 5.00 -10.40 -13.74
C ASN A 947 5.58 -11.09 -12.51
N LEU A 948 6.21 -10.34 -11.60
CA LEU A 948 6.87 -10.89 -10.41
C LEU A 948 5.91 -11.54 -9.41
N LEU A 949 4.59 -11.27 -9.50
CA LEU A 949 3.57 -11.98 -8.71
C LEU A 949 3.55 -13.50 -8.97
N LEU A 950 4.07 -13.97 -10.11
CA LEU A 950 4.17 -15.40 -10.43
C LEU A 950 5.21 -16.14 -9.56
N LEU A 951 6.25 -15.45 -9.10
CA LEU A 951 7.44 -16.10 -8.54
C LEU A 951 7.13 -16.92 -7.29
N ASP A 952 6.26 -16.42 -6.43
CA ASP A 952 6.06 -17.01 -5.11
C ASP A 952 5.37 -18.38 -5.18
N ALA A 953 4.38 -18.50 -6.07
CA ALA A 953 3.72 -19.79 -6.34
C ALA A 953 4.71 -20.83 -6.87
N PHE A 954 5.60 -20.44 -7.80
CA PHE A 954 6.65 -21.34 -8.29
C PHE A 954 7.64 -21.73 -7.20
N ALA A 955 8.08 -20.77 -6.38
CA ALA A 955 8.99 -21.03 -5.27
C ALA A 955 8.38 -22.01 -4.26
N TYR A 956 7.12 -21.81 -3.88
CA TYR A 956 6.40 -22.69 -2.97
C TYR A 956 6.16 -24.09 -3.56
N ALA A 957 5.75 -24.18 -4.82
CA ALA A 957 5.58 -25.46 -5.50
C ALA A 957 6.90 -26.23 -5.63
N TYR A 958 8.03 -25.54 -5.87
CA TYR A 958 9.35 -26.16 -5.84
C TYR A 958 9.68 -26.72 -4.44
N GLU A 959 9.37 -25.98 -3.37
CA GLU A 959 9.56 -26.52 -2.01
C GLU A 959 8.72 -27.76 -1.74
N LEU A 960 7.47 -27.77 -2.20
CA LEU A 960 6.52 -28.87 -2.03
C LEU A 960 6.92 -30.11 -2.82
N THR A 961 7.21 -29.95 -4.12
CA THR A 961 7.36 -31.05 -5.08
C THR A 961 8.80 -31.45 -5.35
N LYS A 962 9.75 -30.54 -5.09
CA LYS A 962 11.16 -30.62 -5.53
C LYS A 962 11.35 -30.72 -7.05
N GLU A 963 10.34 -30.37 -7.85
CA GLU A 963 10.41 -30.38 -9.32
C GLU A 963 11.31 -29.23 -9.85
N PRO A 964 12.50 -29.51 -10.42
CA PRO A 964 13.46 -28.47 -10.80
C PRO A 964 12.95 -27.48 -11.85
N ARG A 965 12.01 -27.89 -12.74
CA ARG A 965 11.43 -26.99 -13.76
C ARG A 965 10.81 -25.74 -13.14
N PHE A 966 10.13 -25.85 -12.01
CA PHE A 966 9.49 -24.71 -11.35
C PHE A 966 10.52 -23.66 -10.88
N ALA A 967 11.62 -24.11 -10.26
CA ALA A 967 12.69 -23.21 -9.85
C ALA A 967 13.40 -22.57 -11.04
N GLU A 968 13.65 -23.32 -12.12
CA GLU A 968 14.34 -22.81 -13.31
C GLU A 968 13.51 -21.75 -14.04
N VAL A 969 12.22 -22.00 -14.28
CA VAL A 969 11.32 -21.03 -14.91
C VAL A 969 11.20 -19.76 -14.06
N ALA A 970 11.07 -19.90 -12.73
CA ALA A 970 11.00 -18.75 -11.84
C ALA A 970 12.29 -17.92 -11.83
N ARG A 971 13.47 -18.55 -11.80
CA ARG A 971 14.76 -17.85 -11.89
C ARG A 971 14.91 -17.10 -13.21
N GLN A 972 14.61 -17.76 -14.33
CA GLN A 972 14.68 -17.13 -15.66
C GLN A 972 13.69 -15.96 -15.77
N GLY A 973 12.45 -16.16 -15.30
CA GLY A 973 11.42 -15.14 -15.27
C GLY A 973 11.80 -13.94 -14.39
N PHE A 974 12.39 -14.17 -13.21
CA PHE A 974 12.90 -13.11 -12.34
C PHE A 974 14.00 -12.29 -13.03
N ARG A 975 15.02 -12.97 -13.59
CA ARG A 975 16.13 -12.31 -14.30
C ARG A 975 15.60 -11.37 -15.38
N SER A 976 14.69 -11.88 -16.22
CA SER A 976 14.11 -11.11 -17.32
C SER A 976 13.23 -9.95 -16.83
N ALA A 977 12.45 -10.16 -15.76
CA ALA A 977 11.52 -9.16 -15.25
C ALA A 977 12.22 -8.02 -14.50
N ILE A 978 13.21 -8.31 -13.65
CA ILE A 978 13.82 -7.29 -12.77
C ILE A 978 14.61 -6.22 -13.55
N GLU A 979 15.25 -6.61 -14.65
CA GLU A 979 15.93 -5.66 -15.57
C GLU A 979 14.95 -4.66 -16.19
N ARG A 980 13.72 -5.09 -16.50
CA ARG A 980 12.67 -4.20 -17.00
C ARG A 980 12.08 -3.34 -15.90
N GLN A 981 11.84 -3.93 -14.73
CA GLN A 981 11.27 -3.26 -13.55
C GLN A 981 12.11 -2.03 -13.16
N ILE A 982 13.44 -2.18 -13.09
CA ILE A 982 14.32 -1.06 -12.74
C ILE A 982 14.27 0.08 -13.77
N ALA A 983 14.14 -0.24 -15.06
CA ALA A 983 13.94 0.77 -16.09
C ALA A 983 12.57 1.49 -15.98
N GLN A 984 11.59 0.87 -15.33
CA GLN A 984 10.23 1.40 -15.15
C GLN A 984 10.05 2.28 -13.92
N LEU A 985 11.09 2.54 -13.13
CA LEU A 985 11.01 3.46 -11.99
C LEU A 985 10.70 4.92 -12.39
N THR A 986 10.74 5.23 -13.70
CA THR A 986 10.29 6.51 -14.26
C THR A 986 8.79 6.56 -14.59
N SER A 987 8.06 5.45 -14.37
CA SER A 987 6.63 5.31 -14.65
C SER A 987 5.80 6.34 -13.88
N PRO A 988 4.75 6.90 -14.50
CA PRO A 988 3.79 7.76 -13.80
C PRO A 988 2.94 7.00 -12.75
N ASN A 989 2.86 5.67 -12.82
CA ASN A 989 2.12 4.83 -11.88
C ASN A 989 3.09 4.00 -11.02
N LEU A 990 4.03 4.70 -10.38
CA LEU A 990 5.16 4.09 -9.70
C LEU A 990 4.74 3.20 -8.53
N GLY A 991 3.78 3.64 -7.71
CA GLY A 991 3.34 2.89 -6.53
C GLY A 991 2.86 1.49 -6.87
N LYS A 992 2.03 1.33 -7.90
CA LYS A 992 1.64 0.03 -8.46
C LYS A 992 2.84 -0.80 -8.91
N THR A 993 3.76 -0.20 -9.65
CA THR A 993 4.94 -0.89 -10.21
C THR A 993 5.77 -1.50 -9.08
N VAL A 994 6.07 -0.69 -8.05
CA VAL A 994 6.81 -1.12 -6.86
C VAL A 994 6.02 -2.14 -6.06
N ALA A 995 4.75 -1.89 -5.76
CA ALA A 995 3.93 -2.79 -4.96
C ALA A 995 3.80 -4.19 -5.60
N GLN A 996 3.51 -4.28 -6.90
CA GLN A 996 3.46 -5.57 -7.60
C GLN A 996 4.81 -6.30 -7.58
N ALA A 997 5.90 -5.57 -7.73
CA ALA A 997 7.25 -6.13 -7.81
C ALA A 997 7.77 -6.66 -6.48
N LEU A 998 7.44 -5.96 -5.38
CA LEU A 998 8.00 -6.26 -4.07
C LEU A 998 7.14 -7.21 -3.23
N ARG A 999 5.85 -7.36 -3.56
CA ARG A 999 4.86 -8.01 -2.69
C ARG A 999 5.32 -9.33 -2.07
N HIS A 1000 5.91 -10.22 -2.87
CA HIS A 1000 6.29 -11.58 -2.45
C HIS A 1000 7.67 -12.01 -2.96
N THR A 1001 8.35 -11.12 -3.68
CA THR A 1001 9.68 -11.38 -4.22
C THR A 1001 10.70 -11.70 -3.13
N PRO A 1002 10.74 -11.02 -1.97
CA PRO A 1002 11.67 -11.37 -0.91
C PRO A 1002 11.66 -12.85 -0.46
N GLN A 1003 10.46 -13.42 -0.28
CA GLN A 1003 10.26 -14.81 0.13
C GLN A 1003 10.60 -15.76 -1.02
N SER A 1004 10.21 -15.38 -2.24
CA SER A 1004 10.55 -16.13 -3.44
C SER A 1004 12.06 -16.26 -3.61
N LEU A 1005 12.81 -15.17 -3.44
CA LEU A 1005 14.26 -15.16 -3.59
C LEU A 1005 14.95 -15.95 -2.47
N ALA A 1006 14.37 -16.04 -1.27
CA ALA A 1006 14.93 -16.84 -0.16
C ALA A 1006 15.06 -18.33 -0.55
N VAL A 1007 14.12 -18.81 -1.37
CA VAL A 1007 14.11 -20.18 -1.89
C VAL A 1007 14.90 -20.29 -3.18
N LEU A 1008 14.67 -19.37 -4.11
CA LEU A 1008 15.18 -19.47 -5.48
C LEU A 1008 16.65 -19.11 -5.60
N MET A 1009 17.16 -18.17 -4.80
CA MET A 1009 18.51 -17.61 -4.92
C MET A 1009 19.40 -18.09 -3.78
N GLN A 1010 20.40 -18.89 -4.12
CA GLN A 1010 21.39 -19.38 -3.17
C GLN A 1010 22.71 -18.61 -3.38
N PRO A 1011 23.36 -18.15 -2.30
CA PRO A 1011 24.69 -17.54 -2.42
C PRO A 1011 25.71 -18.57 -2.88
N LYS A 1012 26.72 -18.11 -3.61
CA LYS A 1012 27.94 -18.88 -3.81
C LYS A 1012 28.73 -18.92 -2.50
N GLU A 1013 29.44 -20.02 -2.24
CA GLU A 1013 30.30 -20.10 -1.05
C GLU A 1013 31.45 -19.08 -1.12
N THR A 1014 32.02 -18.87 -2.32
CA THR A 1014 33.15 -17.96 -2.55
C THR A 1014 33.06 -17.28 -3.92
N VAL A 1015 33.54 -16.04 -4.02
CA VAL A 1015 33.66 -15.28 -5.28
C VAL A 1015 34.94 -14.44 -5.29
N LEU A 1016 35.60 -14.40 -6.45
CA LEU A 1016 36.61 -13.40 -6.78
C LEU A 1016 35.98 -12.23 -7.53
N SER A 1017 36.28 -11.01 -7.11
CA SER A 1017 35.89 -9.78 -7.80
C SER A 1017 37.09 -8.85 -8.00
N GLY A 1018 36.98 -7.92 -8.95
CA GLY A 1018 38.01 -6.95 -9.28
C GLY A 1018 37.44 -5.84 -10.16
N PRO A 1019 38.26 -4.88 -10.60
CA PRO A 1019 37.82 -3.77 -11.42
C PRO A 1019 37.29 -4.21 -12.79
N ASN A 1020 36.23 -3.53 -13.25
CA ASN A 1020 35.56 -3.82 -14.53
C ASN A 1020 36.33 -3.31 -15.77
N ARG A 1021 37.45 -2.61 -15.57
CA ARG A 1021 38.37 -2.14 -16.62
C ARG A 1021 39.74 -1.88 -16.00
N ILE A 1022 40.80 -2.35 -16.66
CA ILE A 1022 42.18 -2.12 -16.25
C ILE A 1022 42.97 -1.63 -17.46
N ASP A 1023 43.40 -0.37 -17.47
CA ASP A 1023 44.21 0.18 -18.56
C ASP A 1023 45.69 0.13 -18.16
N VAL A 1024 46.51 -0.68 -18.85
CA VAL A 1024 47.95 -0.88 -18.53
C VAL A 1024 48.81 -0.30 -19.65
N GLY A 1025 49.85 0.47 -19.33
CA GLY A 1025 50.70 1.07 -20.36
C GLY A 1025 51.50 2.29 -19.89
N ARG A 1026 51.44 3.39 -20.66
CA ARG A 1026 52.31 4.60 -20.59
C ARG A 1026 52.42 5.29 -19.21
N CYS A 1027 51.57 4.93 -18.25
CA CYS A 1027 51.55 5.43 -16.88
C CYS A 1027 52.39 4.60 -15.88
N GLY A 1028 53.01 3.51 -16.34
CA GLY A 1028 53.78 2.58 -15.50
C GLY A 1028 52.92 1.41 -14.97
N PRO A 1029 53.45 0.65 -14.00
CA PRO A 1029 52.72 -0.45 -13.38
C PRO A 1029 51.39 0.01 -12.77
N VAL A 1030 50.35 -0.80 -12.91
CA VAL A 1030 49.00 -0.52 -12.41
C VAL A 1030 48.68 -1.48 -11.28
N GLU A 1031 48.34 -0.92 -10.12
CA GLU A 1031 47.82 -1.69 -8.99
C GLU A 1031 46.35 -2.07 -9.24
N VAL A 1032 46.05 -3.34 -8.98
CA VAL A 1032 44.74 -3.96 -9.18
C VAL A 1032 44.36 -4.64 -7.87
N ASP A 1033 43.29 -4.15 -7.26
CA ASP A 1033 42.71 -4.79 -6.09
C ASP A 1033 41.79 -5.92 -6.54
N VAL A 1034 42.23 -7.15 -6.29
CA VAL A 1034 41.40 -8.34 -6.42
C VAL A 1034 40.86 -8.69 -5.05
N THR A 1035 39.57 -8.95 -4.95
CA THR A 1035 38.94 -9.26 -3.67
C THR A 1035 38.35 -10.67 -3.68
N LEU A 1036 38.78 -11.50 -2.73
CA LEU A 1036 38.15 -12.79 -2.46
C LEU A 1036 37.13 -12.58 -1.34
N THR A 1037 35.87 -12.85 -1.65
CA THR A 1037 34.74 -12.80 -0.71
C THR A 1037 34.21 -14.22 -0.50
N ARG A 1038 33.84 -14.55 0.73
CA ARG A 1038 33.32 -15.86 1.15
C ARG A 1038 32.11 -15.67 2.06
N LEU A 1039 31.13 -16.56 1.95
CA LEU A 1039 30.07 -16.70 2.93
C LEU A 1039 30.67 -17.06 4.31
N HIS A 1040 30.18 -16.48 5.40
CA HIS A 1040 30.79 -16.68 6.72
C HIS A 1040 30.85 -18.18 7.11
N THR A 1041 32.03 -18.69 7.51
CA THR A 1041 32.18 -20.08 7.98
C THR A 1041 33.19 -20.21 9.13
N ALA A 1042 33.11 -21.34 9.85
CA ALA A 1042 33.99 -21.68 10.97
C ALA A 1042 35.37 -22.24 10.57
N GLU A 1043 35.59 -22.63 9.32
CA GLU A 1043 36.84 -23.24 8.85
C GLU A 1043 37.70 -22.23 8.08
N PRO A 1044 39.04 -22.30 8.16
CA PRO A 1044 39.92 -21.46 7.34
C PRO A 1044 39.81 -21.83 5.86
N LEU A 1045 40.04 -20.85 4.99
CA LEU A 1045 40.13 -21.05 3.54
C LEU A 1045 41.49 -20.57 3.03
N GLU A 1046 42.28 -21.48 2.48
CA GLU A 1046 43.59 -21.17 1.91
C GLU A 1046 43.76 -21.76 0.51
N GLY A 1047 44.61 -21.12 -0.30
CA GLY A 1047 44.92 -21.54 -1.66
C GLY A 1047 45.86 -20.58 -2.37
N ILE A 1048 46.01 -20.76 -3.68
CA ILE A 1048 46.89 -19.95 -4.52
C ILE A 1048 46.17 -19.62 -5.82
N LEU A 1049 45.98 -18.33 -6.08
CA LEU A 1049 45.51 -17.84 -7.36
C LEU A 1049 46.67 -17.78 -8.36
N THR A 1050 46.41 -18.25 -9.56
CA THR A 1050 47.33 -18.21 -10.69
C THR A 1050 46.71 -17.43 -11.84
N ILE A 1051 47.51 -16.62 -12.53
CA ILE A 1051 47.05 -15.88 -13.71
C ILE A 1051 47.28 -16.71 -14.97
N GLU A 1052 46.21 -16.90 -15.73
CA GLU A 1052 46.19 -17.62 -17.01
C GLU A 1052 45.81 -16.67 -18.14
N ASN A 1053 46.12 -17.05 -19.39
CA ASN A 1053 45.87 -16.23 -20.59
C ASN A 1053 46.51 -14.83 -20.55
N LEU A 1054 47.64 -14.68 -19.85
CA LEU A 1054 48.42 -13.45 -19.87
C LEU A 1054 49.13 -13.31 -21.25
N PRO A 1055 48.89 -12.24 -22.01
CA PRO A 1055 49.51 -12.06 -23.33
C PRO A 1055 51.02 -11.82 -23.22
N PRO A 1056 51.81 -12.18 -24.25
CA PRO A 1056 53.24 -11.89 -24.29
C PRO A 1056 53.52 -10.40 -24.06
N GLY A 1057 54.51 -10.10 -23.21
CA GLY A 1057 54.91 -8.75 -22.83
C GLY A 1057 54.10 -8.11 -21.71
N LEU A 1058 52.95 -8.67 -21.29
CA LEU A 1058 52.26 -8.22 -20.08
C LEU A 1058 52.74 -9.05 -18.88
N ILE A 1059 53.20 -8.40 -17.82
CA ILE A 1059 53.68 -9.02 -16.58
C ILE A 1059 52.64 -8.78 -15.47
N ALA A 1060 52.42 -9.83 -14.66
CA ALA A 1060 51.69 -9.76 -13.41
C ALA A 1060 52.64 -10.00 -12.23
N LYS A 1061 52.58 -9.16 -11.20
CA LYS A 1061 53.40 -9.26 -9.98
C LYS A 1061 52.51 -9.24 -8.73
N PRO A 1062 52.50 -10.29 -7.90
CA PRO A 1062 53.07 -11.61 -8.17
C PRO A 1062 52.25 -12.40 -9.21
N ASP A 1063 52.88 -13.36 -9.88
CA ASP A 1063 52.23 -14.28 -10.85
C ASP A 1063 51.45 -15.42 -10.16
N LYS A 1064 51.73 -15.62 -8.86
CA LYS A 1064 51.01 -16.50 -7.95
C LYS A 1064 50.66 -15.75 -6.67
N ILE A 1065 49.38 -15.69 -6.34
CA ILE A 1065 48.88 -14.92 -5.21
C ILE A 1065 48.35 -15.89 -4.15
N PRO A 1066 49.11 -16.19 -3.09
CA PRO A 1066 48.60 -16.99 -1.99
C PRO A 1066 47.52 -16.20 -1.24
N TYR A 1067 46.47 -16.88 -0.79
CA TYR A 1067 45.45 -16.30 0.05
C TYR A 1067 45.16 -17.20 1.25
N VAL A 1068 44.83 -16.56 2.38
CA VAL A 1068 44.38 -17.22 3.61
C VAL A 1068 43.29 -16.35 4.22
N LEU A 1069 42.06 -16.87 4.29
CA LEU A 1069 41.00 -16.30 5.12
C LEU A 1069 40.93 -17.09 6.42
N ALA A 1070 41.09 -16.40 7.54
CA ALA A 1070 40.91 -16.99 8.85
C ALA A 1070 39.45 -17.42 9.09
N PRO A 1071 39.17 -18.32 10.05
CA PRO A 1071 37.82 -18.60 10.51
C PRO A 1071 37.03 -17.33 10.78
N GLY A 1072 35.83 -17.23 10.21
CA GLY A 1072 34.94 -16.09 10.33
C GLY A 1072 35.31 -14.84 9.51
N GLN A 1073 36.49 -14.79 8.88
CA GLN A 1073 36.87 -13.70 7.97
C GLN A 1073 36.10 -13.85 6.64
N LYS A 1074 35.29 -12.85 6.29
CA LYS A 1074 34.47 -12.87 5.05
C LYS A 1074 35.23 -12.42 3.81
N ARG A 1075 36.27 -11.59 3.96
CA ARG A 1075 36.89 -10.88 2.84
C ARG A 1075 38.40 -10.70 3.02
N ILE A 1076 39.13 -10.76 1.90
CA ILE A 1076 40.52 -10.33 1.81
C ILE A 1076 40.75 -9.64 0.45
N THR A 1077 41.51 -8.55 0.47
CA THR A 1077 42.01 -7.90 -0.74
C THR A 1077 43.42 -8.39 -1.01
N LEU A 1078 43.64 -8.81 -2.25
CA LEU A 1078 44.85 -9.45 -2.74
C LEU A 1078 45.48 -8.49 -3.77
N PRO A 1079 46.67 -7.93 -3.48
CA PRO A 1079 47.29 -6.97 -4.39
C PRO A 1079 47.84 -7.67 -5.62
N LEU A 1080 47.57 -7.09 -6.79
CA LEU A 1080 48.11 -7.51 -8.08
C LEU A 1080 48.64 -6.29 -8.83
N VAL A 1081 49.86 -6.34 -9.34
CA VAL A 1081 50.42 -5.29 -10.20
C VAL A 1081 50.51 -5.80 -11.63
N LEU A 1082 49.88 -5.09 -12.57
CA LEU A 1082 50.02 -5.34 -14.01
C LEU A 1082 50.94 -4.32 -14.65
N GLU A 1083 51.92 -4.78 -15.41
CA GLU A 1083 52.93 -3.94 -16.07
C GLU A 1083 53.15 -4.43 -17.50
N ALA A 1084 53.16 -3.52 -18.47
CA ALA A 1084 53.43 -3.86 -19.85
C ALA A 1084 54.91 -3.61 -20.19
N GLU A 1085 55.62 -4.64 -20.64
CA GLU A 1085 56.94 -4.54 -21.25
C GLU A 1085 56.86 -3.88 -22.63
N THR A 1086 58.02 -3.48 -23.17
CA THR A 1086 58.12 -2.93 -24.53
C THR A 1086 57.70 -3.91 -25.62
N THR A 1087 57.66 -5.22 -25.34
CA THR A 1087 57.20 -6.27 -26.28
C THR A 1087 55.68 -6.46 -26.27
N ALA A 1088 54.94 -5.79 -25.38
CA ALA A 1088 53.49 -5.94 -25.28
C ALA A 1088 52.77 -5.23 -26.43
N ALA A 1089 51.91 -5.96 -27.14
CA ALA A 1089 51.10 -5.37 -28.20
C ALA A 1089 49.96 -4.52 -27.62
N PRO A 1090 49.61 -3.38 -28.22
CA PRO A 1090 48.39 -2.66 -27.86
C PRO A 1090 47.15 -3.47 -28.27
N GLY A 1091 46.12 -3.48 -27.43
CA GLY A 1091 44.92 -4.28 -27.64
C GLY A 1091 44.11 -4.51 -26.37
N ASN A 1092 43.02 -5.28 -26.50
CA ASN A 1092 42.16 -5.69 -25.39
C ASN A 1092 42.41 -7.17 -25.06
N TYR A 1093 42.71 -7.44 -23.80
CA TYR A 1093 43.07 -8.74 -23.27
C TYR A 1093 42.13 -9.17 -22.14
N ARG A 1094 42.05 -10.47 -21.92
CA ARG A 1094 41.18 -11.08 -20.89
C ARG A 1094 41.96 -12.14 -20.08
N PRO A 1095 43.04 -11.76 -19.37
CA PRO A 1095 43.69 -12.68 -18.43
C PRO A 1095 42.68 -13.18 -17.39
N VAL A 1096 42.86 -14.42 -16.95
CA VAL A 1096 41.96 -15.09 -16.01
C VAL A 1096 42.75 -15.42 -14.75
N LEU A 1097 42.33 -14.87 -13.63
CA LEU A 1097 42.86 -15.26 -12.32
C LEU A 1097 42.04 -16.44 -11.80
N THR A 1098 42.69 -17.56 -11.46
CA THR A 1098 41.99 -18.79 -11.07
C THR A 1098 42.74 -19.58 -10.01
N ASP A 1099 42.01 -20.29 -9.15
CA ASP A 1099 42.56 -21.36 -8.30
C ASP A 1099 42.29 -22.73 -8.95
N ARG A 1100 43.35 -23.47 -9.28
CA ARG A 1100 43.23 -24.77 -9.96
C ARG A 1100 42.57 -25.86 -9.13
N ASN A 1101 42.57 -25.73 -7.80
CA ASN A 1101 41.91 -26.68 -6.91
C ASN A 1101 40.44 -26.29 -6.65
N ARG A 1102 40.03 -25.09 -7.06
CA ARG A 1102 38.73 -24.48 -6.79
C ARG A 1102 38.23 -23.76 -8.04
N SER A 1103 37.65 -24.53 -8.95
CA SER A 1103 37.16 -24.03 -10.25
C SER A 1103 36.14 -22.88 -10.14
N GLU A 1104 35.47 -22.74 -8.99
CA GLU A 1104 34.57 -21.64 -8.67
C GLU A 1104 35.28 -20.29 -8.44
N LEU A 1105 36.56 -20.31 -8.06
CA LEU A 1105 37.39 -19.12 -7.89
C LEU A 1105 38.04 -18.74 -9.21
N MET A 1106 37.27 -18.07 -10.07
CA MET A 1106 37.75 -17.60 -11.36
C MET A 1106 37.29 -16.15 -11.61
N LEU A 1107 38.23 -15.27 -11.97
CA LEU A 1107 37.99 -13.87 -12.33
C LEU A 1107 38.62 -13.57 -13.69
N THR A 1108 37.80 -13.21 -14.67
CA THR A 1108 38.29 -12.67 -15.95
C THR A 1108 38.52 -11.17 -15.82
N MET A 1109 39.76 -10.72 -15.99
CA MET A 1109 40.14 -9.31 -15.87
C MET A 1109 40.20 -8.66 -17.26
N PRO A 1110 39.37 -7.63 -17.55
CA PRO A 1110 39.44 -6.90 -18.81
C PRO A 1110 40.60 -5.90 -18.80
N VAL A 1111 41.69 -6.26 -19.48
CA VAL A 1111 42.93 -5.44 -19.53
C VAL A 1111 43.08 -4.80 -20.91
N THR A 1112 43.19 -3.48 -20.96
CA THR A 1112 43.41 -2.72 -22.19
C THR A 1112 44.82 -2.14 -22.20
N LEU A 1113 45.58 -2.40 -23.26
CA LEU A 1113 46.80 -1.66 -23.59
C LEU A 1113 46.42 -0.61 -24.65
N PRO A 1114 46.26 0.67 -24.28
CA PRO A 1114 45.79 1.70 -25.20
C PRO A 1114 46.79 1.89 -26.35
N GLY A 1115 46.27 1.86 -27.58
CA GLY A 1115 47.08 2.10 -28.77
C GLY A 1115 46.30 2.75 -29.90
N TRP A 1116 47.02 3.06 -30.97
CA TRP A 1116 46.51 3.72 -32.17
C TRP A 1116 46.97 2.97 -33.41
N ARG A 1117 46.23 3.15 -34.51
CA ARG A 1117 46.57 2.64 -35.84
C ARG A 1117 46.44 3.77 -36.86
N LEU A 1118 47.44 3.88 -37.74
CA LEU A 1118 47.45 4.79 -38.89
C LEU A 1118 47.62 3.97 -40.16
N ALA A 1119 46.90 4.31 -41.22
CA ALA A 1119 47.05 3.67 -42.53
C ALA A 1119 47.17 4.75 -43.61
N ASP A 1120 48.15 4.59 -44.48
CA ASP A 1120 48.40 5.43 -45.65
C ASP A 1120 48.39 4.56 -46.89
N ASP A 1121 47.35 4.70 -47.72
CA ASP A 1121 47.20 3.97 -48.99
C ASP A 1121 47.82 4.75 -50.17
N PHE A 1122 48.66 5.77 -49.92
CA PHE A 1122 49.33 6.59 -50.94
C PHE A 1122 48.41 7.14 -52.05
N ARG A 1123 47.20 7.55 -51.68
CA ARG A 1123 46.20 8.02 -52.64
C ARG A 1123 46.64 9.32 -53.31
N PRO A 1124 46.47 9.48 -54.63
CA PRO A 1124 46.74 10.74 -55.29
C PRO A 1124 45.80 11.85 -54.78
N PRO A 1125 46.22 13.13 -54.82
CA PRO A 1125 45.34 14.25 -54.55
C PRO A 1125 44.11 14.23 -55.47
N ILE A 1126 42.95 14.58 -54.93
CA ILE A 1126 41.72 14.73 -55.71
C ILE A 1126 41.55 16.20 -56.03
N ALA A 1127 41.43 16.53 -57.32
CA ALA A 1127 41.10 17.87 -57.76
C ALA A 1127 39.59 18.09 -57.61
N HIS A 1128 39.19 19.06 -56.79
CA HIS A 1128 37.81 19.49 -56.66
C HIS A 1128 37.62 20.85 -57.33
N SER A 1129 36.56 21.00 -58.12
CA SER A 1129 36.29 22.21 -58.90
C SER A 1129 36.14 23.50 -58.08
N TRP A 1130 35.88 23.40 -56.77
CA TRP A 1130 35.69 24.56 -55.88
C TRP A 1130 36.81 24.80 -54.85
N PHE A 1131 37.54 23.75 -54.44
CA PHE A 1131 38.50 23.82 -53.32
C PHE A 1131 39.97 23.63 -53.74
N GLY A 1132 40.25 23.46 -55.03
CA GLY A 1132 41.60 23.13 -55.51
C GLY A 1132 41.92 21.64 -55.31
N GLU A 1133 43.21 21.31 -55.20
CA GLU A 1133 43.66 19.95 -54.92
C GLU A 1133 43.59 19.64 -53.42
N ALA A 1134 42.87 18.58 -53.05
CA ALA A 1134 42.86 18.03 -51.70
C ALA A 1134 43.76 16.78 -51.66
N ALA A 1135 44.84 16.84 -50.89
CA ALA A 1135 45.76 15.71 -50.69
C ALA A 1135 45.37 14.90 -49.45
N PHE A 1136 45.44 13.56 -49.54
CA PHE A 1136 45.33 12.67 -48.39
C PHE A 1136 46.67 12.59 -47.67
N GLN A 1137 47.10 13.69 -47.04
CA GLN A 1137 48.39 13.76 -46.36
C GLN A 1137 48.34 13.04 -45.01
N VAL A 1138 49.11 11.96 -44.91
CA VAL A 1138 49.30 11.19 -43.66
C VAL A 1138 50.73 11.33 -43.11
N TRP A 1139 51.70 11.62 -44.00
CA TRP A 1139 53.09 11.93 -43.65
C TRP A 1139 53.25 13.38 -43.15
N GLU A 1140 54.25 13.60 -42.32
CA GLU A 1140 54.68 14.92 -41.87
C GLU A 1140 55.57 15.61 -42.92
N GLU A 1141 56.50 14.87 -43.53
CA GLU A 1141 57.47 15.39 -44.50
C GLU A 1141 57.64 14.40 -45.67
N LYS A 1142 57.80 14.92 -46.89
CA LYS A 1142 57.99 14.11 -48.12
C LYS A 1142 58.97 14.81 -49.06
N SER A 1143 59.89 14.06 -49.67
CA SER A 1143 60.79 14.55 -50.72
C SER A 1143 60.06 14.85 -52.05
N ALA A 1144 60.66 15.66 -52.93
CA ALA A 1144 59.92 16.20 -54.08
C ALA A 1144 59.74 15.23 -55.27
N GLY A 1145 60.54 14.16 -55.40
CA GLY A 1145 60.59 13.33 -56.61
C GLY A 1145 59.64 12.13 -56.63
N TRP A 1146 58.67 12.05 -55.71
CA TRP A 1146 57.63 11.02 -55.71
C TRP A 1146 56.56 11.26 -56.79
N GLN A 1147 56.18 10.20 -57.50
CA GLN A 1147 55.07 10.17 -58.46
C GLN A 1147 54.00 9.17 -58.04
N TYR A 1148 52.73 9.59 -58.12
CA TYR A 1148 51.59 8.69 -57.94
C TYR A 1148 51.35 7.87 -59.21
N VAL A 1149 51.06 6.59 -59.04
CA VAL A 1149 50.76 5.65 -60.12
C VAL A 1149 49.46 4.94 -59.82
N THR A 1150 48.51 5.01 -60.76
CA THR A 1150 47.19 4.38 -60.64
C THR A 1150 46.86 3.43 -61.80
N GLU A 1151 47.76 3.34 -62.78
CA GLU A 1151 47.60 2.50 -63.98
C GLU A 1151 47.79 1.00 -63.65
N ASP A 1152 47.19 0.13 -64.46
CA ASP A 1152 47.32 -1.33 -64.40
C ASP A 1152 47.23 -1.98 -62.99
N PRO A 1153 46.22 -1.66 -62.17
CA PRO A 1153 46.11 -2.18 -60.79
C PRO A 1153 46.13 -3.71 -60.70
N GLY A 1154 45.62 -4.42 -61.72
CA GLY A 1154 45.63 -5.88 -61.78
C GLY A 1154 47.04 -6.50 -61.79
N LEU A 1155 48.06 -5.77 -62.23
CA LEU A 1155 49.47 -6.22 -62.13
C LEU A 1155 50.02 -6.11 -60.69
N PHE A 1156 49.34 -5.35 -59.84
CA PHE A 1156 49.75 -4.98 -58.48
C PHE A 1156 48.70 -5.43 -57.44
N TYR A 1157 48.13 -6.62 -57.63
CA TYR A 1157 47.18 -7.21 -56.68
C TYR A 1157 45.93 -6.35 -56.46
N ASP A 1158 45.46 -5.70 -57.53
CA ASP A 1158 44.33 -4.77 -57.58
C ASP A 1158 44.51 -3.50 -56.71
N ASP A 1159 45.72 -3.23 -56.23
CA ASP A 1159 46.06 -1.95 -55.64
C ASP A 1159 46.03 -0.88 -56.74
N ALA A 1160 45.28 0.21 -56.56
CA ALA A 1160 45.15 1.29 -57.52
C ALA A 1160 45.92 2.56 -57.10
N HIS A 1161 46.59 2.55 -55.96
CA HIS A 1161 47.19 3.75 -55.36
C HIS A 1161 48.60 3.45 -54.92
N ARG A 1162 49.56 3.81 -55.77
CA ARG A 1162 50.97 3.52 -55.50
C ARG A 1162 51.84 4.76 -55.66
N LEU A 1163 52.98 4.74 -54.98
CA LEU A 1163 54.00 5.78 -55.04
C LEU A 1163 55.31 5.21 -55.55
N ARG A 1164 55.92 5.84 -56.55
CA ARG A 1164 57.25 5.47 -57.07
C ARG A 1164 58.14 6.68 -57.25
N ARG A 1165 59.43 6.45 -57.51
CA ARG A 1165 60.37 7.52 -57.86
C ARG A 1165 60.13 7.99 -59.30
N GLY A 1166 60.19 9.30 -59.52
CA GLY A 1166 60.06 9.88 -60.86
C GLY A 1166 61.34 9.81 -61.70
N GLN A 1167 62.51 9.78 -61.05
CA GLN A 1167 63.84 9.63 -61.65
C GLN A 1167 64.71 8.78 -60.71
N ASP A 1168 65.89 8.34 -61.18
CA ASP A 1168 66.85 7.64 -60.32
C ASP A 1168 67.52 8.60 -59.33
N GLY A 1169 66.93 8.69 -58.14
CA GLY A 1169 67.37 9.51 -57.02
C GLY A 1169 66.92 8.88 -55.68
N GLU A 1170 67.33 9.49 -54.57
CA GLU A 1170 66.86 9.10 -53.24
C GLU A 1170 65.59 9.88 -52.88
N GLU A 1171 64.53 9.17 -52.51
CA GLU A 1171 63.27 9.77 -52.09
C GLU A 1171 62.86 9.24 -50.71
N TYR A 1172 62.24 10.08 -49.87
CA TYR A 1172 61.80 9.69 -48.53
C TYR A 1172 60.43 10.24 -48.13
N LEU A 1173 59.82 9.57 -47.14
CA LEU A 1173 58.58 9.94 -46.44
C LEU A 1173 58.84 9.86 -44.93
N ILE A 1174 58.43 10.86 -44.16
CA ILE A 1174 58.55 10.88 -42.69
C ILE A 1174 57.16 10.98 -42.06
N TYR A 1175 56.88 10.11 -41.09
CA TYR A 1175 55.64 10.04 -40.34
C TYR A 1175 55.89 10.33 -38.86
N ASP A 1176 54.95 11.04 -38.23
CA ASP A 1176 54.88 11.09 -36.77
C ASP A 1176 54.31 9.76 -36.26
N ALA A 1177 55.08 9.05 -35.45
CA ALA A 1177 54.77 7.70 -35.00
C ALA A 1177 55.00 7.56 -33.49
N PRO A 1178 54.24 8.32 -32.66
CA PRO A 1178 54.41 8.30 -31.21
C PRO A 1178 54.16 6.89 -30.66
N GLY A 1179 55.07 6.37 -29.85
CA GLY A 1179 54.97 5.02 -29.33
C GLY A 1179 54.94 3.90 -30.37
N LEU A 1180 55.61 4.06 -31.53
CA LEU A 1180 55.61 3.06 -32.60
C LEU A 1180 55.97 1.66 -32.10
N TYR A 1181 55.11 0.68 -32.39
CA TYR A 1181 55.24 -0.71 -31.98
C TYR A 1181 55.42 -1.66 -33.18
N ASP A 1182 54.55 -1.53 -34.19
CA ASP A 1182 54.57 -2.33 -35.42
C ASP A 1182 54.37 -1.45 -36.64
N PHE A 1183 54.89 -1.90 -37.79
CA PHE A 1183 54.54 -1.32 -39.08
C PHE A 1183 54.49 -2.37 -40.18
N ALA A 1184 53.74 -2.06 -41.23
CA ALA A 1184 53.61 -2.87 -42.42
C ALA A 1184 53.70 -1.98 -43.65
N LEU A 1185 54.80 -2.06 -44.41
CA LEU A 1185 54.93 -1.36 -45.69
C LEU A 1185 54.82 -2.37 -46.84
N THR A 1186 53.73 -2.29 -47.59
CA THR A 1186 53.53 -3.02 -48.83
C THR A 1186 54.21 -2.27 -49.98
N PHE A 1187 54.94 -3.00 -50.81
CA PHE A 1187 55.53 -2.50 -52.05
C PHE A 1187 55.52 -3.57 -53.14
N TYR A 1188 55.71 -3.15 -54.39
CA TYR A 1188 55.70 -4.03 -55.55
C TYR A 1188 56.96 -3.87 -56.38
N ALA A 1189 57.45 -4.99 -56.92
CA ALA A 1189 58.61 -5.03 -57.80
C ALA A 1189 58.52 -6.23 -58.77
N PRO A 1190 59.11 -6.17 -59.98
CA PRO A 1190 59.14 -7.30 -60.90
C PRO A 1190 59.84 -8.51 -60.26
N VAL A 1191 59.31 -9.71 -60.51
CA VAL A 1191 59.81 -10.96 -59.91
C VAL A 1191 61.32 -11.16 -60.18
N SER A 1192 61.82 -10.71 -61.33
CA SER A 1192 63.22 -10.83 -61.76
C SER A 1192 64.20 -9.97 -60.95
N VAL A 1193 63.77 -8.83 -60.42
CA VAL A 1193 64.62 -7.85 -59.71
C VAL A 1193 64.13 -7.53 -58.29
N LYS A 1194 63.18 -8.31 -57.77
CA LYS A 1194 62.50 -8.03 -56.50
C LYS A 1194 63.45 -7.89 -55.30
N GLN A 1195 64.53 -8.68 -55.22
CA GLN A 1195 65.52 -8.57 -54.14
C GLN A 1195 66.33 -7.27 -54.24
N GLU A 1196 66.67 -6.86 -55.46
CA GLU A 1196 67.37 -5.60 -55.71
C GLU A 1196 66.47 -4.43 -55.35
N ALA A 1197 65.23 -4.39 -55.83
CA ALA A 1197 64.26 -3.35 -55.52
C ALA A 1197 63.96 -3.23 -54.01
N ALA A 1198 63.88 -4.36 -53.30
CA ALA A 1198 63.71 -4.36 -51.85
C ALA A 1198 64.92 -3.79 -51.10
N SER A 1199 66.14 -4.05 -51.59
CA SER A 1199 67.39 -3.54 -50.98
C SER A 1199 67.53 -2.00 -51.07
N LEU A 1200 66.75 -1.36 -51.94
CA LEU A 1200 66.68 0.09 -52.06
C LEU A 1200 65.81 0.72 -50.96
N ILE A 1201 64.92 -0.03 -50.31
CA ILE A 1201 64.03 0.49 -49.28
C ILE A 1201 64.75 0.47 -47.92
N GLY A 1202 65.00 1.65 -47.36
CA GLY A 1202 65.45 1.84 -45.99
C GLY A 1202 64.28 2.27 -45.09
N ILE A 1203 64.25 1.75 -43.87
CA ILE A 1203 63.32 2.19 -42.83
C ILE A 1203 64.13 2.63 -41.63
N ASP A 1204 64.04 3.91 -41.30
CA ASP A 1204 64.76 4.53 -40.20
C ASP A 1204 63.78 5.14 -39.19
N ILE A 1205 64.17 5.21 -37.92
CA ILE A 1205 63.46 5.98 -36.89
C ILE A 1205 64.34 7.07 -36.32
N ARG A 1206 63.71 8.11 -35.79
CA ARG A 1206 64.37 9.15 -35.02
C ARG A 1206 63.55 9.45 -33.78
N ASP A 1207 64.16 9.31 -32.62
CA ASP A 1207 63.61 9.76 -31.34
C ASP A 1207 63.78 11.28 -31.16
N GLU A 1208 63.35 11.83 -30.03
CA GLU A 1208 63.53 13.24 -29.70
C GLU A 1208 65.01 13.68 -29.56
N GLN A 1209 65.96 12.74 -29.45
CA GLN A 1209 67.40 12.98 -29.25
C GLN A 1209 68.14 13.22 -30.58
N GLY A 1210 67.47 13.00 -31.73
CA GLY A 1210 67.73 13.74 -32.97
C GLY A 1210 68.54 13.02 -34.05
N THR A 1211 68.90 11.73 -33.90
CA THR A 1211 69.65 10.98 -34.94
C THR A 1211 68.82 9.86 -35.57
N TRP A 1212 68.81 9.77 -36.90
CA TRP A 1212 68.14 8.68 -37.63
C TRP A 1212 68.89 7.35 -37.46
N GLN A 1213 68.18 6.29 -37.09
CA GLN A 1213 68.69 4.94 -36.91
C GLN A 1213 67.91 3.96 -37.78
N THR A 1214 68.61 3.14 -38.57
CA THR A 1214 67.96 2.10 -39.40
C THR A 1214 67.42 0.97 -38.53
N ILE A 1215 66.17 0.59 -38.76
CA ILE A 1215 65.53 -0.52 -38.06
C ILE A 1215 65.76 -1.81 -38.86
N PRO A 1216 66.11 -2.93 -38.20
CA PRO A 1216 66.08 -4.25 -38.84
C PRO A 1216 64.67 -4.59 -39.35
N ILE A 1217 64.58 -5.08 -40.57
CA ILE A 1217 63.32 -5.40 -41.25
C ILE A 1217 63.30 -6.82 -41.78
N ASP A 1218 62.11 -7.41 -41.80
CA ASP A 1218 61.81 -8.65 -42.49
C ASP A 1218 60.91 -8.37 -43.68
N ILE A 1219 61.14 -9.11 -44.78
CA ILE A 1219 60.38 -8.96 -46.00
C ILE A 1219 59.72 -10.29 -46.34
N SER A 1220 58.39 -10.29 -46.32
CA SER A 1220 57.58 -11.39 -46.85
C SER A 1220 57.22 -11.12 -48.31
N TRP A 1221 57.15 -12.17 -49.12
CA TRP A 1221 56.85 -12.06 -50.55
C TRP A 1221 55.61 -12.87 -50.90
N THR A 1222 54.69 -12.23 -51.62
CA THR A 1222 53.64 -12.90 -52.38
C THR A 1222 54.01 -12.84 -53.87
N LEU A 1223 53.94 -13.99 -54.54
CA LEU A 1223 54.22 -14.10 -55.97
C LEU A 1223 52.91 -14.12 -56.77
N PRO A 1224 52.88 -13.50 -57.97
CA PRO A 1224 51.66 -13.42 -58.75
C PRO A 1224 51.32 -14.80 -59.33
N THR A 1225 50.03 -15.15 -59.36
CA THR A 1225 49.52 -16.33 -60.08
C THR A 1225 49.55 -16.13 -61.59
N SER A 1226 49.44 -14.89 -62.06
CA SER A 1226 49.66 -14.45 -63.44
C SER A 1226 50.06 -12.96 -63.44
N GLY A 1227 51.23 -12.62 -63.99
CA GLY A 1227 51.77 -11.26 -64.01
C GLY A 1227 53.28 -11.22 -63.73
N GLU A 1228 53.92 -10.06 -63.89
CA GLU A 1228 55.38 -9.90 -63.72
C GLU A 1228 55.81 -9.34 -62.35
N CYS A 1229 54.89 -8.84 -61.52
CA CYS A 1229 55.22 -8.17 -60.24
C CYS A 1229 54.91 -9.00 -58.98
N ALA A 1230 55.88 -9.09 -58.07
CA ALA A 1230 55.73 -9.61 -56.72
C ALA A 1230 55.30 -8.50 -55.74
N MET A 1231 54.49 -8.87 -54.75
CA MET A 1231 54.17 -8.00 -53.61
C MET A 1231 55.10 -8.34 -52.45
N GLY A 1232 55.94 -7.37 -52.09
CA GLY A 1232 56.74 -7.42 -50.88
C GLY A 1232 56.01 -6.72 -49.74
N VAL A 1233 56.07 -7.27 -48.54
CA VAL A 1233 55.59 -6.58 -47.35
C VAL A 1233 56.68 -6.55 -46.31
N ILE A 1234 57.14 -5.34 -45.99
CA ILE A 1234 58.16 -5.06 -45.00
C ILE A 1234 57.50 -4.93 -43.62
N ARG A 1235 58.08 -5.62 -42.64
CA ARG A 1235 57.75 -5.49 -41.21
C ARG A 1235 59.04 -5.24 -40.43
N PRO A 1236 58.96 -4.65 -39.22
CA PRO A 1236 60.11 -4.68 -38.33
C PRO A 1236 60.44 -6.13 -38.00
N ALA A 1237 61.74 -6.48 -37.95
CA ALA A 1237 62.17 -7.82 -37.56
C ALA A 1237 61.78 -8.16 -36.11
N GLU A 1238 61.66 -7.13 -35.26
CA GLU A 1238 61.19 -7.24 -33.88
C GLU A 1238 60.04 -6.27 -33.62
N ARG A 1239 58.96 -6.76 -33.01
CA ARG A 1239 57.83 -5.93 -32.57
C ARG A 1239 58.07 -5.46 -31.14
N ILE A 1240 58.58 -4.25 -31.02
CA ILE A 1240 58.89 -3.60 -29.75
C ILE A 1240 58.44 -2.16 -29.78
N PHE A 1241 58.02 -1.65 -28.64
CA PHE A 1241 57.74 -0.25 -28.39
C PHE A 1241 59.04 0.56 -28.50
N ARG A 1242 59.04 1.53 -29.42
CA ARG A 1242 60.22 2.34 -29.75
C ARG A 1242 60.20 3.74 -29.15
N GLY A 1243 59.27 4.03 -28.24
CA GLY A 1243 59.07 5.39 -27.73
C GLY A 1243 58.44 6.32 -28.76
N ASP A 1244 58.41 7.61 -28.45
CA ASP A 1244 57.91 8.62 -29.37
C ASP A 1244 58.94 8.90 -30.44
N VAL A 1245 58.68 8.38 -31.64
CA VAL A 1245 59.60 8.44 -32.77
C VAL A 1245 58.93 8.99 -34.00
N LYS A 1246 59.76 9.50 -34.91
CA LYS A 1246 59.38 9.68 -36.31
C LYS A 1246 59.88 8.50 -37.11
N LEU A 1247 59.06 7.98 -38.02
CA LEU A 1247 59.43 6.91 -38.94
C LEU A 1247 59.74 7.49 -40.31
N ARG A 1248 60.91 7.19 -40.88
CA ARG A 1248 61.29 7.53 -42.24
C ARG A 1248 61.36 6.30 -43.12
N ILE A 1249 60.66 6.34 -44.24
CA ILE A 1249 60.79 5.38 -45.33
C ILE A 1249 61.60 6.06 -46.43
N THR A 1250 62.70 5.44 -46.83
CA THR A 1250 63.58 5.95 -47.90
C THR A 1250 63.65 4.93 -49.02
N VAL A 1251 63.56 5.35 -50.27
CA VAL A 1251 63.92 4.56 -51.45
C VAL A 1251 65.18 5.17 -52.05
N ARG A 1252 66.32 4.49 -51.88
CA ARG A 1252 67.66 4.94 -52.28
C ARG A 1252 67.83 4.96 -53.80
N ALA A 1253 68.80 5.74 -54.28
CA ALA A 1253 69.24 5.72 -55.67
C ALA A 1253 69.83 4.36 -56.09
N GLY A 1254 69.66 3.98 -57.36
CA GLY A 1254 70.02 2.68 -57.93
C GLY A 1254 68.79 1.92 -58.49
N GLY A 1255 69.03 1.04 -59.47
CA GLY A 1255 67.97 0.25 -60.12
C GLY A 1255 67.06 1.04 -61.07
N ASP A 1256 65.96 0.43 -61.51
CA ASP A 1256 64.94 1.07 -62.34
C ASP A 1256 64.05 1.98 -61.47
N PRO A 1257 63.94 3.30 -61.73
CA PRO A 1257 63.08 4.20 -60.95
C PRO A 1257 61.58 3.84 -60.99
N ALA A 1258 61.17 2.99 -61.94
CA ALA A 1258 59.82 2.44 -61.96
C ALA A 1258 59.51 1.55 -60.73
N PHE A 1259 60.54 1.09 -60.00
CA PHE A 1259 60.43 0.20 -58.86
C PHE A 1259 61.44 0.55 -57.74
N PRO A 1260 61.14 0.18 -56.48
CA PRO A 1260 59.88 -0.38 -55.99
C PRO A 1260 58.71 0.64 -56.04
N GLN A 1261 57.49 0.15 -56.23
CA GLN A 1261 56.26 0.96 -56.07
C GLN A 1261 55.68 0.71 -54.68
N LEU A 1262 55.63 1.72 -53.81
CA LEU A 1262 55.01 1.63 -52.49
C LEU A 1262 53.48 1.62 -52.63
N GLY A 1263 52.78 0.73 -51.93
CA GLY A 1263 51.32 0.57 -52.03
C GLY A 1263 50.55 0.97 -50.78
N ARG A 1264 50.97 0.48 -49.61
CA ARG A 1264 50.30 0.82 -48.34
C ARG A 1264 51.26 0.79 -47.17
N LEU A 1265 51.18 1.78 -46.29
CA LEU A 1265 51.81 1.78 -44.98
C LEU A 1265 50.75 1.65 -43.89
N GLU A 1266 50.95 0.73 -42.95
CA GLU A 1266 50.21 0.72 -41.69
C GLU A 1266 51.17 0.87 -40.53
N LEU A 1267 50.85 1.76 -39.59
CA LEU A 1267 51.58 1.95 -38.34
C LEU A 1267 50.67 1.62 -37.17
N THR A 1268 51.22 0.99 -36.15
CA THR A 1268 50.55 0.76 -34.86
C THR A 1268 51.47 1.21 -33.74
N GLY A 1269 50.94 1.93 -32.75
CA GLY A 1269 51.72 2.38 -31.60
C GLY A 1269 50.89 2.54 -30.34
N TRP A 1270 51.54 2.91 -29.24
CA TRP A 1270 50.88 3.24 -27.97
C TRP A 1270 50.61 4.74 -27.93
N ARG A 1271 49.50 5.17 -27.32
CA ARG A 1271 49.30 6.59 -27.04
C ARG A 1271 48.62 6.84 -25.72
#